data_AF-A0A5C7IK16-F1
#
_entry.id   AF-A0A5C7IK16-F1
#
_cell.length_a   1.000
_cell.length_b   1.000
_cell.length_c   1.000
_cell.angle_alpha   90.00
_cell.angle_beta   90.00
_cell.angle_gamma   90.00
#
_symmetry.space_group_name_H-M   'P 1'
#
loop_
_entity.id
_entity.type
_entity.pdbx_description
1 polymer ?
#
loop_
_entity_poly.entity_id
_entity_poly.type
_entity_poly.pdbx_seq_one_letter_code
_entity_poly.pdbx_strand_id
1 'polypeptide(L)'
;MVLSPLPASFQLLKKLQTLYLDRCHLRDIAEIGNLKNLKILVLSSDIERLPEQLGELTQLKVLDLRKCSDIEVIPPNTISRLTQLEELYMPSEFCKWQVDGVDGERSNVSLGELEHLSQLTALQIYIPDAKLVPKGLLFQKLQRYKIYIGNDGWGFGYDTSRKLVLKYDDANISVEDGIIKQLKEIEDLQLIGKQDVKNVIYELIRDGFPKLKHFDVESNPELVYIVDFPKQSEPCVAFPHLQTLFLIDLSSLEKICHGQFTLTPNSFCQLRTIRVERCVKLKNIFSSSIARHLSQLERIEVFDCENMEEIFSIVGSENEEIVLENFVCSKTRRALFEITSLINNFLSSTFFADNYTVLEEIIRIDHDLKNNVELPSLTNLKIEECPAMKSFIFSDKVTFPSLEEIKISDMDNLEMIWQTQFEDSLNLQCYPKLSKMTATNCHSLKNLFTASIARNLSQLKQLYVKNCGINAFVFGDKVTFPSLEEIKSLYVTGLGNLKQIWKQDSKVDTILQNLESLVVRTCGGLVTLLPPSTSFQNLTVLRVQDCRLITLISSSTAKSLMQLKEMEIKDCNMMAEVVIGDGAGMEDEINFKNLKSLELISLSTLRRFCSGNYNFNFPSLEILKVENCPKMLIFCSKTTNTPMLRKIELDWESYYCNGDVNKTMERIHKKKVFSSRKLILSANEIKMILQKFPEHKFSKVQTLVVFDDESTVFPLDILQRFQNLNQLQLSNTSYKEIFSCEEVEKHAETLAQIKHLRLEKLDDLEQMWKQDSRSDLILHNLGSLEVVECNSLITLVPTSASFQNLRFMRVSDCNGLRSLVTAAVAKSLVQLWCMWISNCNEMTEIVANGDVKEDEIIFNNLEELELTNLSNLTSFYSGNYTLNFPSLNELQVTRCPKMKFFSSGISSTPMLQQIEWGSNLSNLTSFYSGNCTLNFTSLDELLVTRCPKMKFFSSGISSTTMLQQIEWGSTSFQNLRFMRVSDCNGLRSLVTAAVAKSLVQLERMRIKNCNEMTEIVANSDVKEDEIIFNKLEKLKLIDLSNLTSFYPGNYTLNFPSLTNLKVTRCPKMKFFSSGISIMPMLQQIGWGSTSFQNLRFMRVSDCNGLRSLVTAAVAKSLVQLERMRIKNCNEMTEIVANSDVKEDEIIFNKLEKLKLIDLSNLTNFYSGNYTLNFPSLYKLEVTRCPKMKFFSSGISSTPMLQQIKRGSSSEVVVVWIDGDGQSISENVENSMEDCAGASTQHLELEMSIEKLKEFMEKEEVICMLVARTYGCFSKR
;
A
#
# COMPACT_ATOMS: atom_id res chain seq x y z
N MET A 1 -14.28 23.11 -13.71
CA MET A 1 -14.90 24.25 -14.42
C MET A 1 -16.03 23.66 -15.29
N VAL A 2 -17.30 23.87 -14.93
CA VAL A 2 -18.45 23.31 -15.68
C VAL A 2 -18.72 24.22 -16.87
N LEU A 3 -18.52 23.74 -18.10
CA LEU A 3 -18.93 24.45 -19.30
C LEU A 3 -20.36 24.03 -19.64
N SER A 4 -21.26 25.00 -19.76
CA SER A 4 -22.54 24.89 -20.49
C SER A 4 -22.32 24.35 -21.92
N PRO A 5 -23.35 23.87 -22.65
CA PRO A 5 -23.20 23.31 -24.01
C PRO A 5 -22.31 24.16 -24.93
N LEU A 6 -21.68 23.50 -25.92
CA LEU A 6 -20.84 24.19 -26.91
C LEU A 6 -21.61 25.39 -27.50
N PRO A 7 -21.00 26.59 -27.61
CA PRO A 7 -21.70 27.76 -28.12
C PRO A 7 -22.11 27.56 -29.57
N ALA A 8 -23.31 27.96 -29.99
CA ALA A 8 -23.79 27.83 -31.38
C ALA A 8 -22.83 28.43 -32.44
N SER A 9 -21.97 29.38 -32.05
CA SER A 9 -20.90 29.93 -32.90
C SER A 9 -19.84 28.90 -33.32
N PHE A 10 -19.73 27.76 -32.63
CA PHE A 10 -18.77 26.68 -32.95
C PHE A 10 -19.05 26.08 -34.33
N GLN A 11 -20.31 26.05 -34.75
CA GLN A 11 -20.74 25.55 -36.07
C GLN A 11 -20.21 26.41 -37.24
N LEU A 12 -19.75 27.64 -36.97
CA LEU A 12 -19.19 28.55 -37.97
C LEU A 12 -17.73 28.22 -38.32
N LEU A 13 -17.07 27.36 -37.54
CA LEU A 13 -15.67 26.97 -37.72
C LEU A 13 -15.47 25.94 -38.85
N LYS A 14 -16.04 26.20 -40.04
CA LYS A 14 -16.08 25.27 -41.18
C LYS A 14 -14.70 24.83 -41.71
N LYS A 15 -13.62 25.55 -41.39
CA LYS A 15 -12.24 25.21 -41.79
C LYS A 15 -11.48 24.38 -40.74
N LEU A 16 -12.08 24.11 -39.57
CA LEU A 16 -11.42 23.42 -38.48
C LEU A 16 -11.13 21.97 -38.85
N GLN A 17 -9.85 21.57 -38.70
CA GLN A 17 -9.40 20.20 -39.00
C GLN A 17 -9.08 19.39 -37.74
N THR A 18 -8.79 20.05 -36.61
CA THR A 18 -8.43 19.40 -35.35
C THR A 18 -9.20 20.07 -34.21
N LEU A 19 -9.85 19.26 -33.38
CA LEU A 19 -10.58 19.70 -32.19
C LEU A 19 -10.16 18.85 -30.99
N TYR A 20 -9.66 19.52 -29.95
CA TYR A 20 -9.17 18.89 -28.73
C TYR A 20 -9.92 19.47 -27.52
N LEU A 21 -10.68 18.63 -26.81
CA LEU A 21 -11.50 19.02 -25.67
C LEU A 21 -11.09 18.18 -24.45
N ASP A 22 -10.20 18.72 -23.59
CA ASP A 22 -9.67 18.02 -22.41
C ASP A 22 -10.20 18.56 -21.09
N ARG A 23 -10.62 17.64 -20.20
CA ARG A 23 -11.24 17.93 -18.90
C ARG A 23 -12.44 18.89 -18.98
N CYS A 24 -13.20 18.80 -20.07
CA CYS A 24 -14.42 19.59 -20.25
C CYS A 24 -15.61 18.83 -19.65
N HIS A 25 -16.56 19.50 -19.00
CA HIS A 25 -17.80 18.86 -18.52
C HIS A 25 -18.94 19.09 -19.53
N LEU A 26 -18.86 18.45 -20.71
CA LEU A 26 -19.80 18.66 -21.80
C LEU A 26 -20.92 17.63 -21.72
N ARG A 27 -22.17 18.07 -21.55
CA ARG A 27 -23.35 17.19 -21.55
C ARG A 27 -23.88 16.88 -22.95
N ASP A 28 -23.67 17.78 -23.91
CA ASP A 28 -24.09 17.64 -25.31
C ASP A 28 -22.98 18.11 -26.26
N ILE A 29 -22.70 17.30 -27.27
CA ILE A 29 -21.66 17.51 -28.29
C ILE A 29 -22.18 17.31 -29.72
N ALA A 30 -23.51 17.25 -29.93
CA ALA A 30 -24.11 17.02 -31.26
C ALA A 30 -23.64 18.03 -32.32
N GLU A 31 -23.42 19.28 -31.92
CA GLU A 31 -22.97 20.35 -32.81
C GLU A 31 -21.61 20.08 -33.47
N ILE A 32 -20.76 19.23 -32.87
CA ILE A 32 -19.47 18.83 -33.46
C ILE A 32 -19.69 18.15 -34.81
N GLY A 33 -20.80 17.43 -35.00
CA GLY A 33 -21.16 16.77 -36.26
C GLY A 33 -21.27 17.71 -37.46
N ASN A 34 -21.45 19.02 -37.24
CA ASN A 34 -21.50 20.03 -38.30
C ASN A 34 -20.12 20.41 -38.87
N LEU A 35 -19.03 20.01 -38.22
CA LEU A 35 -17.65 20.32 -38.61
C LEU A 35 -17.12 19.34 -39.67
N LYS A 36 -17.71 19.35 -40.87
CA LYS A 36 -17.44 18.34 -41.92
C LYS A 36 -15.99 18.18 -42.40
N ASN A 37 -15.13 19.17 -42.15
CA ASN A 37 -13.70 19.13 -42.51
C ASN A 37 -12.81 18.64 -41.36
N LEU A 38 -13.40 18.21 -40.24
CA LEU A 38 -12.67 17.73 -39.07
C LEU A 38 -12.02 16.39 -39.37
N LYS A 39 -10.70 16.31 -39.13
CA LYS A 39 -9.87 15.12 -39.33
C LYS A 39 -9.47 14.48 -38.00
N ILE A 40 -9.32 15.27 -36.95
CA ILE A 40 -8.89 14.80 -35.62
C ILE A 40 -9.87 15.32 -34.57
N LEU A 41 -10.42 14.40 -33.79
CA LEU A 41 -11.27 14.72 -32.64
C LEU A 41 -10.77 13.99 -31.40
N VAL A 42 -10.43 14.74 -30.37
CA VAL A 42 -10.07 14.20 -29.05
C VAL A 42 -11.03 14.71 -27.99
N LEU A 43 -11.69 13.79 -27.30
CA LEU A 43 -12.67 14.08 -26.25
C LEU A 43 -12.21 13.50 -24.91
N SER A 44 -12.33 14.34 -23.89
CA SER A 44 -12.04 14.02 -22.50
C SER A 44 -13.04 14.78 -21.64
N SER A 45 -14.18 14.12 -21.41
CA SER A 45 -15.38 14.67 -20.79
C SER A 45 -16.17 13.58 -20.08
N ASP A 46 -17.05 13.97 -19.16
CA ASP A 46 -18.04 13.11 -18.49
C ASP A 46 -19.29 12.86 -19.35
N ILE A 47 -19.10 12.70 -20.68
CA ILE A 47 -20.17 12.41 -21.63
C ILE A 47 -20.71 11.00 -21.42
N GLU A 48 -22.02 10.86 -21.31
CA GLU A 48 -22.68 9.56 -21.14
C GLU A 48 -23.12 8.96 -22.49
N ARG A 49 -23.36 9.78 -23.52
CA ARG A 49 -23.83 9.37 -24.86
C ARG A 49 -23.03 10.05 -25.98
N LEU A 50 -22.66 9.31 -27.02
CA LEU A 50 -22.20 9.91 -28.29
C LEU A 50 -23.41 10.26 -29.19
N PRO A 51 -23.40 11.40 -29.90
CA PRO A 51 -24.45 11.78 -30.84
C PRO A 51 -24.31 11.04 -32.18
N GLU A 52 -25.43 10.75 -32.85
CA GLU A 52 -25.45 10.10 -34.18
C GLU A 52 -24.80 10.97 -35.26
N GLN A 53 -24.93 12.29 -35.10
CA GLN A 53 -24.35 13.32 -35.96
C GLN A 53 -22.82 13.23 -36.03
N LEU A 54 -22.18 12.60 -35.04
CA LEU A 54 -20.74 12.34 -35.09
C LEU A 54 -20.37 11.45 -36.29
N GLY A 55 -21.25 10.51 -36.66
CA GLY A 55 -21.07 9.63 -37.82
C GLY A 55 -21.14 10.36 -39.17
N GLU A 56 -21.50 11.64 -39.18
CA GLU A 56 -21.49 12.47 -40.40
C GLU A 56 -20.11 13.12 -40.67
N LEU A 57 -19.13 12.93 -39.78
CA LEU A 57 -17.75 13.39 -39.94
C LEU A 57 -16.95 12.42 -40.83
N THR A 58 -17.35 12.29 -42.08
CA THR A 58 -16.78 11.29 -43.02
C THR A 58 -15.31 11.51 -43.38
N GLN A 59 -14.74 12.69 -43.10
CA GLN A 59 -13.30 12.98 -43.25
C GLN A 59 -12.47 12.70 -41.99
N LEU A 60 -13.11 12.22 -40.91
CA LEU A 60 -12.44 11.99 -39.64
C LEU A 60 -11.46 10.82 -39.79
N LYS A 61 -10.20 11.10 -39.47
CA LYS A 61 -9.09 10.14 -39.47
C LYS A 61 -8.78 9.63 -38.08
N VAL A 62 -8.91 10.47 -37.05
CA VAL A 62 -8.59 10.12 -35.65
C VAL A 62 -9.76 10.46 -34.74
N LEU A 63 -10.23 9.46 -33.98
CA LEU A 63 -11.21 9.60 -32.92
C LEU A 63 -10.66 9.07 -31.59
N ASP A 64 -10.42 9.95 -30.63
CA ASP A 64 -9.89 9.59 -29.31
C ASP A 64 -10.89 9.90 -28.19
N LEU A 65 -11.36 8.84 -27.54
CA LEU A 65 -12.34 8.84 -26.46
C LEU A 65 -11.77 8.27 -25.14
N ARG A 66 -10.46 8.08 -25.03
CA ARG A 66 -9.84 7.33 -23.91
C ARG A 66 -10.21 7.86 -22.53
N LYS A 67 -10.35 9.18 -22.42
CA LYS A 67 -10.66 9.89 -21.17
C LYS A 67 -12.16 10.13 -20.95
N CYS A 68 -13.04 9.50 -21.75
CA CYS A 68 -14.50 9.59 -21.60
C CYS A 68 -15.05 8.35 -20.88
N SER A 69 -14.74 8.19 -19.59
CA SER A 69 -15.06 6.97 -18.82
C SER A 69 -16.55 6.72 -18.58
N ASP A 70 -17.39 7.76 -18.69
CA ASP A 70 -18.84 7.68 -18.38
C ASP A 70 -19.71 7.28 -19.60
N ILE A 71 -19.13 7.08 -20.80
CA ILE A 71 -19.88 6.70 -21.99
C ILE A 71 -20.54 5.34 -21.78
N GLU A 72 -21.86 5.27 -21.93
CA GLU A 72 -22.59 3.98 -22.01
C GLU A 72 -23.38 3.77 -23.31
N VAL A 73 -23.68 4.83 -24.08
CA VAL A 73 -24.27 4.71 -25.43
C VAL A 73 -23.33 5.26 -26.49
N ILE A 74 -23.06 4.43 -27.48
CA ILE A 74 -22.57 4.80 -28.80
C ILE A 74 -23.65 4.32 -29.79
N PRO A 75 -24.37 5.22 -30.48
CA PRO A 75 -25.42 4.81 -31.39
C PRO A 75 -24.83 3.93 -32.51
N PRO A 76 -25.58 2.96 -33.01
CA PRO A 76 -25.07 2.05 -34.02
C PRO A 76 -24.87 2.75 -35.35
N ASN A 77 -24.00 2.16 -36.15
CA ASN A 77 -23.53 2.68 -37.41
C ASN A 77 -22.84 4.04 -37.30
N THR A 78 -22.70 4.62 -36.09
CA THR A 78 -21.99 5.88 -35.90
C THR A 78 -20.52 5.71 -36.20
N ILE A 79 -19.93 4.59 -35.76
CA ILE A 79 -18.53 4.29 -36.02
C ILE A 79 -18.37 3.79 -37.46
N SER A 80 -19.23 2.88 -37.95
CA SER A 80 -19.08 2.32 -39.32
C SER A 80 -19.18 3.36 -40.45
N ARG A 81 -19.89 4.48 -40.24
CA ARG A 81 -19.96 5.60 -41.21
C ARG A 81 -18.66 6.41 -41.34
N LEU A 82 -17.74 6.29 -40.38
CA LEU A 82 -16.44 6.98 -40.40
C LEU A 82 -15.46 6.22 -41.32
N THR A 83 -15.78 6.10 -42.60
CA THR A 83 -15.07 5.20 -43.53
C THR A 83 -13.60 5.58 -43.79
N GLN A 84 -13.20 6.82 -43.48
CA GLN A 84 -11.81 7.30 -43.56
C GLN A 84 -11.05 7.20 -42.22
N LEU A 85 -11.64 6.60 -41.18
CA LEU A 85 -11.02 6.50 -39.86
C LEU A 85 -9.78 5.60 -39.91
N GLU A 86 -8.64 6.18 -39.57
CA GLU A 86 -7.33 5.54 -39.50
C GLU A 86 -7.00 5.11 -38.06
N GLU A 87 -7.40 5.90 -37.07
CA GLU A 87 -7.14 5.66 -35.64
C GLU A 87 -8.41 5.79 -34.78
N LEU A 88 -8.70 4.75 -33.99
CA LEU A 88 -9.82 4.72 -33.04
C LEU A 88 -9.34 4.36 -31.64
N TYR A 89 -9.60 5.23 -30.67
CA TYR A 89 -9.31 4.98 -29.27
C TYR A 89 -10.57 5.03 -28.40
N MET A 90 -11.02 3.87 -27.91
CA MET A 90 -12.22 3.73 -27.10
C MET A 90 -11.96 3.99 -25.60
N PRO A 91 -12.99 4.36 -24.81
CA PRO A 91 -12.86 4.51 -23.37
C PRO A 91 -12.44 3.21 -22.70
N SER A 92 -11.63 3.32 -21.66
CA SER A 92 -11.05 2.16 -20.98
C SER A 92 -12.09 1.25 -20.30
N GLU A 93 -13.22 1.81 -19.87
CA GLU A 93 -14.27 1.09 -19.13
C GLU A 93 -15.51 0.74 -19.99
N PHE A 94 -15.48 1.00 -21.31
CA PHE A 94 -16.65 0.80 -22.15
C PHE A 94 -16.97 -0.69 -22.35
N CYS A 95 -18.07 -1.16 -21.75
CA CYS A 95 -18.47 -2.57 -21.73
C CYS A 95 -19.85 -2.83 -22.38
N LYS A 96 -20.40 -1.88 -23.15
CA LYS A 96 -21.80 -1.90 -23.61
C LYS A 96 -21.98 -2.33 -25.08
N TRP A 97 -20.98 -2.98 -25.67
CA TRP A 97 -20.99 -3.61 -27.00
C TRP A 97 -22.22 -4.50 -27.24
N GLN A 98 -22.55 -4.70 -28.51
CA GLN A 98 -23.66 -5.54 -28.98
C GLN A 98 -23.18 -6.61 -29.97
N VAL A 99 -23.95 -7.70 -30.15
CA VAL A 99 -23.59 -8.81 -31.05
C VAL A 99 -24.21 -8.61 -32.43
N ASP A 100 -23.46 -8.95 -33.47
CA ASP A 100 -23.87 -8.93 -34.87
C ASP A 100 -24.77 -10.13 -35.21
N GLY A 101 -25.80 -9.92 -36.04
CA GLY A 101 -26.64 -11.00 -36.60
C GLY A 101 -27.85 -11.43 -35.79
N VAL A 102 -28.38 -10.59 -34.89
CA VAL A 102 -29.71 -10.80 -34.29
C VAL A 102 -30.72 -9.90 -35.01
N ASP A 103 -31.84 -10.45 -35.46
CA ASP A 103 -32.84 -9.80 -36.32
C ASP A 103 -33.60 -8.65 -35.62
N GLY A 104 -32.90 -7.51 -35.45
CA GLY A 104 -33.46 -6.24 -35.01
C GLY A 104 -32.48 -5.05 -35.19
N GLU A 105 -32.98 -3.83 -35.39
CA GLU A 105 -32.23 -2.59 -35.71
C GLU A 105 -31.45 -2.02 -34.53
N ARG A 106 -30.11 -1.90 -34.63
CA ARG A 106 -29.13 -1.72 -33.53
C ARG A 106 -29.39 -0.53 -32.57
N SER A 107 -28.85 -0.59 -31.35
CA SER A 107 -29.02 0.45 -30.35
C SER A 107 -27.72 0.84 -29.66
N ASN A 108 -26.78 -0.07 -29.53
CA ASN A 108 -25.41 0.29 -29.26
C ASN A 108 -24.54 -0.27 -30.38
N VAL A 109 -23.37 0.31 -30.48
CA VAL A 109 -22.31 -0.17 -31.36
C VAL A 109 -22.03 -1.66 -31.15
N SER A 110 -21.89 -2.40 -32.24
CA SER A 110 -21.37 -3.77 -32.25
C SER A 110 -19.92 -3.81 -32.68
N LEU A 111 -19.22 -4.90 -32.37
CA LEU A 111 -17.82 -5.06 -32.79
C LEU A 111 -17.69 -5.27 -34.30
N GLY A 112 -18.69 -5.85 -34.98
CA GLY A 112 -18.68 -6.01 -36.45
C GLY A 112 -18.79 -4.70 -37.22
N GLU A 113 -19.17 -3.59 -36.59
CA GLU A 113 -19.07 -2.27 -37.24
C GLU A 113 -17.62 -1.91 -37.61
N LEU A 114 -16.64 -2.46 -36.89
CA LEU A 114 -15.22 -2.26 -37.18
C LEU A 114 -14.80 -2.89 -38.52
N GLU A 115 -15.52 -3.89 -39.03
CA GLU A 115 -15.22 -4.52 -40.34
C GLU A 115 -15.40 -3.55 -41.52
N HIS A 116 -16.24 -2.52 -41.35
CA HIS A 116 -16.50 -1.50 -42.36
C HIS A 116 -15.40 -0.43 -42.41
N LEU A 117 -14.54 -0.38 -41.40
CA LEU A 117 -13.43 0.58 -41.31
C LEU A 117 -12.21 0.08 -42.07
N SER A 118 -12.29 0.11 -43.41
CA SER A 118 -11.26 -0.44 -44.29
C SER A 118 -9.86 0.19 -44.14
N GLN A 119 -9.77 1.42 -43.64
CA GLN A 119 -8.54 2.19 -43.43
C GLN A 119 -7.99 2.13 -41.99
N LEU A 120 -8.65 1.40 -41.08
CA LEU A 120 -8.27 1.36 -39.68
C LEU A 120 -6.91 0.68 -39.51
N THR A 121 -5.93 1.46 -39.05
CA THR A 121 -4.56 1.01 -38.80
C THR A 121 -4.17 1.09 -37.33
N ALA A 122 -4.84 1.94 -36.54
CA ALA A 122 -4.67 2.03 -35.09
C ALA A 122 -5.96 1.78 -34.30
N LEU A 123 -5.94 0.85 -33.33
CA LEU A 123 -7.12 0.51 -32.51
C LEU A 123 -6.79 0.34 -31.03
N GLN A 124 -7.44 1.10 -30.16
CA GLN A 124 -7.44 0.86 -28.71
C GLN A 124 -8.85 0.50 -28.23
N ILE A 125 -9.04 -0.69 -27.65
CA ILE A 125 -10.37 -1.21 -27.33
C ILE A 125 -10.36 -2.14 -26.11
N TYR A 126 -11.44 -2.08 -25.34
CA TYR A 126 -11.74 -3.01 -24.25
C TYR A 126 -13.00 -3.83 -24.59
N ILE A 127 -12.90 -5.14 -24.44
CA ILE A 127 -13.90 -6.14 -24.79
C ILE A 127 -14.19 -6.97 -23.53
N PRO A 128 -15.35 -6.81 -22.88
CA PRO A 128 -15.60 -7.47 -21.60
C PRO A 128 -15.82 -8.99 -21.69
N ASP A 129 -16.14 -9.53 -22.87
CA ASP A 129 -16.41 -10.94 -23.10
C ASP A 129 -15.97 -11.30 -24.53
N ALA A 130 -15.11 -12.30 -24.69
CA ALA A 130 -14.59 -12.73 -25.99
C ALA A 130 -15.69 -13.22 -26.94
N LYS A 131 -16.85 -13.66 -26.42
CA LYS A 131 -18.02 -14.05 -27.24
C LYS A 131 -18.58 -12.90 -28.09
N LEU A 132 -18.21 -11.66 -27.78
CA LEU A 132 -18.63 -10.49 -28.53
C LEU A 132 -17.83 -10.32 -29.83
N VAL A 133 -16.66 -10.95 -29.95
CA VAL A 133 -15.78 -10.84 -31.12
C VAL A 133 -16.40 -11.64 -32.28
N PRO A 134 -16.76 -10.99 -33.40
CA PRO A 134 -17.29 -11.69 -34.57
C PRO A 134 -16.24 -12.64 -35.17
N LYS A 135 -16.68 -13.82 -35.64
CA LYS A 135 -15.77 -14.82 -36.26
C LYS A 135 -15.05 -14.28 -37.51
N GLY A 136 -15.64 -13.31 -38.20
CA GLY A 136 -15.10 -12.64 -39.39
C GLY A 136 -14.24 -11.41 -39.10
N LEU A 137 -14.13 -10.96 -37.85
CA LEU A 137 -13.40 -9.74 -37.51
C LEU A 137 -11.89 -9.99 -37.67
N LEU A 138 -11.30 -9.38 -38.71
CA LEU A 138 -9.89 -9.54 -39.05
C LEU A 138 -9.04 -8.42 -38.46
N PHE A 139 -8.22 -8.73 -37.45
CA PHE A 139 -7.26 -7.78 -36.89
C PHE A 139 -5.96 -7.63 -37.71
N GLN A 140 -5.82 -8.38 -38.81
CA GLN A 140 -4.58 -8.48 -39.59
C GLN A 140 -4.09 -7.17 -40.22
N LYS A 141 -4.98 -6.18 -40.43
CA LYS A 141 -4.61 -4.88 -41.04
C LYS A 141 -4.03 -3.87 -40.03
N LEU A 142 -4.17 -4.13 -38.72
CA LEU A 142 -3.76 -3.18 -37.69
C LEU A 142 -2.24 -3.10 -37.57
N GLN A 143 -1.71 -1.88 -37.70
CA GLN A 143 -0.29 -1.58 -37.53
C GLN A 143 0.03 -1.20 -36.08
N ARG A 144 -0.93 -0.61 -35.37
CA ARG A 144 -0.88 -0.21 -33.96
C ARG A 144 -2.16 -0.69 -33.26
N TYR A 145 -2.06 -1.35 -32.12
CA TYR A 145 -3.24 -1.74 -31.36
C TYR A 145 -2.95 -1.91 -29.87
N LYS A 146 -3.99 -1.69 -29.06
CA LYS A 146 -4.03 -1.96 -27.62
C LYS A 146 -5.38 -2.59 -27.32
N ILE A 147 -5.46 -3.93 -27.37
CA ILE A 147 -6.69 -4.71 -27.28
C ILE A 147 -6.73 -5.43 -25.94
N TYR A 148 -7.85 -5.30 -25.22
CA TYR A 148 -8.07 -5.92 -23.91
C TYR A 148 -9.34 -6.75 -23.98
N ILE A 149 -9.25 -8.02 -23.60
CA ILE A 149 -10.38 -8.95 -23.59
C ILE A 149 -10.51 -9.56 -22.20
N GLY A 150 -11.68 -9.47 -21.57
CA GLY A 150 -11.99 -10.08 -20.26
C GLY A 150 -12.61 -9.13 -19.22
N ASN A 151 -13.03 -9.66 -18.07
CA ASN A 151 -13.97 -8.98 -17.14
C ASN A 151 -13.37 -7.90 -16.21
N ASP A 152 -12.05 -7.66 -16.25
CA ASP A 152 -11.41 -6.57 -15.49
C ASP A 152 -10.71 -5.59 -16.43
N GLY A 153 -10.71 -4.32 -16.04
CA GLY A 153 -10.18 -3.21 -16.83
C GLY A 153 -8.67 -3.31 -17.11
N TRP A 154 -8.12 -2.21 -17.62
CA TRP A 154 -6.76 -2.15 -18.17
C TRP A 154 -5.72 -2.57 -17.13
N GLY A 155 -5.02 -3.68 -17.39
CA GLY A 155 -3.83 -4.06 -16.64
C GLY A 155 -2.69 -3.05 -16.85
N PHE A 156 -1.75 -2.99 -15.90
CA PHE A 156 -0.48 -2.28 -16.09
C PHE A 156 0.23 -2.86 -17.33
N GLY A 157 0.94 -2.04 -18.12
CA GLY A 157 1.78 -2.58 -19.19
C GLY A 157 2.63 -1.55 -19.89
N TYR A 158 3.44 -2.03 -20.81
CA TYR A 158 4.51 -1.27 -21.46
C TYR A 158 3.93 -0.33 -22.51
N ASP A 159 4.66 0.74 -22.83
CA ASP A 159 4.27 1.65 -23.92
C ASP A 159 4.64 1.08 -25.28
N THR A 160 4.03 -0.05 -25.62
CA THR A 160 4.15 -0.69 -26.93
C THR A 160 3.04 -0.24 -27.86
N SER A 161 3.34 -0.33 -29.15
CA SER A 161 2.37 0.01 -30.19
C SER A 161 1.42 -1.13 -30.49
N ARG A 162 1.75 -2.38 -30.14
CA ARG A 162 0.96 -3.59 -30.44
C ARG A 162 0.83 -4.48 -29.19
N LYS A 163 -0.20 -4.20 -28.37
CA LYS A 163 -0.49 -4.88 -27.10
C LYS A 163 -1.79 -5.67 -27.16
N LEU A 164 -1.76 -6.89 -26.63
CA LEU A 164 -2.92 -7.75 -26.42
C LEU A 164 -2.95 -8.24 -24.96
N VAL A 165 -4.07 -8.00 -24.28
CA VAL A 165 -4.33 -8.53 -22.93
C VAL A 165 -5.53 -9.46 -23.00
N LEU A 166 -5.36 -10.70 -22.56
CA LEU A 166 -6.40 -11.71 -22.52
C LEU A 166 -6.56 -12.19 -21.08
N LYS A 167 -7.74 -11.93 -20.51
CA LYS A 167 -8.17 -12.44 -19.23
C LYS A 167 -9.33 -13.42 -19.44
N TYR A 168 -9.07 -14.69 -19.15
CA TYR A 168 -10.00 -15.78 -19.35
C TYR A 168 -10.94 -15.90 -18.15
N ASP A 169 -12.22 -16.15 -18.44
CA ASP A 169 -13.22 -16.65 -17.47
C ASP A 169 -13.67 -18.05 -17.96
N ASP A 170 -13.98 -18.97 -17.04
CA ASP A 170 -14.11 -20.45 -17.14
C ASP A 170 -14.86 -21.12 -18.33
N ALA A 171 -15.16 -20.49 -19.47
CA ALA A 171 -16.16 -21.02 -20.43
C ALA A 171 -15.96 -20.84 -21.95
N ASN A 172 -14.80 -20.45 -22.54
CA ASN A 172 -14.60 -20.64 -24.00
C ASN A 172 -13.17 -20.34 -24.53
N ILE A 173 -12.37 -21.38 -24.76
CA ILE A 173 -10.94 -21.27 -25.16
C ILE A 173 -10.73 -20.99 -26.67
N SER A 174 -11.69 -21.33 -27.54
CA SER A 174 -11.45 -21.40 -29.00
C SER A 174 -11.43 -20.07 -29.76
N VAL A 175 -12.13 -19.03 -29.30
CA VAL A 175 -12.21 -17.72 -29.98
C VAL A 175 -10.96 -16.88 -29.69
N GLU A 176 -10.44 -16.96 -28.47
CA GLU A 176 -9.27 -16.19 -28.01
C GLU A 176 -7.97 -16.67 -28.67
N ASP A 177 -7.83 -17.98 -28.89
CA ASP A 177 -6.70 -18.57 -29.62
C ASP A 177 -6.66 -18.17 -31.10
N GLY A 178 -7.84 -17.93 -31.71
CA GLY A 178 -7.95 -17.43 -33.08
C GLY A 178 -7.42 -16.00 -33.24
N ILE A 179 -7.64 -15.14 -32.24
CA ILE A 179 -7.17 -13.74 -32.25
C ILE A 179 -5.65 -13.67 -32.19
N ILE A 180 -5.05 -14.46 -31.29
CA ILE A 180 -3.59 -14.58 -31.16
C ILE A 180 -2.97 -15.01 -32.50
N LYS A 181 -3.56 -16.00 -33.19
CA LYS A 181 -3.09 -16.48 -34.51
C LYS A 181 -3.18 -15.43 -35.63
N GLN A 182 -4.15 -14.51 -35.55
CA GLN A 182 -4.29 -13.42 -36.52
C GLN A 182 -3.30 -12.29 -36.29
N LEU A 183 -2.87 -12.06 -35.05
CA LEU A 183 -1.98 -10.98 -34.65
C LEU A 183 -0.52 -11.47 -34.59
N LYS A 184 0.07 -11.78 -35.74
CA LYS A 184 1.45 -12.33 -35.80
C LYS A 184 2.55 -11.36 -35.33
N GLU A 185 2.27 -10.06 -35.36
CA GLU A 185 3.22 -8.99 -35.06
C GLU A 185 3.09 -8.42 -33.62
N ILE A 186 2.47 -9.15 -32.67
CA ILE A 186 2.32 -8.70 -31.27
C ILE A 186 3.68 -8.34 -30.66
N GLU A 187 3.72 -7.20 -29.95
CA GLU A 187 4.89 -6.74 -29.20
C GLU A 187 4.73 -6.95 -27.69
N ASP A 188 3.51 -6.91 -27.15
CA ASP A 188 3.21 -7.06 -25.72
C ASP A 188 1.99 -7.97 -25.56
N LEU A 189 2.18 -9.10 -24.86
CA LEU A 189 1.13 -10.09 -24.61
C LEU A 189 1.00 -10.34 -23.11
N GLN A 190 -0.22 -10.23 -22.60
CA GLN A 190 -0.55 -10.58 -21.21
C GLN A 190 -1.63 -11.68 -21.19
N LEU A 191 -1.35 -12.80 -20.52
CA LEU A 191 -2.25 -13.95 -20.38
C LEU A 191 -2.62 -14.16 -18.91
N ILE A 192 -3.89 -13.95 -18.57
CA ILE A 192 -4.36 -13.98 -17.18
C ILE A 192 -5.49 -15.01 -17.03
N GLY A 193 -5.34 -15.96 -16.11
CA GLY A 193 -6.45 -16.83 -15.70
C GLY A 193 -6.86 -17.94 -16.69
N LYS A 194 -6.02 -18.31 -17.66
CA LYS A 194 -6.35 -19.33 -18.65
C LYS A 194 -6.35 -20.73 -18.04
N GLN A 195 -7.52 -21.38 -18.09
CA GLN A 195 -7.68 -22.80 -17.78
C GLN A 195 -7.30 -23.65 -19.01
N ASP A 196 -6.85 -24.88 -18.79
CA ASP A 196 -6.53 -25.89 -19.81
C ASP A 196 -5.29 -25.66 -20.70
N VAL A 197 -4.49 -24.60 -20.51
CA VAL A 197 -3.22 -24.45 -21.25
C VAL A 197 -2.06 -25.02 -20.47
N LYS A 198 -1.43 -26.05 -21.04
CA LYS A 198 -0.26 -26.70 -20.46
C LYS A 198 1.04 -26.17 -21.08
N ASN A 199 0.99 -25.73 -22.34
CA ASN A 199 2.13 -25.24 -23.12
C ASN A 199 1.78 -24.06 -24.03
N VAL A 200 2.33 -22.87 -23.76
CA VAL A 200 2.03 -21.62 -24.50
C VAL A 200 2.42 -21.73 -25.98
N ILE A 201 3.66 -22.11 -26.32
CA ILE A 201 4.13 -22.09 -27.71
C ILE A 201 3.43 -23.14 -28.58
N TYR A 202 3.30 -24.37 -28.07
CA TYR A 202 2.71 -25.46 -28.85
C TYR A 202 1.22 -25.25 -29.14
N GLU A 203 0.49 -24.67 -28.17
CA GLU A 203 -0.97 -24.55 -28.24
C GLU A 203 -1.42 -23.23 -28.90
N LEU A 204 -0.70 -22.11 -28.69
CA LEU A 204 -1.12 -20.78 -29.17
C LEU A 204 -0.55 -20.41 -30.55
N ILE A 205 0.78 -20.44 -30.72
CA ILE A 205 1.47 -20.09 -31.99
C ILE A 205 2.70 -20.98 -32.19
N ARG A 206 2.59 -21.95 -33.12
CA ARG A 206 3.71 -22.85 -33.50
C ARG A 206 4.96 -22.13 -33.99
N ASP A 207 4.83 -20.90 -34.50
CA ASP A 207 5.91 -20.07 -35.04
C ASP A 207 6.65 -19.21 -33.99
N GLY A 208 6.38 -19.38 -32.68
CA GLY A 208 7.27 -18.86 -31.63
C GLY A 208 7.21 -17.34 -31.32
N PHE A 209 6.16 -16.61 -31.72
CA PHE A 209 6.00 -15.16 -31.50
C PHE A 209 7.21 -14.29 -31.95
N PRO A 210 7.39 -14.08 -33.26
CA PRO A 210 8.62 -13.51 -33.81
C PRO A 210 8.86 -12.03 -33.49
N LYS A 211 7.86 -11.26 -33.03
CA LYS A 211 7.98 -9.81 -32.75
C LYS A 211 7.75 -9.43 -31.28
N LEU A 212 7.45 -10.41 -30.44
CA LEU A 212 7.08 -10.18 -29.05
C LEU A 212 8.27 -9.64 -28.27
N LYS A 213 8.06 -8.55 -27.55
CA LYS A 213 9.03 -7.84 -26.70
C LYS A 213 8.71 -8.02 -25.21
N HIS A 214 7.44 -8.08 -24.85
CA HIS A 214 7.01 -8.24 -23.45
C HIS A 214 6.00 -9.39 -23.36
N PHE A 215 6.22 -10.29 -22.41
CA PHE A 215 5.33 -11.42 -22.19
C PHE A 215 5.06 -11.61 -20.70
N ASP A 216 3.81 -11.40 -20.30
CA ASP A 216 3.37 -11.52 -18.91
C ASP A 216 2.31 -12.64 -18.79
N VAL A 217 2.50 -13.53 -17.82
CA VAL A 217 1.61 -14.68 -17.59
C VAL A 217 1.26 -14.71 -16.11
N GLU A 218 -0.03 -14.60 -15.78
CA GLU A 218 -0.54 -14.46 -14.41
C GLU A 218 -1.69 -15.42 -14.09
N SER A 219 -1.61 -16.11 -12.95
CA SER A 219 -2.69 -16.96 -12.41
C SER A 219 -3.22 -18.02 -13.40
N ASN A 220 -2.32 -18.72 -14.10
CA ASN A 220 -2.67 -19.84 -14.99
C ASN A 220 -2.31 -21.16 -14.28
N PRO A 221 -3.27 -21.81 -13.58
CA PRO A 221 -2.97 -22.83 -12.59
C PRO A 221 -2.55 -24.18 -13.19
N GLU A 222 -2.89 -24.46 -14.44
CA GLU A 222 -2.52 -25.71 -15.14
C GLU A 222 -1.28 -25.59 -16.03
N LEU A 223 -0.72 -24.38 -16.14
CA LEU A 223 0.42 -24.12 -17.01
C LEU A 223 1.66 -24.80 -16.47
N VAL A 224 2.15 -25.82 -17.18
CA VAL A 224 3.31 -26.62 -16.77
C VAL A 224 4.60 -26.09 -17.40
N TYR A 225 4.52 -25.69 -18.68
CA TYR A 225 5.65 -25.20 -19.48
C TYR A 225 5.29 -23.92 -20.25
N ILE A 226 6.22 -22.95 -20.34
CA ILE A 226 6.05 -21.81 -21.27
C ILE A 226 6.40 -22.26 -22.70
N VAL A 227 7.48 -23.00 -22.83
CA VAL A 227 7.94 -23.57 -24.09
C VAL A 227 8.12 -25.07 -23.89
N ASP A 228 7.37 -25.88 -24.64
CA ASP A 228 7.62 -27.32 -24.71
C ASP A 228 7.58 -27.84 -26.17
N PHE A 229 8.57 -28.65 -26.54
CA PHE A 229 8.73 -29.21 -27.88
C PHE A 229 8.60 -30.74 -27.86
N PRO A 230 7.65 -31.32 -28.62
CA PRO A 230 7.54 -32.77 -28.76
C PRO A 230 8.81 -33.38 -29.37
N LYS A 231 9.13 -34.63 -29.02
CA LYS A 231 10.33 -35.37 -29.45
C LYS A 231 10.53 -35.55 -30.97
N GLN A 232 9.64 -35.04 -31.82
CA GLN A 232 9.69 -35.17 -33.29
C GLN A 232 9.46 -33.84 -34.04
N SER A 233 9.51 -32.68 -33.37
CA SER A 233 9.34 -31.38 -34.03
C SER A 233 10.66 -30.77 -34.52
N GLU A 234 10.63 -30.10 -35.67
CA GLU A 234 11.77 -29.32 -36.20
C GLU A 234 12.20 -28.19 -35.23
N PRO A 235 13.48 -27.79 -35.19
CA PRO A 235 13.97 -26.70 -34.35
C PRO A 235 13.25 -25.38 -34.70
N CYS A 236 12.61 -24.74 -33.72
CA CYS A 236 11.96 -23.44 -33.89
C CYS A 236 12.69 -22.35 -33.09
N VAL A 237 12.56 -21.09 -33.52
CA VAL A 237 13.10 -19.92 -32.80
C VAL A 237 12.00 -19.36 -31.90
N ALA A 238 12.05 -19.66 -30.60
CA ALA A 238 11.06 -19.13 -29.65
C ALA A 238 11.48 -17.73 -29.17
N PHE A 239 10.57 -16.76 -29.29
CA PHE A 239 10.71 -15.43 -28.70
C PHE A 239 12.02 -14.68 -29.06
N PRO A 240 12.36 -14.51 -30.36
CA PRO A 240 13.64 -13.92 -30.78
C PRO A 240 13.84 -12.45 -30.39
N HIS A 241 12.77 -11.69 -30.18
CA HIS A 241 12.82 -10.26 -29.84
C HIS A 241 12.34 -9.95 -28.42
N LEU A 242 12.12 -10.98 -27.60
CA LEU A 242 11.57 -10.81 -26.25
C LEU A 242 12.59 -10.10 -25.37
N GLN A 243 12.15 -9.06 -24.68
CA GLN A 243 12.93 -8.20 -23.81
C GLN A 243 12.54 -8.39 -22.35
N THR A 244 11.25 -8.59 -22.04
CA THR A 244 10.77 -8.86 -20.69
C THR A 244 9.90 -10.10 -20.62
N LEU A 245 10.11 -10.91 -19.59
CA LEU A 245 9.31 -12.10 -19.28
C LEU A 245 8.88 -12.08 -17.81
N PHE A 246 7.59 -11.88 -17.55
CA PHE A 246 7.02 -11.87 -16.20
C PHE A 246 6.11 -13.08 -15.99
N LEU A 247 6.40 -13.87 -14.95
CA LEU A 247 5.69 -15.09 -14.58
C LEU A 247 5.20 -14.95 -13.14
N ILE A 248 3.89 -14.86 -12.93
CA ILE A 248 3.30 -14.52 -11.64
C ILE A 248 2.21 -15.54 -11.29
N ASP A 249 2.27 -16.09 -10.07
CA ASP A 249 1.20 -16.95 -9.53
C ASP A 249 0.90 -18.18 -10.40
N LEU A 250 1.95 -18.88 -10.85
CA LEU A 250 1.84 -20.06 -11.71
C LEU A 250 2.08 -21.33 -10.90
N SER A 251 1.03 -21.83 -10.26
CA SER A 251 1.11 -22.91 -9.26
C SER A 251 1.59 -24.26 -9.81
N SER A 252 1.41 -24.53 -11.10
CA SER A 252 1.84 -25.78 -11.74
C SER A 252 3.10 -25.64 -12.59
N LEU A 253 3.68 -24.45 -12.73
CA LEU A 253 4.82 -24.23 -13.61
C LEU A 253 6.06 -24.99 -13.09
N GLU A 254 6.49 -25.99 -13.85
CA GLU A 254 7.64 -26.83 -13.49
C GLU A 254 8.93 -26.32 -14.12
N LYS A 255 8.87 -25.87 -15.38
CA LYS A 255 10.00 -25.33 -16.14
C LYS A 255 9.53 -24.26 -17.12
N ILE A 256 10.34 -23.22 -17.35
CA ILE A 256 10.06 -22.25 -18.42
C ILE A 256 10.20 -22.94 -19.79
N CYS A 257 11.26 -23.71 -19.99
CA CYS A 257 11.52 -24.45 -21.24
C CYS A 257 11.70 -25.96 -20.97
N HIS A 258 11.01 -26.80 -21.76
CA HIS A 258 11.04 -28.26 -21.72
C HIS A 258 11.19 -28.83 -23.15
N GLY A 259 11.84 -29.99 -23.32
CA GLY A 259 12.02 -30.64 -24.64
C GLY A 259 13.44 -31.18 -24.89
N GLN A 260 13.57 -32.13 -25.85
CA GLN A 260 14.76 -32.97 -26.06
C GLN A 260 15.70 -32.51 -27.21
N PHE A 261 15.34 -31.44 -27.93
CA PHE A 261 16.16 -30.83 -28.99
C PHE A 261 16.32 -29.34 -28.74
N THR A 262 17.56 -28.89 -28.84
CA THR A 262 18.04 -27.56 -28.47
C THR A 262 17.20 -26.44 -29.07
N LEU A 263 16.69 -25.54 -28.22
CA LEU A 263 16.26 -24.21 -28.64
C LEU A 263 17.35 -23.64 -29.55
N THR A 264 16.96 -23.18 -30.74
CA THR A 264 17.92 -22.55 -31.65
C THR A 264 18.57 -21.34 -30.97
N PRO A 265 19.87 -21.02 -31.22
CA PRO A 265 20.60 -19.94 -30.54
C PRO A 265 19.96 -18.55 -30.59
N ASN A 266 19.01 -18.34 -31.50
CA ASN A 266 18.27 -17.09 -31.66
C ASN A 266 17.08 -16.95 -30.69
N SER A 267 16.76 -17.99 -29.92
CA SER A 267 15.66 -17.96 -28.96
C SER A 267 16.04 -17.16 -27.72
N PHE A 268 15.15 -16.29 -27.23
CA PHE A 268 15.40 -15.39 -26.09
C PHE A 268 16.64 -14.47 -26.21
N CYS A 269 17.24 -14.33 -27.40
CA CYS A 269 18.53 -13.65 -27.58
C CYS A 269 18.53 -12.15 -27.25
N GLN A 270 17.34 -11.52 -27.16
CA GLN A 270 17.15 -10.11 -26.78
C GLN A 270 16.59 -9.93 -25.37
N LEU A 271 16.47 -11.01 -24.59
CA LEU A 271 15.85 -10.97 -23.26
C LEU A 271 16.72 -10.16 -22.33
N ARG A 272 16.12 -9.13 -21.71
CA ARG A 272 16.79 -8.18 -20.79
C ARG A 272 16.32 -8.33 -19.36
N THR A 273 15.04 -8.63 -19.14
CA THR A 273 14.48 -8.72 -17.79
C THR A 273 13.62 -9.96 -17.62
N ILE A 274 13.84 -10.69 -16.53
CA ILE A 274 12.99 -11.80 -16.11
C ILE A 274 12.50 -11.51 -14.70
N ARG A 275 11.20 -11.66 -14.47
CA ARG A 275 10.60 -11.64 -13.14
C ARG A 275 9.79 -12.91 -12.92
N VAL A 276 10.04 -13.60 -11.82
CA VAL A 276 9.29 -14.77 -11.39
C VAL A 276 8.75 -14.52 -9.99
N GLU A 277 7.44 -14.70 -9.78
CA GLU A 277 6.78 -14.45 -8.51
C GLU A 277 5.73 -15.53 -8.21
N ARG A 278 5.69 -16.07 -6.98
CA ARG A 278 4.70 -17.07 -6.56
C ARG A 278 4.60 -18.31 -7.47
N CYS A 279 5.72 -18.74 -8.06
CA CYS A 279 5.78 -19.93 -8.91
C CYS A 279 6.25 -21.14 -8.07
N VAL A 280 5.34 -21.71 -7.27
CA VAL A 280 5.69 -22.64 -6.18
C VAL A 280 6.31 -23.96 -6.61
N LYS A 281 6.13 -24.43 -7.86
CA LYS A 281 6.77 -25.67 -8.37
C LYS A 281 8.06 -25.43 -9.15
N LEU A 282 8.37 -24.18 -9.50
CA LEU A 282 9.50 -23.86 -10.35
C LEU A 282 10.80 -23.97 -9.55
N LYS A 283 11.68 -24.88 -9.97
CA LYS A 283 12.97 -25.14 -9.28
C LYS A 283 14.13 -24.29 -9.78
N ASN A 284 14.05 -23.85 -11.05
CA ASN A 284 15.04 -23.01 -11.72
C ASN A 284 14.40 -22.22 -12.87
N ILE A 285 15.05 -21.12 -13.28
CA ILE A 285 14.57 -20.28 -14.39
C ILE A 285 14.92 -20.94 -15.73
N PHE A 286 16.21 -21.21 -15.97
CA PHE A 286 16.70 -21.83 -17.22
C PHE A 286 17.81 -22.84 -16.97
N SER A 287 18.00 -23.78 -17.89
CA SER A 287 19.20 -24.61 -17.94
C SER A 287 20.43 -23.81 -18.36
N SER A 288 21.61 -24.30 -18.00
CA SER A 288 22.90 -23.77 -18.47
C SER A 288 22.99 -23.70 -20.00
N SER A 289 22.40 -24.67 -20.72
CA SER A 289 22.35 -24.68 -22.19
C SER A 289 21.61 -23.48 -22.77
N ILE A 290 20.47 -23.09 -22.20
CA ILE A 290 19.70 -21.90 -22.64
C ILE A 290 20.38 -20.61 -22.17
N ALA A 291 20.91 -20.60 -20.95
CA ALA A 291 21.54 -19.44 -20.36
C ALA A 291 22.72 -18.90 -21.21
N ARG A 292 23.45 -19.76 -21.93
CA ARG A 292 24.52 -19.35 -22.86
C ARG A 292 24.07 -18.44 -24.00
N HIS A 293 22.78 -18.45 -24.33
CA HIS A 293 22.20 -17.65 -25.41
C HIS A 293 21.59 -16.32 -24.90
N LEU A 294 21.46 -16.13 -23.59
CA LEU A 294 20.88 -14.94 -22.94
C LEU A 294 21.89 -13.79 -22.82
N SER A 295 22.61 -13.49 -23.90
CA SER A 295 23.71 -12.53 -23.90
C SER A 295 23.31 -11.08 -23.58
N GLN A 296 22.03 -10.72 -23.73
CA GLN A 296 21.49 -9.39 -23.44
C GLN A 296 20.77 -9.29 -22.08
N LEU A 297 20.77 -10.35 -21.27
CA LEU A 297 20.04 -10.37 -20.00
C LEU A 297 20.67 -9.40 -19.02
N GLU A 298 19.89 -8.42 -18.54
CA GLU A 298 20.35 -7.32 -17.69
C GLU A 298 19.85 -7.46 -16.24
N ARG A 299 18.62 -7.96 -16.05
CA ARG A 299 17.96 -8.02 -14.75
C ARG A 299 17.23 -9.35 -14.53
N ILE A 300 17.42 -9.95 -13.37
CA ILE A 300 16.65 -11.11 -12.89
C ILE A 300 16.05 -10.75 -11.53
N GLU A 301 14.75 -10.97 -11.38
CA GLU A 301 14.01 -10.80 -10.14
C GLU A 301 13.23 -12.07 -9.79
N VAL A 302 13.39 -12.59 -8.58
CA VAL A 302 12.65 -13.76 -8.07
C VAL A 302 12.06 -13.44 -6.70
N PHE A 303 10.76 -13.67 -6.55
CA PHE A 303 9.98 -13.35 -5.35
C PHE A 303 9.11 -14.53 -4.93
N ASP A 304 9.11 -14.87 -3.65
CA ASP A 304 8.11 -15.77 -3.05
C ASP A 304 7.97 -17.09 -3.85
N CYS A 305 9.10 -17.71 -4.22
CA CYS A 305 9.14 -18.96 -4.98
C CYS A 305 9.64 -20.09 -4.09
N GLU A 306 8.70 -20.77 -3.42
CA GLU A 306 8.99 -21.72 -2.33
C GLU A 306 9.97 -22.83 -2.71
N ASN A 307 9.82 -23.48 -3.88
CA ASN A 307 10.69 -24.58 -4.33
C ASN A 307 11.85 -24.14 -5.24
N MET A 308 12.13 -22.84 -5.35
CA MET A 308 13.25 -22.36 -6.17
C MET A 308 14.58 -22.78 -5.53
N GLU A 309 15.26 -23.75 -6.14
CA GLU A 309 16.52 -24.31 -5.62
C GLU A 309 17.74 -23.58 -6.17
N GLU A 310 17.70 -23.15 -7.44
CA GLU A 310 18.80 -22.45 -8.13
C GLU A 310 18.27 -21.55 -9.24
N ILE A 311 18.99 -20.49 -9.62
CA ILE A 311 18.57 -19.63 -10.73
C ILE A 311 18.77 -20.33 -12.09
N PHE A 312 19.92 -20.98 -12.28
CA PHE A 312 20.27 -21.71 -13.50
C PHE A 312 20.67 -23.15 -13.18
N SER A 313 20.07 -24.13 -13.87
CA SER A 313 20.41 -25.54 -13.63
C SER A 313 21.64 -25.98 -14.39
N ILE A 314 22.60 -26.55 -13.66
CA ILE A 314 23.91 -26.98 -14.18
C ILE A 314 23.84 -28.28 -14.98
N VAL A 315 22.87 -29.15 -14.67
CA VAL A 315 22.73 -30.47 -15.26
C VAL A 315 21.82 -30.38 -16.48
N GLY A 316 22.39 -30.46 -17.68
CA GLY A 316 21.63 -30.90 -18.83
C GLY A 316 21.12 -32.31 -18.53
N SER A 317 19.82 -32.55 -18.68
CA SER A 317 19.27 -33.90 -18.62
C SER A 317 20.10 -34.84 -19.49
N GLU A 318 20.28 -36.09 -19.05
CA GLU A 318 21.24 -37.11 -19.52
C GLU A 318 21.25 -37.47 -21.05
N ASN A 319 20.64 -36.68 -21.94
CA ASN A 319 20.49 -37.01 -23.36
C ASN A 319 20.68 -35.84 -24.35
N GLU A 320 21.33 -34.71 -23.98
CA GLU A 320 21.65 -33.64 -24.94
C GLU A 320 23.02 -33.87 -25.60
N GLU A 321 23.04 -34.54 -26.75
CA GLU A 321 24.22 -34.63 -27.61
C GLU A 321 24.49 -33.25 -28.24
N ILE A 322 25.57 -32.60 -27.81
CA ILE A 322 25.92 -31.23 -28.21
C ILE A 322 26.34 -31.20 -29.70
N VAL A 323 25.45 -30.72 -30.58
CA VAL A 323 25.80 -30.36 -31.96
C VAL A 323 26.47 -28.97 -31.94
N LEU A 324 27.79 -28.94 -31.74
CA LEU A 324 28.63 -27.75 -31.86
C LEU A 324 29.00 -27.51 -33.33
N GLU A 325 28.08 -26.96 -34.12
CA GLU A 325 28.45 -26.26 -35.35
C GLU A 325 28.24 -24.75 -35.19
N ASN A 326 29.38 -24.06 -35.08
CA ASN A 326 29.56 -22.62 -35.26
C ASN A 326 28.95 -21.72 -34.18
N PHE A 327 29.77 -21.26 -33.22
CA PHE A 327 29.80 -19.90 -32.63
C PHE A 327 30.61 -19.91 -31.31
N VAL A 328 31.94 -19.98 -31.42
CA VAL A 328 32.88 -19.68 -30.30
C VAL A 328 33.99 -18.76 -30.83
N CYS A 329 34.35 -17.79 -29.99
CA CYS A 329 35.29 -16.67 -30.19
C CYS A 329 36.50 -16.99 -31.11
N SER A 330 36.66 -16.19 -32.18
CA SER A 330 37.76 -16.30 -33.15
C SER A 330 39.17 -16.04 -32.58
N LYS A 331 39.27 -15.47 -31.36
CA LYS A 331 40.56 -15.22 -30.70
C LYS A 331 41.13 -16.47 -30.02
N THR A 332 40.30 -17.30 -29.38
CA THR A 332 40.73 -18.53 -28.71
C THR A 332 41.04 -19.64 -29.72
N ARG A 333 40.32 -19.70 -30.86
CA ARG A 333 40.64 -20.66 -31.93
C ARG A 333 41.97 -20.34 -32.60
N ARG A 334 42.38 -19.07 -32.72
CA ARG A 334 43.68 -18.70 -33.27
C ARG A 334 44.83 -19.07 -32.32
N ALA A 335 44.67 -18.83 -31.02
CA ALA A 335 45.64 -19.26 -30.01
C ALA A 335 45.73 -20.79 -29.91
N LEU A 336 44.60 -21.50 -29.89
CA LEU A 336 44.62 -22.97 -29.90
C LEU A 336 45.18 -23.52 -31.21
N PHE A 337 44.83 -22.96 -32.39
CA PHE A 337 45.34 -23.44 -33.67
C PHE A 337 46.83 -23.10 -33.88
N GLU A 338 47.30 -21.95 -33.36
CA GLU A 338 48.73 -21.62 -33.30
C GLU A 338 49.47 -22.58 -32.36
N ILE A 339 48.89 -22.95 -31.21
CA ILE A 339 49.44 -23.94 -30.27
C ILE A 339 49.41 -25.36 -30.87
N THR A 340 48.32 -25.78 -31.50
CA THR A 340 48.20 -27.09 -32.16
C THR A 340 49.11 -27.17 -33.39
N SER A 341 49.30 -26.07 -34.12
CA SER A 341 50.28 -25.98 -35.22
C SER A 341 51.73 -25.98 -34.71
N LEU A 342 52.00 -25.33 -33.56
CA LEU A 342 53.30 -25.39 -32.88
C LEU A 342 53.59 -26.81 -32.41
N ILE A 343 52.62 -27.47 -31.76
CA ILE A 343 52.74 -28.86 -31.30
C ILE A 343 52.94 -29.82 -32.48
N ASN A 344 52.19 -29.67 -33.57
CA ASN A 344 52.37 -30.49 -34.78
C ASN A 344 53.73 -30.25 -35.48
N ASN A 345 54.27 -29.03 -35.43
CA ASN A 345 55.63 -28.75 -35.93
C ASN A 345 56.73 -29.31 -35.01
N PHE A 346 56.46 -29.48 -33.71
CA PHE A 346 57.39 -30.13 -32.77
C PHE A 346 57.35 -31.67 -32.85
N LEU A 347 56.27 -32.26 -33.39
CA LEU A 347 56.10 -33.71 -33.50
C LEU A 347 56.85 -34.35 -34.69
N SER A 348 57.57 -33.60 -35.53
CA SER A 348 58.39 -34.14 -36.62
C SER A 348 59.83 -34.51 -36.24
N SER A 349 60.27 -34.31 -34.98
CA SER A 349 61.62 -34.67 -34.55
C SER A 349 61.65 -35.38 -33.19
N THR A 350 61.71 -36.72 -33.24
CA THR A 350 62.26 -37.69 -32.27
C THR A 350 62.46 -37.26 -30.81
N PHE A 351 61.62 -37.76 -29.88
CA PHE A 351 61.95 -38.68 -28.75
C PHE A 351 60.72 -38.83 -27.81
N PHE A 352 60.49 -40.05 -27.33
CA PHE A 352 59.29 -40.55 -26.62
C PHE A 352 59.20 -40.18 -25.12
N ALA A 353 57.99 -39.90 -24.61
CA ALA A 353 57.31 -40.58 -23.47
C ALA A 353 56.40 -39.70 -22.57
N ASP A 354 56.49 -38.37 -22.57
CA ASP A 354 55.83 -37.52 -21.55
C ASP A 354 54.58 -36.72 -22.01
N ASN A 355 54.02 -36.99 -23.19
CA ASN A 355 52.99 -36.12 -23.81
C ASN A 355 51.52 -36.60 -23.68
N TYR A 356 51.22 -37.67 -22.93
CA TYR A 356 49.82 -38.09 -22.72
C TYR A 356 49.08 -37.21 -21.70
N THR A 357 49.77 -36.69 -20.69
CA THR A 357 49.19 -35.81 -19.65
C THR A 357 48.82 -34.43 -20.20
N VAL A 358 49.63 -33.87 -21.10
CA VAL A 358 49.37 -32.56 -21.71
C VAL A 358 48.17 -32.62 -22.66
N LEU A 359 48.00 -33.72 -23.41
CA LEU A 359 46.82 -33.94 -24.24
C LEU A 359 45.55 -34.15 -23.38
N GLU A 360 45.63 -34.90 -22.28
CA GLU A 360 44.52 -35.02 -21.33
C GLU A 360 44.17 -33.69 -20.65
N GLU A 361 45.15 -32.88 -20.24
CA GLU A 361 44.92 -31.54 -19.69
C GLU A 361 44.33 -30.59 -20.73
N ILE A 362 44.78 -30.63 -21.99
CA ILE A 362 44.20 -29.80 -23.06
C ILE A 362 42.76 -30.24 -23.38
N ILE A 363 42.46 -31.55 -23.39
CA ILE A 363 41.10 -32.08 -23.56
C ILE A 363 40.23 -31.68 -22.37
N ARG A 364 40.76 -31.73 -21.15
CA ARG A 364 40.07 -31.32 -19.93
C ARG A 364 39.82 -29.81 -19.89
N ILE A 365 40.78 -28.99 -20.32
CA ILE A 365 40.64 -27.54 -20.48
C ILE A 365 39.64 -27.19 -21.58
N ASP A 366 39.64 -27.89 -22.73
CA ASP A 366 38.64 -27.71 -23.79
C ASP A 366 37.22 -28.12 -23.32
N HIS A 367 37.12 -29.17 -22.49
CA HIS A 367 35.87 -29.63 -21.89
C HIS A 367 35.34 -28.68 -20.80
N ASP A 368 36.20 -28.17 -19.92
CA ASP A 368 35.86 -27.20 -18.87
C ASP A 368 35.51 -25.82 -19.47
N LEU A 369 36.20 -25.38 -20.53
CA LEU A 369 35.86 -24.15 -21.27
C LEU A 369 34.58 -24.29 -22.10
N LYS A 370 34.25 -25.50 -22.58
CA LYS A 370 33.00 -25.76 -23.30
C LYS A 370 31.76 -25.74 -22.41
N ASN A 371 31.89 -25.96 -21.10
CA ASN A 371 30.73 -26.10 -20.19
C ASN A 371 30.42 -24.87 -19.33
N ASN A 372 31.29 -23.86 -19.29
CA ASN A 372 31.03 -22.63 -18.54
C ASN A 372 30.04 -21.72 -19.28
N VAL A 373 29.15 -21.08 -18.53
CA VAL A 373 28.16 -20.13 -19.03
C VAL A 373 28.52 -18.73 -18.54
N GLU A 374 28.71 -17.79 -19.47
CA GLU A 374 28.90 -16.39 -19.13
C GLU A 374 27.65 -15.61 -19.52
N LEU A 375 27.13 -14.81 -18.59
CA LEU A 375 26.03 -13.85 -18.83
C LEU A 375 26.60 -12.43 -18.84
N PRO A 376 27.13 -11.96 -19.99
CA PRO A 376 27.97 -10.78 -20.05
C PRO A 376 27.25 -9.45 -19.86
N SER A 377 25.92 -9.43 -19.88
CA SER A 377 25.12 -8.21 -19.72
C SER A 377 24.38 -8.11 -18.39
N LEU A 378 24.39 -9.16 -17.55
CA LEU A 378 23.59 -9.16 -16.33
C LEU A 378 24.18 -8.14 -15.36
N THR A 379 23.42 -7.11 -15.01
CA THR A 379 23.82 -6.02 -14.11
C THR A 379 23.10 -6.09 -12.77
N ASN A 380 21.88 -6.62 -12.73
CA ASN A 380 21.00 -6.57 -11.56
C ASN A 380 20.45 -7.97 -11.22
N LEU A 381 20.66 -8.43 -9.99
CA LEU A 381 20.06 -9.66 -9.48
C LEU A 381 19.32 -9.38 -8.16
N LYS A 382 18.02 -9.68 -8.12
CA LYS A 382 17.18 -9.56 -6.93
C LYS A 382 16.50 -10.90 -6.61
N ILE A 383 16.67 -11.39 -5.39
CA ILE A 383 16.05 -12.63 -4.90
C ILE A 383 15.48 -12.38 -3.50
N GLU A 384 14.21 -12.66 -3.30
CA GLU A 384 13.49 -12.37 -2.04
C GLU A 384 12.48 -13.47 -1.74
N GLU A 385 12.38 -13.88 -0.46
CA GLU A 385 11.41 -14.89 0.02
C GLU A 385 11.50 -16.24 -0.71
N CYS A 386 12.72 -16.77 -0.93
CA CYS A 386 12.93 -18.06 -1.59
C CYS A 386 13.60 -19.08 -0.64
N PRO A 387 12.84 -19.76 0.24
CA PRO A 387 13.39 -20.58 1.31
C PRO A 387 14.08 -21.85 0.81
N ALA A 388 13.68 -22.49 -0.29
CA ALA A 388 14.35 -23.71 -0.77
C ALA A 388 15.65 -23.46 -1.56
N MET A 389 16.08 -22.20 -1.71
CA MET A 389 17.33 -21.88 -2.39
C MET A 389 18.47 -22.67 -1.76
N LYS A 390 19.32 -23.28 -2.59
CA LYS A 390 20.50 -24.03 -2.14
C LYS A 390 21.32 -23.20 -1.15
N SER A 391 22.17 -23.86 -0.37
CA SER A 391 23.06 -23.20 0.61
C SER A 391 23.98 -22.14 0.00
N PHE A 392 24.06 -22.04 -1.33
CA PHE A 392 24.70 -21.01 -2.12
C PHE A 392 23.88 -20.63 -3.37
N ILE A 393 24.02 -19.40 -3.85
CA ILE A 393 23.35 -18.88 -5.08
C ILE A 393 24.26 -19.02 -6.31
N PHE A 394 25.56 -18.77 -6.15
CA PHE A 394 26.52 -18.73 -7.27
C PHE A 394 27.44 -19.97 -7.29
N SER A 395 27.51 -20.64 -8.45
CA SER A 395 28.38 -21.78 -8.75
C SER A 395 29.57 -21.43 -9.66
N ASP A 396 30.55 -22.33 -9.78
CA ASP A 396 31.70 -22.23 -10.69
C ASP A 396 31.35 -22.29 -12.19
N LYS A 397 30.22 -22.91 -12.55
CA LYS A 397 29.82 -23.14 -13.95
C LYS A 397 29.07 -21.97 -14.61
N VAL A 398 28.59 -20.99 -13.85
CA VAL A 398 27.84 -19.83 -14.37
C VAL A 398 28.42 -18.54 -13.79
N THR A 399 28.85 -17.63 -14.66
CA THR A 399 29.49 -16.36 -14.25
C THR A 399 28.75 -15.14 -14.78
N PHE A 400 28.86 -14.03 -14.05
CA PHE A 400 28.12 -12.79 -14.30
C PHE A 400 29.09 -11.59 -14.37
N PRO A 401 29.93 -11.48 -15.41
CA PRO A 401 31.05 -10.56 -15.42
C PRO A 401 30.66 -9.07 -15.46
N SER A 402 29.42 -8.74 -15.83
CA SER A 402 28.91 -7.36 -15.78
C SER A 402 28.01 -7.05 -14.59
N LEU A 403 27.90 -7.95 -13.60
CA LEU A 403 27.00 -7.77 -12.46
C LEU A 403 27.41 -6.53 -11.66
N GLU A 404 26.48 -5.60 -11.46
CA GLU A 404 26.70 -4.32 -10.79
C GLU A 404 26.01 -4.27 -9.41
N GLU A 405 24.83 -4.86 -9.29
CA GLU A 405 24.02 -4.89 -8.07
C GLU A 405 23.46 -6.29 -7.75
N ILE A 406 23.64 -6.71 -6.50
CA ILE A 406 22.99 -7.90 -5.90
C ILE A 406 22.12 -7.45 -4.73
N LYS A 407 20.85 -7.88 -4.72
CA LYS A 407 19.94 -7.75 -3.58
C LYS A 407 19.35 -9.10 -3.19
N ILE A 408 19.60 -9.52 -1.96
CA ILE A 408 19.00 -10.72 -1.36
C ILE A 408 18.25 -10.36 -0.08
N SER A 409 17.06 -10.94 0.08
CA SER A 409 16.16 -10.63 1.18
C SER A 409 15.43 -11.89 1.67
N ASP A 410 15.31 -12.09 2.98
CA ASP A 410 14.42 -13.09 3.56
C ASP A 410 14.70 -14.53 3.03
N MET A 411 15.99 -14.89 3.05
CA MET A 411 16.51 -16.18 2.55
C MET A 411 16.91 -17.10 3.71
N ASP A 412 15.94 -17.76 4.32
CA ASP A 412 16.13 -18.44 5.63
C ASP A 412 17.04 -19.68 5.60
N ASN A 413 17.16 -20.39 4.48
CA ASN A 413 18.09 -21.53 4.37
C ASN A 413 19.45 -21.17 3.72
N LEU A 414 19.63 -19.92 3.31
CA LEU A 414 20.84 -19.48 2.62
C LEU A 414 21.99 -19.30 3.62
N GLU A 415 22.92 -20.26 3.64
CA GLU A 415 24.08 -20.21 4.54
C GLU A 415 25.22 -19.34 4.01
N MET A 416 25.40 -19.31 2.69
CA MET A 416 26.45 -18.59 1.96
C MET A 416 25.89 -18.06 0.63
N ILE A 417 26.52 -17.06 0.03
CA ILE A 417 26.06 -16.52 -1.27
C ILE A 417 26.78 -17.21 -2.43
N TRP A 418 28.04 -17.60 -2.23
CA TRP A 418 28.86 -18.28 -3.22
C TRP A 418 29.32 -19.65 -2.72
N GLN A 419 29.50 -20.60 -3.64
CA GLN A 419 30.05 -21.92 -3.36
C GLN A 419 31.49 -21.84 -2.82
N THR A 420 31.95 -22.78 -1.99
CA THR A 420 33.25 -22.69 -1.28
C THR A 420 34.45 -23.29 -2.03
N GLN A 421 34.27 -24.02 -3.13
CA GLN A 421 35.36 -24.68 -3.87
C GLN A 421 36.27 -23.72 -4.69
N PHE A 422 36.14 -22.39 -4.51
CA PHE A 422 36.96 -21.35 -5.17
C PHE A 422 38.41 -21.25 -4.65
N GLU A 423 38.93 -22.22 -3.91
CA GLU A 423 40.27 -22.15 -3.33
C GLU A 423 41.39 -22.53 -4.32
N ASP A 424 41.10 -23.35 -5.35
CA ASP A 424 42.16 -23.95 -6.21
C ASP A 424 42.01 -23.78 -7.74
N SER A 425 40.91 -23.20 -8.27
CA SER A 425 40.74 -23.07 -9.72
C SER A 425 41.38 -21.79 -10.30
N LEU A 426 42.34 -22.00 -11.20
CA LEU A 426 43.18 -21.01 -11.88
C LEU A 426 42.45 -20.10 -12.91
N ASN A 427 41.16 -19.79 -12.76
CA ASN A 427 40.49 -18.92 -13.74
C ASN A 427 39.19 -18.27 -13.24
N LEU A 428 38.99 -17.03 -13.74
CA LEU A 428 37.78 -16.20 -13.77
C LEU A 428 37.65 -15.12 -12.68
N GLN A 429 37.92 -13.88 -13.13
CA GLN A 429 37.39 -12.64 -12.55
C GLN A 429 35.85 -12.64 -12.70
N CYS A 430 35.12 -13.31 -11.81
CA CYS A 430 33.69 -13.57 -12.05
C CYS A 430 32.77 -12.35 -11.88
N TYR A 431 33.19 -11.29 -11.17
CA TYR A 431 32.33 -10.13 -10.82
C TYR A 431 33.08 -8.78 -10.80
N PRO A 432 33.86 -8.44 -11.85
CA PRO A 432 34.72 -7.27 -11.84
C PRO A 432 33.97 -5.93 -11.77
N LYS A 433 32.66 -5.90 -12.08
CA LYS A 433 31.82 -4.70 -12.05
C LYS A 433 30.94 -4.56 -10.81
N LEU A 434 30.95 -5.54 -9.89
CA LEU A 434 30.01 -5.53 -8.78
C LEU A 434 30.30 -4.32 -7.90
N SER A 435 29.35 -3.39 -7.86
CA SER A 435 29.51 -2.09 -7.21
C SER A 435 28.66 -1.95 -5.96
N LYS A 436 27.52 -2.66 -5.90
CA LYS A 436 26.56 -2.58 -4.81
C LYS A 436 26.06 -3.96 -4.41
N MET A 437 26.01 -4.22 -3.11
CA MET A 437 25.48 -5.45 -2.57
C MET A 437 24.61 -5.19 -1.33
N THR A 438 23.43 -5.80 -1.32
CA THR A 438 22.41 -5.66 -0.26
C THR A 438 21.98 -7.03 0.24
N ALA A 439 22.08 -7.27 1.55
CA ALA A 439 21.53 -8.47 2.20
C ALA A 439 20.66 -8.06 3.39
N THR A 440 19.40 -8.50 3.42
CA THR A 440 18.43 -8.15 4.47
C THR A 440 17.70 -9.37 5.01
N ASN A 441 17.56 -9.50 6.33
CA ASN A 441 16.80 -10.57 6.98
C ASN A 441 17.24 -12.02 6.62
N CYS A 442 18.46 -12.22 6.11
CA CYS A 442 19.00 -13.57 5.89
C CYS A 442 19.57 -14.13 7.20
N HIS A 443 18.73 -14.78 8.01
CA HIS A 443 19.09 -15.19 9.38
C HIS A 443 20.11 -16.35 9.44
N SER A 444 20.11 -17.26 8.45
CA SER A 444 21.08 -18.37 8.37
C SER A 444 22.39 -18.00 7.68
N LEU A 445 22.50 -16.80 7.11
CA LEU A 445 23.69 -16.35 6.40
C LEU A 445 24.84 -16.14 7.41
N LYS A 446 25.78 -17.08 7.44
CA LYS A 446 26.88 -17.12 8.44
C LYS A 446 28.03 -16.18 8.07
N ASN A 447 28.37 -16.12 6.78
CA ASN A 447 29.49 -15.35 6.24
C ASN A 447 29.08 -14.69 4.91
N LEU A 448 29.66 -13.53 4.61
CA LEU A 448 29.37 -12.81 3.37
C LEU A 448 30.28 -13.23 2.22
N PHE A 449 31.61 -13.19 2.41
CA PHE A 449 32.60 -13.51 1.38
C PHE A 449 33.59 -14.60 1.84
N THR A 450 34.03 -15.44 0.91
CA THR A 450 35.30 -16.18 1.06
C THR A 450 36.48 -15.29 0.65
N ALA A 451 37.69 -15.60 1.11
CA ALA A 451 38.89 -14.85 0.75
C ALA A 451 39.12 -14.77 -0.77
N SER A 452 38.87 -15.86 -1.51
CA SER A 452 38.99 -15.93 -2.97
C SER A 452 38.02 -15.00 -3.70
N ILE A 453 36.79 -14.85 -3.19
CA ILE A 453 35.78 -13.99 -3.84
C ILE A 453 36.06 -12.52 -3.55
N ALA A 454 36.44 -12.19 -2.31
CA ALA A 454 36.83 -10.84 -1.95
C ALA A 454 37.93 -10.30 -2.89
N ARG A 455 38.88 -11.15 -3.31
CA ARG A 455 39.93 -10.82 -4.31
C ARG A 455 39.40 -10.25 -5.62
N ASN A 456 38.22 -10.68 -6.04
CA ASN A 456 37.68 -10.41 -7.36
C ASN A 456 36.62 -9.30 -7.37
N LEU A 457 36.27 -8.76 -6.19
CA LEU A 457 35.28 -7.68 -6.02
C LEU A 457 35.95 -6.30 -6.04
N SER A 458 36.79 -6.05 -7.05
CA SER A 458 37.63 -4.85 -7.11
C SER A 458 36.88 -3.54 -7.31
N GLN A 459 35.61 -3.57 -7.75
CA GLN A 459 34.79 -2.37 -7.96
C GLN A 459 33.69 -2.20 -6.91
N LEU A 460 33.67 -3.01 -5.84
CA LEU A 460 32.62 -2.94 -4.83
C LEU A 460 32.72 -1.64 -4.05
N LYS A 461 31.72 -0.77 -4.20
CA LYS A 461 31.67 0.57 -3.59
C LYS A 461 30.71 0.65 -2.42
N GLN A 462 29.60 -0.08 -2.47
CA GLN A 462 28.52 0.00 -1.49
C GLN A 462 28.14 -1.37 -0.96
N LEU A 463 28.14 -1.50 0.36
CA LEU A 463 27.73 -2.72 1.05
C LEU A 463 26.69 -2.41 2.12
N TYR A 464 25.51 -3.01 2.00
CA TYR A 464 24.41 -2.85 2.95
C TYR A 464 23.98 -4.21 3.51
N VAL A 465 24.09 -4.38 4.82
CA VAL A 465 23.71 -5.61 5.51
C VAL A 465 22.82 -5.28 6.71
N LYS A 466 21.61 -5.85 6.74
CA LYS A 466 20.63 -5.61 7.80
C LYS A 466 20.02 -6.92 8.31
N ASN A 467 19.98 -7.11 9.64
CA ASN A 467 19.31 -8.23 10.31
C ASN A 467 19.74 -9.63 9.83
N CYS A 468 21.02 -9.82 9.48
CA CYS A 468 21.55 -11.11 9.03
C CYS A 468 22.32 -11.84 10.15
N GLY A 469 22.43 -13.17 10.05
CA GLY A 469 23.16 -14.04 10.99
C GLY A 469 24.69 -13.99 10.91
N ILE A 470 25.26 -12.91 10.36
CA ILE A 470 26.67 -12.85 9.97
C ILE A 470 27.60 -12.81 11.19
N ASN A 471 28.56 -13.73 11.22
CA ASN A 471 29.63 -13.78 12.22
C ASN A 471 30.88 -13.00 11.79
N ALA A 472 31.19 -13.02 10.49
CA ALA A 472 32.31 -12.30 9.88
C ALA A 472 32.01 -11.95 8.42
N PHE A 473 32.49 -10.79 7.97
CA PHE A 473 32.33 -10.38 6.56
C PHE A 473 33.20 -11.21 5.61
N VAL A 474 34.39 -11.64 6.03
CA VAL A 474 35.30 -12.49 5.24
C VAL A 474 35.85 -13.66 6.08
N PHE A 475 35.90 -14.87 5.49
CA PHE A 475 36.37 -16.11 6.13
C PHE A 475 37.34 -16.92 5.23
N GLY A 476 38.37 -17.57 5.80
CA GLY A 476 39.39 -18.40 5.13
C GLY A 476 40.79 -18.36 5.81
N ASP A 477 41.57 -19.46 5.76
CA ASP A 477 42.73 -19.72 6.67
C ASP A 477 44.14 -19.34 6.14
N LYS A 478 44.27 -18.70 4.98
CA LYS A 478 45.57 -18.19 4.48
C LYS A 478 45.38 -16.86 3.76
N VAL A 479 45.31 -15.79 4.53
CA VAL A 479 44.82 -14.50 4.03
C VAL A 479 45.99 -13.60 3.65
N THR A 480 46.23 -13.45 2.35
CA THR A 480 46.53 -12.13 1.80
C THR A 480 45.19 -11.60 1.31
N PHE A 481 44.54 -10.69 2.03
CA PHE A 481 43.28 -10.08 1.55
C PHE A 481 43.53 -9.43 0.18
N PRO A 482 42.61 -9.49 -0.78
CA PRO A 482 42.79 -8.67 -1.98
C PRO A 482 41.55 -7.86 -2.36
N SER A 483 41.82 -6.72 -3.02
CA SER A 483 40.96 -5.93 -3.91
C SER A 483 39.69 -5.24 -3.41
N LEU A 484 39.21 -5.41 -2.17
CA LEU A 484 38.08 -4.61 -1.64
C LEU A 484 38.42 -3.12 -1.38
N GLU A 485 39.45 -2.59 -2.02
CA GLU A 485 40.00 -1.26 -1.81
C GLU A 485 39.02 -0.17 -2.27
N GLU A 486 38.11 -0.43 -3.20
CA GLU A 486 37.16 0.57 -3.71
C GLU A 486 35.90 0.76 -2.84
N ILE A 487 35.77 0.08 -1.70
CA ILE A 487 34.59 0.25 -0.82
C ILE A 487 34.56 1.68 -0.28
N LYS A 488 33.52 2.41 -0.66
CA LYS A 488 33.26 3.80 -0.24
C LYS A 488 32.20 3.88 0.85
N SER A 489 31.22 2.99 0.89
CA SER A 489 30.12 3.06 1.85
C SER A 489 29.77 1.70 2.44
N LEU A 490 29.78 1.63 3.76
CA LEU A 490 29.41 0.45 4.53
C LEU A 490 28.27 0.78 5.49
N TYR A 491 27.16 0.04 5.36
CA TYR A 491 25.97 0.16 6.20
C TYR A 491 25.69 -1.19 6.87
N VAL A 492 25.78 -1.21 8.20
CA VAL A 492 25.61 -2.42 9.01
C VAL A 492 24.53 -2.16 10.05
N THR A 493 23.47 -2.97 10.07
CA THR A 493 22.36 -2.78 11.03
C THR A 493 21.85 -4.11 11.58
N GLY A 494 21.67 -4.21 12.90
CA GLY A 494 21.00 -5.38 13.51
C GLY A 494 21.79 -6.69 13.42
N LEU A 495 23.12 -6.63 13.34
CA LEU A 495 23.98 -7.84 13.29
C LEU A 495 24.38 -8.27 14.71
N GLY A 496 23.50 -9.02 15.38
CA GLY A 496 23.68 -9.43 16.78
C GLY A 496 24.88 -10.34 17.04
N ASN A 497 25.26 -11.19 16.09
CA ASN A 497 26.37 -12.14 16.23
C ASN A 497 27.74 -11.56 15.85
N LEU A 498 27.76 -10.38 15.22
CA LEU A 498 29.00 -9.78 14.73
C LEU A 498 29.82 -9.21 15.89
N LYS A 499 31.00 -9.80 16.12
CA LYS A 499 31.92 -9.35 17.19
C LYS A 499 32.88 -8.25 16.76
N GLN A 500 33.28 -8.27 15.49
CA GLN A 500 34.19 -7.33 14.86
C GLN A 500 33.88 -7.25 13.35
N ILE A 501 34.06 -6.08 12.72
CA ILE A 501 33.78 -5.91 11.28
C ILE A 501 34.90 -6.52 10.43
N TRP A 502 36.17 -6.23 10.76
CA TRP A 502 37.36 -6.78 10.11
C TRP A 502 38.34 -7.39 11.13
N LYS A 503 39.05 -8.45 10.74
CA LYS A 503 40.19 -9.00 11.51
C LYS A 503 41.45 -8.18 11.21
N GLN A 504 42.38 -8.09 12.18
CA GLN A 504 43.62 -7.36 12.01
C GLN A 504 44.53 -8.03 10.95
N ASP A 505 44.74 -7.35 9.82
CA ASP A 505 45.69 -7.73 8.76
C ASP A 505 46.17 -6.47 8.01
N SER A 506 47.40 -6.50 7.53
CA SER A 506 48.15 -5.48 6.81
C SER A 506 47.44 -4.83 5.60
N LYS A 507 46.44 -5.48 5.01
CA LYS A 507 45.68 -4.96 3.85
C LYS A 507 44.28 -4.43 4.17
N VAL A 508 43.81 -4.58 5.42
CA VAL A 508 42.57 -3.95 5.87
C VAL A 508 42.74 -2.43 5.93
N ASP A 509 43.95 -1.95 6.21
CA ASP A 509 44.26 -0.53 6.22
C ASP A 509 43.95 0.15 4.88
N THR A 510 44.22 -0.50 3.75
CA THR A 510 43.92 0.06 2.42
C THR A 510 42.40 0.24 2.20
N ILE A 511 41.59 -0.73 2.66
CA ILE A 511 40.11 -0.67 2.58
C ILE A 511 39.59 0.48 3.45
N LEU A 512 40.08 0.58 4.69
CA LEU A 512 39.70 1.64 5.61
C LEU A 512 40.14 3.02 5.11
N GLN A 513 41.30 3.11 4.44
CA GLN A 513 41.79 4.36 3.86
C GLN A 513 40.84 4.93 2.80
N ASN A 514 40.17 4.07 2.03
CA ASN A 514 39.28 4.47 0.93
C ASN A 514 37.81 4.66 1.33
N LEU A 515 37.41 4.17 2.50
CA LEU A 515 36.03 4.27 2.98
C LEU A 515 35.62 5.73 3.18
N GLU A 516 34.50 6.17 2.58
CA GLU A 516 33.97 7.54 2.66
C GLU A 516 32.82 7.66 3.67
N SER A 517 32.04 6.59 3.88
CA SER A 517 30.89 6.57 4.79
C SER A 517 30.79 5.24 5.55
N LEU A 518 30.72 5.31 6.88
CA LEU A 518 30.53 4.17 7.76
C LEU A 518 29.31 4.40 8.66
N VAL A 519 28.30 3.54 8.55
CA VAL A 519 27.09 3.59 9.37
C VAL A 519 26.88 2.24 10.06
N VAL A 520 26.86 2.24 11.39
CA VAL A 520 26.67 1.05 12.22
C VAL A 520 25.53 1.30 13.21
N ARG A 521 24.48 0.46 13.17
CA ARG A 521 23.30 0.59 14.04
C ARG A 521 22.92 -0.73 14.69
N THR A 522 22.49 -0.69 15.94
CA THR A 522 21.87 -1.85 16.64
C THR A 522 22.71 -3.14 16.58
N CYS A 523 24.04 -3.01 16.64
CA CYS A 523 24.98 -4.14 16.58
C CYS A 523 25.50 -4.48 17.98
N GLY A 524 24.66 -5.15 18.78
CA GLY A 524 24.92 -5.40 20.20
C GLY A 524 26.08 -6.35 20.52
N GLY A 525 26.54 -7.14 19.54
CA GLY A 525 27.69 -8.05 19.69
C GLY A 525 29.06 -7.39 19.48
N LEU A 526 29.10 -6.18 18.91
CA LEU A 526 30.36 -5.49 18.63
C LEU A 526 31.01 -5.01 19.93
N VAL A 527 32.24 -5.47 20.17
CA VAL A 527 33.06 -5.05 21.34
C VAL A 527 33.93 -3.85 20.98
N THR A 528 34.54 -3.88 19.79
CA THR A 528 35.29 -2.78 19.19
C THR A 528 34.82 -2.57 17.76
N LEU A 529 34.87 -1.32 17.27
CA LEU A 529 34.51 -1.05 15.88
C LEU A 529 35.59 -1.61 14.93
N LEU A 530 36.88 -1.50 15.31
CA LEU A 530 38.05 -1.81 14.48
C LEU A 530 39.26 -2.27 15.30
N PRO A 531 40.25 -2.94 14.67
CA PRO A 531 41.56 -3.16 15.28
C PRO A 531 42.31 -1.85 15.62
N PRO A 532 43.16 -1.85 16.68
CA PRO A 532 44.04 -0.72 16.98
C PRO A 532 45.00 -0.42 15.82
N SER A 533 45.37 0.86 15.64
CA SER A 533 46.34 1.33 14.64
C SER A 533 45.84 1.37 13.18
N THR A 534 44.53 1.35 12.97
CA THR A 534 43.91 1.44 11.64
C THR A 534 43.78 2.90 11.16
N SER A 535 43.90 3.13 9.84
CA SER A 535 43.92 4.47 9.23
C SER A 535 42.76 4.70 8.25
N PHE A 536 42.01 5.79 8.42
CA PHE A 536 40.93 6.28 7.57
C PHE A 536 41.31 7.58 6.87
N GLN A 537 41.87 7.51 5.67
CA GLN A 537 42.29 8.70 4.94
C GLN A 537 41.12 9.47 4.30
N ASN A 538 40.12 8.77 3.76
CA ASN A 538 39.04 9.37 2.96
C ASN A 538 37.67 9.43 3.65
N LEU A 539 37.56 8.99 4.91
CA LEU A 539 36.27 8.92 5.61
C LEU A 539 35.69 10.32 5.81
N THR A 540 34.44 10.52 5.37
CA THR A 540 33.71 11.79 5.46
C THR A 540 32.52 11.71 6.42
N VAL A 541 31.89 10.55 6.55
CA VAL A 541 30.71 10.34 7.42
C VAL A 541 30.95 9.12 8.31
N LEU A 542 30.82 9.31 9.62
CA LEU A 542 30.86 8.24 10.61
C LEU A 542 29.61 8.33 11.51
N ARG A 543 28.74 7.33 11.45
CA ARG A 543 27.51 7.29 12.27
C ARG A 543 27.41 5.98 13.04
N VAL A 544 27.32 6.05 14.36
CA VAL A 544 27.19 4.87 15.22
C VAL A 544 26.03 5.05 16.18
N GLN A 545 25.09 4.10 16.17
CA GLN A 545 23.87 4.18 16.99
C GLN A 545 23.55 2.85 17.68
N ASP A 546 23.13 2.92 18.96
CA ASP A 546 22.66 1.77 19.74
C ASP A 546 23.61 0.56 19.67
N CYS A 547 24.91 0.83 19.89
CA CYS A 547 25.96 -0.18 19.93
C CYS A 547 26.55 -0.28 21.34
N ARG A 548 26.96 -1.48 21.75
CA ARG A 548 27.53 -1.74 23.09
C ARG A 548 29.06 -1.52 23.15
N LEU A 549 29.57 -0.60 22.34
CA LEU A 549 30.99 -0.28 22.25
C LEU A 549 31.44 0.46 23.52
N ILE A 550 32.62 0.09 24.05
CA ILE A 550 33.24 0.79 25.19
C ILE A 550 34.03 2.02 24.70
N THR A 551 34.62 1.93 23.50
CA THR A 551 35.39 2.98 22.84
C THR A 551 35.13 2.95 21.34
N LEU A 552 35.20 4.10 20.67
CA LEU A 552 34.98 4.17 19.22
C LEU A 552 36.25 3.89 18.41
N ILE A 553 37.33 4.65 18.66
CA ILE A 553 38.59 4.60 17.88
C ILE A 553 39.82 4.82 18.78
N SER A 554 41.03 4.49 18.30
CA SER A 554 42.30 4.82 18.97
C SER A 554 42.88 6.17 18.49
N SER A 555 43.91 6.66 19.20
CA SER A 555 44.53 7.95 18.91
C SER A 555 45.23 7.98 17.54
N SER A 556 45.87 6.89 17.13
CA SER A 556 46.44 6.73 15.79
C SER A 556 45.36 6.77 14.70
N THR A 557 44.22 6.10 14.92
CA THR A 557 43.07 6.17 14.00
C THR A 557 42.50 7.59 13.93
N ALA A 558 42.37 8.28 15.06
CA ALA A 558 41.91 9.67 15.06
C ALA A 558 42.82 10.60 14.23
N LYS A 559 44.16 10.40 14.25
CA LYS A 559 45.11 11.17 13.42
C LYS A 559 44.88 11.01 11.92
N SER A 560 44.32 9.88 11.49
CA SER A 560 44.09 9.61 10.07
C SER A 560 42.83 10.29 9.50
N LEU A 561 41.83 10.60 10.35
CA LEU A 561 40.48 11.10 10.00
C LEU A 561 40.44 12.57 9.52
N MET A 562 41.40 12.98 8.70
CA MET A 562 41.57 14.36 8.24
C MET A 562 40.42 14.84 7.33
N GLN A 563 39.78 13.93 6.60
CA GLN A 563 38.71 14.22 5.64
C GLN A 563 37.30 14.16 6.25
N LEU A 564 37.18 13.77 7.53
CA LEU A 564 35.89 13.57 8.19
C LEU A 564 35.11 14.88 8.23
N LYS A 565 33.84 14.86 7.83
CA LYS A 565 32.92 16.01 7.79
C LYS A 565 31.83 15.90 8.83
N GLU A 566 31.32 14.69 9.07
CA GLU A 566 30.26 14.39 10.02
C GLU A 566 30.65 13.21 10.91
N MET A 567 30.56 13.40 12.22
CA MET A 567 30.65 12.33 13.21
C MET A 567 29.40 12.37 14.10
N GLU A 568 28.65 11.28 14.14
CA GLU A 568 27.41 11.14 14.91
C GLU A 568 27.47 9.87 15.77
N ILE A 569 27.31 10.02 17.09
CA ILE A 569 27.25 8.91 18.03
C ILE A 569 25.99 9.05 18.88
N LYS A 570 25.09 8.07 18.80
CA LYS A 570 23.78 8.08 19.48
C LYS A 570 23.55 6.82 20.30
N ASP A 571 23.02 6.95 21.50
CA ASP A 571 22.52 5.84 22.33
C ASP A 571 23.57 4.74 22.62
N CYS A 572 24.87 5.05 22.50
CA CYS A 572 25.97 4.12 22.81
C CYS A 572 26.32 4.18 24.30
N ASN A 573 25.41 3.70 25.16
CA ASN A 573 25.45 3.92 26.61
C ASN A 573 26.66 3.31 27.35
N MET A 574 27.39 2.37 26.74
CA MET A 574 28.60 1.77 27.34
C MET A 574 29.90 2.54 27.03
N MET A 575 29.81 3.59 26.20
CA MET A 575 30.98 4.31 25.70
C MET A 575 31.57 5.24 26.77
N ALA A 576 32.73 4.87 27.32
CA ALA A 576 33.41 5.66 28.34
C ALA A 576 34.21 6.83 27.73
N GLU A 577 34.81 6.61 26.56
CA GLU A 577 35.63 7.58 25.81
C GLU A 577 35.47 7.36 24.30
N VAL A 578 35.49 8.42 23.49
CA VAL A 578 35.41 8.30 22.03
C VAL A 578 36.77 7.85 21.45
N VAL A 579 37.86 8.48 21.90
CA VAL A 579 39.23 8.21 21.44
C VAL A 579 40.10 7.70 22.58
N ILE A 580 40.66 6.50 22.45
CA ILE A 580 41.60 5.91 23.43
C ILE A 580 43.07 6.10 23.02
N GLY A 581 43.96 6.40 23.97
CA GLY A 581 45.40 6.49 23.73
C GLY A 581 46.06 5.12 23.53
N ASP A 582 46.86 4.97 22.48
CA ASP A 582 47.57 3.73 22.10
C ASP A 582 49.10 3.83 22.23
N GLY A 583 49.61 4.86 22.91
CA GLY A 583 51.03 4.96 23.28
C GLY A 583 51.97 5.51 22.21
N ALA A 584 51.46 5.83 21.00
CA ALA A 584 52.24 6.45 19.94
C ALA A 584 52.34 7.97 20.11
N GLY A 585 53.50 8.46 20.59
CA GLY A 585 53.88 9.88 20.61
C GLY A 585 53.17 10.71 21.69
N MET A 586 53.82 10.94 22.82
CA MET A 586 53.26 11.67 23.98
C MET A 586 53.04 13.18 23.75
N GLU A 587 53.29 13.71 22.55
CA GLU A 587 53.19 15.15 22.22
C GLU A 587 52.50 15.47 20.89
N ASP A 588 51.93 14.48 20.19
CA ASP A 588 51.37 14.70 18.85
C ASP A 588 50.03 15.47 18.85
N GLU A 589 49.86 16.35 17.85
CA GLU A 589 48.61 17.06 17.55
C GLU A 589 47.70 16.18 16.67
N ILE A 590 46.42 16.07 17.02
CA ILE A 590 45.36 15.39 16.25
C ILE A 590 44.50 16.46 15.59
N ASN A 591 44.43 16.45 14.25
CA ASN A 591 43.80 17.52 13.48
C ASN A 591 42.60 17.01 12.65
N PHE A 592 41.39 17.33 13.05
CA PHE A 592 40.17 17.07 12.27
C PHE A 592 39.90 18.22 11.30
N LYS A 593 40.70 18.28 10.23
CA LYS A 593 40.76 19.43 9.32
C LYS A 593 39.41 19.81 8.70
N ASN A 594 38.61 18.83 8.28
CA ASN A 594 37.37 19.05 7.52
C ASN A 594 36.07 18.82 8.32
N LEU A 595 36.17 18.49 9.62
CA LEU A 595 35.01 18.12 10.43
C LEU A 595 34.12 19.34 10.60
N LYS A 596 32.88 19.27 10.12
CA LYS A 596 31.88 20.35 10.18
C LYS A 596 30.85 20.13 11.28
N SER A 597 30.41 18.88 11.46
CA SER A 597 29.44 18.49 12.48
C SER A 597 29.98 17.35 13.36
N LEU A 598 29.94 17.55 14.66
CA LEU A 598 30.20 16.53 15.67
C LEU A 598 28.99 16.44 16.61
N GLU A 599 28.28 15.32 16.60
CA GLU A 599 27.09 15.07 17.42
C GLU A 599 27.34 13.90 18.38
N LEU A 600 27.22 14.17 19.67
CA LEU A 600 27.31 13.21 20.77
C LEU A 600 25.99 13.26 21.55
N ILE A 601 25.13 12.27 21.39
CA ILE A 601 23.76 12.31 21.92
C ILE A 601 23.46 11.04 22.72
N SER A 602 22.94 11.21 23.94
CA SER A 602 22.56 10.09 24.83
C SER A 602 23.71 9.12 25.11
N LEU A 603 24.85 9.64 25.58
CA LEU A 603 26.04 8.84 25.93
C LEU A 603 26.30 8.89 27.44
N SER A 604 25.51 8.12 28.19
CA SER A 604 25.42 8.18 29.67
C SER A 604 26.72 7.90 30.43
N THR A 605 27.68 7.17 29.84
CA THR A 605 28.96 6.85 30.49
C THR A 605 30.14 7.70 30.00
N LEU A 606 29.95 8.54 28.98
CA LEU A 606 31.02 9.28 28.32
C LEU A 606 31.60 10.36 29.25
N ARG A 607 32.88 10.23 29.62
CA ARG A 607 33.54 11.18 30.55
C ARG A 607 34.23 12.35 29.86
N ARG A 608 34.67 12.14 28.64
CA ARG A 608 35.43 13.08 27.79
C ARG A 608 35.56 12.49 26.40
N PHE A 609 35.91 13.32 25.42
CA PHE A 609 36.19 12.87 24.06
C PHE A 609 37.45 11.99 24.01
N CYS A 610 38.51 12.36 24.74
CA CYS A 610 39.77 11.60 24.83
C CYS A 610 40.47 11.80 26.19
N SER A 611 41.02 10.73 26.79
CA SER A 611 41.90 10.82 27.99
C SER A 611 43.38 11.02 27.68
N GLY A 612 43.81 10.67 26.47
CA GLY A 612 45.20 10.80 26.06
C GLY A 612 45.69 12.25 26.07
N ASN A 613 46.99 12.43 26.29
CA ASN A 613 47.60 13.76 26.42
C ASN A 613 47.89 14.38 25.03
N TYR A 614 46.87 14.48 24.17
CA TYR A 614 46.97 14.98 22.78
C TYR A 614 46.35 16.37 22.62
N ASN A 615 46.93 17.21 21.76
CA ASN A 615 46.30 18.47 21.35
C ASN A 615 45.31 18.20 20.22
N PHE A 616 44.08 18.72 20.29
CA PHE A 616 43.10 18.55 19.20
C PHE A 616 42.85 19.86 18.46
N ASN A 617 42.82 19.79 17.14
CA ASN A 617 42.57 20.93 16.26
C ASN A 617 41.37 20.63 15.35
N PHE A 618 40.37 21.50 15.34
CA PHE A 618 39.17 21.40 14.51
C PHE A 618 38.96 22.70 13.71
N PRO A 619 39.75 22.94 12.65
CA PRO A 619 39.74 24.22 11.95
C PRO A 619 38.45 24.51 11.17
N SER A 620 37.64 23.50 10.85
CA SER A 620 36.40 23.67 10.07
C SER A 620 35.10 23.38 10.84
N LEU A 621 35.17 23.13 12.15
CA LEU A 621 34.00 22.72 12.93
C LEU A 621 33.00 23.86 13.04
N GLU A 622 31.80 23.65 12.50
CA GLU A 622 30.71 24.62 12.48
C GLU A 622 29.70 24.32 13.60
N ILE A 623 29.41 23.03 13.80
CA ILE A 623 28.42 22.51 14.74
C ILE A 623 29.11 21.49 15.66
N LEU A 624 29.10 21.78 16.96
CA LEU A 624 29.39 20.80 18.00
C LEU A 624 28.13 20.65 18.83
N LYS A 625 27.52 19.46 18.79
CA LYS A 625 26.29 19.14 19.50
C LYS A 625 26.57 18.05 20.53
N VAL A 626 26.35 18.36 21.81
CA VAL A 626 26.45 17.39 22.90
C VAL A 626 25.14 17.46 23.69
N GLU A 627 24.35 16.39 23.64
CA GLU A 627 23.08 16.29 24.34
C GLU A 627 23.06 15.04 25.22
N ASN A 628 22.60 15.17 26.46
CA ASN A 628 22.39 14.03 27.35
C ASN A 628 23.67 13.18 27.57
N CYS A 629 24.79 13.86 27.83
CA CYS A 629 26.11 13.27 28.11
C CYS A 629 26.63 13.69 29.51
N PRO A 630 26.03 13.19 30.61
CA PRO A 630 26.21 13.69 31.99
C PRO A 630 27.63 13.77 32.51
N LYS A 631 28.47 12.81 32.14
CA LYS A 631 29.79 12.65 32.74
C LYS A 631 30.85 13.49 32.02
N MET A 632 30.50 14.18 30.93
CA MET A 632 31.41 14.92 30.06
C MET A 632 31.58 16.38 30.51
N LEU A 633 32.44 16.59 31.50
CA LEU A 633 32.71 17.93 32.08
C LEU A 633 33.71 18.76 31.26
N ILE A 634 34.61 18.08 30.56
CA ILE A 634 35.60 18.67 29.66
C ILE A 634 35.55 17.94 28.33
N PHE A 635 35.89 18.64 27.25
CA PHE A 635 35.98 18.01 25.94
C PHE A 635 37.22 17.11 25.86
N CYS A 636 38.41 17.67 26.12
CA CYS A 636 39.70 16.97 26.13
C CYS A 636 40.58 17.42 27.30
N SER A 637 41.63 16.67 27.64
CA SER A 637 42.58 17.00 28.74
C SER A 637 43.57 18.14 28.41
N LYS A 638 43.95 18.33 27.14
CA LYS A 638 44.86 19.38 26.64
C LYS A 638 44.11 20.47 25.86
N THR A 639 44.82 21.47 25.34
CA THR A 639 44.21 22.59 24.58
C THR A 639 43.54 22.14 23.29
N THR A 640 42.37 22.71 23.00
CA THR A 640 41.62 22.51 21.75
C THR A 640 41.61 23.80 20.94
N ASN A 641 41.87 23.72 19.63
CA ASN A 641 41.81 24.87 18.72
C ASN A 641 40.63 24.71 17.76
N THR A 642 39.66 25.63 17.80
CA THR A 642 38.41 25.54 17.01
C THR A 642 38.02 26.89 16.36
N PRO A 643 38.83 27.41 15.42
CA PRO A 643 38.71 28.78 14.93
C PRO A 643 37.40 29.12 14.20
N MET A 644 36.74 28.14 13.55
CA MET A 644 35.47 28.34 12.83
C MET A 644 34.23 28.05 13.69
N LEU A 645 34.42 27.46 14.88
CA LEU A 645 33.34 27.07 15.76
C LEU A 645 32.76 28.31 16.43
N ARG A 646 31.69 28.85 15.85
CA ARG A 646 31.01 30.03 16.38
C ARG A 646 29.99 29.67 17.44
N LYS A 647 29.40 28.48 17.37
CA LYS A 647 28.33 28.03 18.27
C LYS A 647 28.53 26.58 18.67
N ILE A 648 28.34 26.28 19.96
CA ILE A 648 28.29 24.93 20.51
C ILE A 648 26.88 24.70 21.02
N GLU A 649 26.23 23.63 20.59
CA GLU A 649 24.94 23.18 21.10
C GLU A 649 25.15 22.20 22.26
N LEU A 650 24.85 22.63 23.48
CA LEU A 650 24.90 21.77 24.67
C LEU A 650 23.49 21.65 25.24
N ASP A 651 22.94 20.43 25.28
CA ASP A 651 21.64 20.12 25.88
C ASP A 651 20.56 21.16 25.48
N TRP A 652 20.44 21.36 24.16
CA TRP A 652 19.48 22.25 23.50
C TRP A 652 19.76 23.77 23.59
N GLU A 653 20.97 24.20 23.98
CA GLU A 653 21.38 25.62 23.98
C GLU A 653 22.60 25.89 23.11
N SER A 654 22.56 26.97 22.32
CA SER A 654 23.70 27.42 21.52
C SER A 654 24.56 28.46 22.26
N TYR A 655 25.83 28.14 22.50
CA TYR A 655 26.79 29.02 23.16
C TYR A 655 27.85 29.52 22.17
N TYR A 656 28.16 30.81 22.22
CA TYR A 656 29.26 31.37 21.42
C TYR A 656 30.61 30.86 21.93
N CYS A 657 31.36 30.18 21.06
CA CYS A 657 32.72 29.72 21.36
C CYS A 657 33.75 30.70 20.78
N ASN A 658 34.72 31.11 21.59
CA ASN A 658 35.83 31.96 21.16
C ASN A 658 37.09 31.14 20.82
N GLY A 659 36.90 29.92 20.29
CA GLY A 659 37.97 29.07 19.77
C GLY A 659 38.57 28.03 20.73
N ASP A 660 38.37 28.16 22.05
CA ASP A 660 38.83 27.17 23.05
C ASP A 660 37.61 26.42 23.61
N VAL A 661 37.37 25.19 23.14
CA VAL A 661 36.19 24.38 23.53
C VAL A 661 36.28 23.97 24.99
N ASN A 662 37.48 23.71 25.52
CA ASN A 662 37.63 23.33 26.91
C ASN A 662 37.37 24.51 27.84
N LYS A 663 37.94 25.68 27.56
CA LYS A 663 37.57 26.90 28.31
C LYS A 663 36.14 27.31 28.05
N THR A 664 35.56 27.02 26.89
CA THR A 664 34.15 27.33 26.61
C THR A 664 33.25 26.35 27.33
N MET A 665 33.49 25.04 27.33
CA MET A 665 32.79 24.05 28.14
C MET A 665 33.04 24.26 29.62
N GLU A 666 34.22 24.65 30.08
CA GLU A 666 34.50 25.01 31.47
C GLU A 666 33.88 26.34 31.85
N ARG A 667 33.94 27.36 30.97
CA ARG A 667 33.29 28.66 31.19
C ARG A 667 31.79 28.49 31.06
N ILE A 668 31.28 27.55 30.27
CA ILE A 668 29.88 27.15 30.23
C ILE A 668 29.59 26.28 31.44
N HIS A 669 30.46 25.42 31.98
CA HIS A 669 30.18 24.74 33.25
C HIS A 669 30.32 25.69 34.44
N LYS A 670 31.14 26.75 34.34
CA LYS A 670 31.31 27.82 35.35
C LYS A 670 30.30 28.98 35.16
N LYS A 671 29.79 29.26 33.95
CA LYS A 671 28.76 30.29 33.58
C LYS A 671 27.37 29.69 33.35
N LYS A 672 27.20 28.41 33.02
CA LYS A 672 25.92 27.68 33.15
C LYS A 672 25.46 27.99 34.54
N VAL A 673 26.36 27.87 35.51
CA VAL A 673 26.07 28.22 36.89
C VAL A 673 25.78 29.73 37.10
N PHE A 674 26.18 30.74 36.31
CA PHE A 674 25.92 32.17 36.70
C PHE A 674 25.57 33.21 35.60
N SER A 675 25.39 32.86 34.32
CA SER A 675 25.16 33.85 33.25
C SER A 675 24.30 33.36 32.08
N SER A 676 23.95 32.08 32.03
CA SER A 676 23.10 31.55 30.96
C SER A 676 21.63 31.90 31.20
N ARG A 677 20.86 32.04 30.11
CA ARG A 677 19.39 32.08 30.20
C ARG A 677 18.83 30.68 30.37
N LYS A 678 19.53 29.63 29.99
CA LYS A 678 19.14 28.26 30.29
C LYS A 678 20.29 27.55 31.03
N LEU A 679 19.99 26.87 32.12
CA LEU A 679 20.97 26.27 33.02
C LEU A 679 20.65 24.79 33.17
N ILE A 680 21.67 23.93 33.13
CA ILE A 680 21.50 22.48 33.06
C ILE A 680 22.36 21.86 34.13
N LEU A 681 21.76 21.09 35.03
CA LEU A 681 22.37 20.63 36.27
C LEU A 681 22.20 19.12 36.48
N SER A 682 23.26 18.49 36.99
CA SER A 682 23.26 17.13 37.54
C SER A 682 23.09 17.12 39.07
N ALA A 683 22.81 15.94 39.66
CA ALA A 683 22.63 15.74 41.11
C ALA A 683 23.72 16.38 41.99
N ASN A 684 24.98 16.28 41.56
CA ASN A 684 26.14 16.77 42.31
C ASN A 684 26.26 18.29 42.27
N GLU A 685 25.83 18.91 41.16
CA GLU A 685 25.88 20.36 40.97
C GLU A 685 24.78 21.05 41.76
N ILE A 686 23.61 20.42 41.88
CA ILE A 686 22.51 20.86 42.76
C ILE A 686 22.98 21.01 44.21
N LYS A 687 23.60 19.97 44.78
CA LYS A 687 24.15 19.98 46.15
C LYS A 687 25.23 21.07 46.32
N MET A 688 26.06 21.27 45.30
CA MET A 688 27.11 22.29 45.32
C MET A 688 26.54 23.72 45.26
N ILE A 689 25.49 23.95 44.47
CA ILE A 689 24.78 25.24 44.36
C ILE A 689 24.12 25.62 45.68
N LEU A 690 23.42 24.67 46.32
CA LEU A 690 22.74 24.89 47.60
C LEU A 690 23.70 25.24 48.74
N GLN A 691 24.93 24.70 48.74
CA GLN A 691 25.89 24.89 49.84
C GLN A 691 26.87 26.06 49.66
N LYS A 692 27.26 26.40 48.43
CA LYS A 692 28.45 27.25 48.18
C LYS A 692 28.18 28.60 47.52
N PHE A 693 26.98 28.87 47.00
CA PHE A 693 26.75 30.04 46.14
C PHE A 693 25.57 30.93 46.59
N PRO A 694 25.72 32.27 46.58
CA PRO A 694 24.69 33.21 47.01
C PRO A 694 23.61 33.47 45.94
N GLU A 695 22.39 33.82 46.36
CA GLU A 695 21.16 33.99 45.54
C GLU A 695 21.31 34.95 44.35
N HIS A 696 22.02 36.07 44.52
CA HIS A 696 22.10 37.13 43.51
C HIS A 696 22.85 36.76 42.21
N LYS A 697 23.58 35.63 42.18
CA LYS A 697 24.43 35.26 41.03
C LYS A 697 23.70 34.60 39.85
N PHE A 698 22.44 34.18 40.01
CA PHE A 698 21.69 33.49 38.96
C PHE A 698 20.54 34.31 38.38
N SER A 699 20.56 35.63 38.60
CA SER A 699 19.51 36.57 38.16
C SER A 699 19.24 36.61 36.65
N LYS A 700 20.02 35.93 35.79
CA LYS A 700 19.80 35.89 34.33
C LYS A 700 19.18 34.58 33.83
N VAL A 701 19.07 33.56 34.68
CA VAL A 701 18.55 32.24 34.30
C VAL A 701 17.03 32.31 34.15
N GLN A 702 16.54 31.83 33.00
CA GLN A 702 15.15 31.78 32.60
C GLN A 702 14.67 30.32 32.44
N THR A 703 15.49 29.42 31.91
CA THR A 703 15.19 28.00 31.82
C THR A 703 16.12 27.20 32.73
N LEU A 704 15.62 26.21 33.43
CA LEU A 704 16.41 25.26 34.21
C LEU A 704 16.13 23.86 33.70
N VAL A 705 17.17 23.09 33.41
CA VAL A 705 17.11 21.66 33.08
C VAL A 705 17.82 20.89 34.18
N VAL A 706 17.19 19.85 34.69
CA VAL A 706 17.83 18.94 35.63
C VAL A 706 17.81 17.54 35.05
N PHE A 707 18.95 16.86 35.12
CA PHE A 707 19.10 15.53 34.55
C PHE A 707 20.01 14.62 35.38
N ASP A 708 19.79 13.30 35.26
CA ASP A 708 20.56 12.26 35.96
C ASP A 708 20.66 12.51 37.48
N ASP A 709 19.53 12.88 38.10
CA ASP A 709 19.41 12.94 39.55
C ASP A 709 18.81 11.65 40.11
N GLU A 710 19.63 10.91 40.87
CA GLU A 710 19.23 9.69 41.57
C GLU A 710 18.44 9.98 42.86
N SER A 711 18.25 11.25 43.21
CA SER A 711 17.44 11.65 44.36
C SER A 711 15.97 11.35 44.11
N THR A 712 15.27 10.88 45.16
CA THR A 712 13.83 10.56 45.04
C THR A 712 12.92 11.78 45.14
N VAL A 713 13.44 12.94 45.59
CA VAL A 713 12.69 14.19 45.77
C VAL A 713 13.48 15.33 45.11
N PHE A 714 12.78 16.16 44.35
CA PHE A 714 13.38 17.36 43.75
C PHE A 714 13.62 18.45 44.82
N PRO A 715 14.84 18.97 44.98
CA PRO A 715 15.13 19.96 46.02
C PRO A 715 14.65 21.36 45.62
N LEU A 716 13.45 21.75 46.08
CA LEU A 716 12.80 23.00 45.68
C LEU A 716 13.57 24.26 46.09
N ASP A 717 14.41 24.18 47.13
CA ASP A 717 15.29 25.26 47.58
C ASP A 717 16.20 25.79 46.45
N ILE A 718 16.49 24.98 45.42
CA ILE A 718 17.31 25.45 44.30
C ILE A 718 16.60 26.53 43.49
N LEU A 719 15.27 26.51 43.45
CA LEU A 719 14.48 27.44 42.67
C LEU A 719 14.61 28.87 43.17
N GLN A 720 14.72 29.11 44.49
CA GLN A 720 14.95 30.45 45.07
C GLN A 720 16.20 31.15 44.55
N ARG A 721 17.18 30.38 44.05
CA ARG A 721 18.39 30.96 43.47
C ARG A 721 18.09 31.66 42.13
N PHE A 722 17.00 31.33 41.45
CA PHE A 722 16.68 31.78 40.09
C PHE A 722 15.51 32.79 40.05
N GLN A 723 15.81 34.07 40.26
CA GLN A 723 14.81 35.15 40.37
C GLN A 723 14.01 35.48 39.09
N ASN A 724 14.38 34.92 37.92
CA ASN A 724 13.76 35.22 36.61
C ASN A 724 13.39 33.93 35.84
N LEU A 725 13.20 32.81 36.55
CA LEU A 725 12.94 31.50 35.95
C LEU A 725 11.53 31.45 35.33
N ASN A 726 11.45 31.18 34.04
CA ASN A 726 10.21 31.02 33.28
C ASN A 726 10.01 29.62 32.67
N GLN A 727 11.04 28.77 32.63
CA GLN A 727 10.95 27.42 32.09
C GLN A 727 11.67 26.41 32.99
N LEU A 728 11.07 25.25 33.20
CA LEU A 728 11.66 24.15 33.96
C LEU A 728 11.56 22.86 33.14
N GLN A 729 12.66 22.14 33.02
CA GLN A 729 12.74 20.85 32.37
C GLN A 729 13.39 19.83 33.31
N LEU A 730 12.76 18.69 33.52
CA LEU A 730 13.31 17.58 34.30
C LEU A 730 13.43 16.38 33.36
N SER A 731 14.62 15.80 33.23
CA SER A 731 14.90 14.77 32.24
C SER A 731 15.76 13.64 32.79
N ASN A 732 15.33 12.37 32.67
CA ASN A 732 16.13 11.22 33.12
C ASN A 732 16.51 11.26 34.61
N THR A 733 15.53 11.43 35.51
CA THR A 733 15.75 11.47 36.97
C THR A 733 14.86 10.47 37.70
N SER A 734 15.24 10.10 38.92
CA SER A 734 14.52 9.15 39.79
C SER A 734 13.56 9.83 40.78
N TYR A 735 13.05 11.02 40.43
CA TYR A 735 12.09 11.73 41.27
C TYR A 735 10.78 10.97 41.34
N LYS A 736 10.35 10.64 42.56
CA LYS A 736 9.02 10.08 42.83
C LYS A 736 7.96 11.16 42.96
N GLU A 737 8.38 12.34 43.42
CA GLU A 737 7.55 13.54 43.64
C GLU A 737 8.38 14.78 43.28
N ILE A 738 7.79 15.71 42.50
CA ILE A 738 8.47 16.96 42.08
C ILE A 738 8.15 18.10 43.06
N PHE A 739 6.90 18.24 43.49
CA PHE A 739 6.46 19.33 44.37
C PHE A 739 5.80 18.79 45.66
N SER A 740 6.54 18.83 46.78
CA SER A 740 6.08 18.36 48.09
C SER A 740 5.48 19.48 48.96
N CYS A 741 4.43 19.14 49.73
CA CYS A 741 3.56 20.08 50.46
C CYS A 741 4.28 21.01 51.46
N GLU A 742 5.28 20.52 52.20
CA GLU A 742 5.98 21.33 53.24
C GLU A 742 6.93 22.39 52.66
N GLU A 743 7.34 22.26 51.39
CA GLU A 743 8.32 23.15 50.75
C GLU A 743 7.70 24.20 49.81
N VAL A 744 6.48 23.95 49.30
CA VAL A 744 5.77 24.91 48.43
C VAL A 744 5.45 26.22 49.17
N GLU A 745 5.17 26.18 50.48
CA GLU A 745 4.92 27.38 51.30
C GLU A 745 6.10 28.37 51.31
N LYS A 746 7.34 27.87 51.23
CA LYS A 746 8.56 28.69 51.25
C LYS A 746 8.93 29.27 49.89
N HIS A 747 8.43 28.67 48.81
CA HIS A 747 8.93 28.88 47.44
C HIS A 747 7.88 29.41 46.45
N ALA A 748 6.68 29.74 46.94
CA ALA A 748 5.52 30.09 46.12
C ALA A 748 5.75 31.25 45.11
N GLU A 749 6.45 32.32 45.51
CA GLU A 749 6.70 33.48 44.62
C GLU A 749 7.58 33.13 43.42
N THR A 750 8.60 32.30 43.62
CA THR A 750 9.54 31.89 42.56
C THR A 750 8.90 30.86 41.64
N LEU A 751 8.13 29.93 42.21
CA LEU A 751 7.39 28.91 41.45
C LEU A 751 6.32 29.54 40.54
N ALA A 752 5.68 30.63 40.96
CA ALA A 752 4.69 31.34 40.16
C ALA A 752 5.26 31.97 38.87
N GLN A 753 6.58 32.11 38.71
CA GLN A 753 7.18 32.68 37.49
C GLN A 753 7.25 31.70 36.31
N ILE A 754 7.11 30.40 36.56
CA ILE A 754 7.28 29.34 35.56
C ILE A 754 6.09 29.35 34.58
N LYS A 755 6.39 29.49 33.29
CA LYS A 755 5.44 29.53 32.17
C LYS A 755 5.50 28.28 31.29
N HIS A 756 6.63 27.57 31.23
CA HIS A 756 6.72 26.31 30.49
C HIS A 756 7.35 25.22 31.35
N LEU A 757 6.71 24.06 31.39
CA LEU A 757 7.19 22.89 32.12
C LEU A 757 7.33 21.71 31.15
N ARG A 758 8.49 21.06 31.15
CA ARG A 758 8.75 19.83 30.37
C ARG A 758 9.27 18.72 31.27
N LEU A 759 8.61 17.58 31.25
CA LEU A 759 9.04 16.37 31.95
C LEU A 759 9.37 15.29 30.92
N GLU A 760 10.53 14.66 31.04
CA GLU A 760 11.01 13.67 30.07
C GLU A 760 11.70 12.49 30.77
N LYS A 761 11.35 11.23 30.47
CA LYS A 761 12.04 10.04 31.01
C LYS A 761 12.09 10.02 32.54
N LEU A 762 10.98 10.36 33.20
CA LEU A 762 10.84 10.30 34.66
C LEU A 762 10.11 9.02 35.06
N ASP A 763 10.80 7.88 34.92
CA ASP A 763 10.20 6.56 35.07
C ASP A 763 9.79 6.24 36.51
N ASP A 764 10.34 6.91 37.52
CA ASP A 764 9.98 6.72 38.94
C ASP A 764 8.88 7.69 39.41
N LEU A 765 8.45 8.63 38.57
CA LEU A 765 7.51 9.69 38.95
C LEU A 765 6.09 9.14 39.07
N GLU A 766 5.59 9.03 40.29
CA GLU A 766 4.24 8.54 40.56
C GLU A 766 3.20 9.68 40.49
N GLN A 767 3.56 10.86 41.01
CA GLN A 767 2.72 12.06 41.04
C GLN A 767 3.56 13.33 40.85
N MET A 768 3.06 14.27 40.04
CA MET A 768 3.73 15.57 39.86
C MET A 768 3.51 16.52 41.05
N TRP A 769 2.30 16.53 41.64
CA TRP A 769 1.92 17.40 42.78
C TRP A 769 1.11 16.67 43.84
N LYS A 770 1.35 17.01 45.11
CA LYS A 770 0.53 16.59 46.26
C LYS A 770 -0.53 17.65 46.57
N GLN A 771 -1.71 17.21 47.02
CA GLN A 771 -2.87 18.07 47.27
C GLN A 771 -2.60 19.10 48.39
N ASP A 772 -2.46 20.38 48.04
CA ASP A 772 -2.39 21.52 48.97
C ASP A 772 -2.93 22.83 48.34
N SER A 773 -3.40 23.72 49.21
CA SER A 773 -4.14 24.97 48.98
C SER A 773 -3.43 26.08 48.18
N ARG A 774 -2.10 26.01 47.95
CA ARG A 774 -1.33 27.02 47.18
C ARG A 774 -0.69 26.53 45.88
N SER A 775 -0.86 25.26 45.54
CA SER A 775 -0.37 24.64 44.29
C SER A 775 -0.93 25.32 43.02
N ASP A 776 -2.11 25.94 43.15
CA ASP A 776 -2.84 26.56 42.04
C ASP A 776 -2.09 27.76 41.45
N LEU A 777 -1.36 28.53 42.26
CA LEU A 777 -0.63 29.73 41.80
C LEU A 777 0.36 29.45 40.65
N ILE A 778 0.98 28.27 40.67
CA ILE A 778 1.96 27.83 39.67
C ILE A 778 1.24 27.41 38.38
N LEU A 779 0.21 26.58 38.56
CA LEU A 779 -0.59 26.02 37.47
C LEU A 779 -1.35 27.14 36.73
N HIS A 780 -1.78 28.18 37.44
CA HIS A 780 -2.41 29.37 36.86
C HIS A 780 -1.52 30.08 35.84
N ASN A 781 -0.19 30.12 36.03
CA ASN A 781 0.73 30.90 35.20
C ASN A 781 1.38 30.10 34.06
N LEU A 782 1.23 28.76 34.06
CA LEU A 782 1.75 27.90 32.99
C LEU A 782 1.04 28.19 31.65
N GLY A 783 1.82 28.47 30.62
CA GLY A 783 1.40 28.62 29.23
C GLY A 783 1.63 27.39 28.35
N SER A 784 2.58 26.51 28.73
CA SER A 784 2.88 25.27 28.00
C SER A 784 3.27 24.13 28.94
N LEU A 785 2.77 22.93 28.68
CA LEU A 785 3.08 21.72 29.43
C LEU A 785 3.40 20.55 28.48
N GLU A 786 4.59 19.96 28.64
CA GLU A 786 5.03 18.79 27.89
C GLU A 786 5.41 17.66 28.86
N VAL A 787 4.85 16.46 28.66
CA VAL A 787 5.20 15.26 29.44
C VAL A 787 5.49 14.10 28.49
N VAL A 788 6.72 13.60 28.50
CA VAL A 788 7.23 12.63 27.53
C VAL A 788 7.89 11.47 28.26
N GLU A 789 7.61 10.22 27.89
CA GLU A 789 8.28 9.02 28.44
C GLU A 789 8.25 8.93 30.00
N CYS A 790 7.18 9.40 30.66
CA CYS A 790 7.04 9.31 32.13
C CYS A 790 6.18 8.08 32.50
N ASN A 791 6.80 6.90 32.54
CA ASN A 791 6.06 5.63 32.52
C ASN A 791 5.35 5.25 33.84
N SER A 792 5.72 5.80 35.00
CA SER A 792 5.03 5.52 36.27
C SER A 792 3.94 6.54 36.65
N LEU A 793 3.82 7.63 35.89
CA LEU A 793 2.88 8.70 36.22
C LEU A 793 1.44 8.24 36.00
N ILE A 794 0.59 8.26 37.04
CA ILE A 794 -0.78 7.74 36.96
C ILE A 794 -1.79 8.82 36.54
N THR A 795 -1.61 10.05 37.02
CA THR A 795 -2.43 11.24 36.73
C THR A 795 -1.55 12.48 36.64
N LEU A 796 -1.85 13.43 35.73
CA LEU A 796 -1.02 14.62 35.51
C LEU A 796 -1.02 15.59 36.71
N VAL A 797 -2.20 15.86 37.27
CA VAL A 797 -2.39 16.83 38.37
C VAL A 797 -3.50 16.39 39.34
N PRO A 798 -3.44 16.81 40.62
CA PRO A 798 -4.52 16.57 41.59
C PRO A 798 -5.84 17.27 41.21
N THR A 799 -6.95 16.86 41.82
CA THR A 799 -8.32 17.31 41.48
C THR A 799 -8.58 18.80 41.66
N SER A 800 -7.85 19.48 42.56
CA SER A 800 -8.00 20.92 42.82
C SER A 800 -7.22 21.82 41.85
N ALA A 801 -6.38 21.25 40.98
CA ALA A 801 -5.51 22.01 40.10
C ALA A 801 -6.26 22.90 39.09
N SER A 802 -5.70 24.07 38.77
CA SER A 802 -6.28 24.99 37.79
C SER A 802 -5.24 25.64 36.85
N PHE A 803 -5.38 25.41 35.55
CA PHE A 803 -4.58 25.91 34.43
C PHE A 803 -5.22 27.10 33.69
N GLN A 804 -5.19 28.31 34.26
CA GLN A 804 -5.87 29.46 33.65
C GLN A 804 -5.22 30.00 32.35
N ASN A 805 -3.89 29.89 32.21
CA ASN A 805 -3.15 30.50 31.08
C ASN A 805 -2.59 29.49 30.07
N LEU A 806 -2.89 28.19 30.23
CA LEU A 806 -2.28 27.13 29.42
C LEU A 806 -2.80 27.17 27.99
N ARG A 807 -1.89 27.27 27.01
CA ARG A 807 -2.19 27.33 25.56
C ARG A 807 -1.81 26.07 24.80
N PHE A 808 -0.76 25.39 25.23
CA PHE A 808 -0.22 24.21 24.56
C PHE A 808 -0.03 23.08 25.56
N MET A 809 -0.53 21.89 25.21
CA MET A 809 -0.36 20.68 26.00
C MET A 809 0.05 19.51 25.10
N ARG A 810 1.17 18.86 25.41
CA ARG A 810 1.61 17.63 24.76
C ARG A 810 1.90 16.55 25.78
N VAL A 811 1.34 15.36 25.57
CA VAL A 811 1.69 14.18 26.36
C VAL A 811 2.01 13.02 25.42
N SER A 812 3.21 12.45 25.50
CA SER A 812 3.58 11.31 24.66
C SER A 812 4.33 10.21 25.42
N ASP A 813 4.11 8.96 25.02
CA ASP A 813 4.88 7.80 25.50
C ASP A 813 4.83 7.59 27.03
N CYS A 814 3.79 8.10 27.70
CA CYS A 814 3.60 7.99 29.16
C CYS A 814 2.71 6.79 29.48
N ASN A 815 3.31 5.59 29.53
CA ASN A 815 2.53 4.35 29.56
C ASN A 815 1.75 4.12 30.85
N GLY A 816 2.11 4.69 32.00
CA GLY A 816 1.37 4.53 33.26
C GLY A 816 0.13 5.43 33.41
N LEU A 817 0.00 6.44 32.55
CA LEU A 817 -0.99 7.49 32.69
C LEU A 817 -2.38 6.94 32.35
N ARG A 818 -3.29 6.94 33.33
CA ARG A 818 -4.67 6.42 33.16
C ARG A 818 -5.65 7.49 32.72
N SER A 819 -5.44 8.72 33.22
CA SER A 819 -6.19 9.91 32.82
C SER A 819 -5.29 11.13 32.79
N LEU A 820 -5.63 12.11 31.94
CA LEU A 820 -4.86 13.34 31.81
C LEU A 820 -5.22 14.33 32.93
N VAL A 821 -6.49 14.71 33.04
CA VAL A 821 -6.96 15.72 34.01
C VAL A 821 -8.33 15.34 34.58
N THR A 822 -8.74 15.94 35.69
CA THR A 822 -10.12 15.77 36.19
C THR A 822 -11.06 16.81 35.58
N ALA A 823 -12.37 16.61 35.65
CA ALA A 823 -13.37 17.55 35.16
C ALA A 823 -13.18 18.98 35.71
N ALA A 824 -12.83 19.14 36.99
CA ALA A 824 -12.56 20.43 37.61
C ALA A 824 -11.36 21.14 36.95
N VAL A 825 -10.28 20.39 36.71
CA VAL A 825 -9.08 20.90 36.04
C VAL A 825 -9.40 21.24 34.58
N ALA A 826 -10.18 20.42 33.88
CA ALA A 826 -10.53 20.67 32.48
C ALA A 826 -11.24 22.01 32.27
N LYS A 827 -12.06 22.46 33.23
CA LYS A 827 -12.73 23.78 33.18
C LYS A 827 -11.78 24.96 33.23
N SER A 828 -10.62 24.79 33.84
CA SER A 828 -9.63 25.85 33.91
C SER A 828 -8.91 26.08 32.57
N LEU A 829 -8.90 25.09 31.66
CA LEU A 829 -8.18 25.09 30.37
C LEU A 829 -8.81 26.00 29.29
N VAL A 830 -9.30 27.16 29.68
CA VAL A 830 -10.04 28.09 28.80
C VAL A 830 -9.17 28.73 27.71
N GLN A 831 -7.84 28.81 27.91
CA GLN A 831 -6.89 29.37 26.94
C GLN A 831 -6.25 28.33 26.02
N LEU A 832 -6.59 27.04 26.18
CA LEU A 832 -5.93 25.95 25.47
C LEU A 832 -6.24 26.04 23.98
N TRP A 833 -5.20 26.14 23.16
CA TRP A 833 -5.28 26.26 21.70
C TRP A 833 -5.02 24.93 21.00
N CYS A 834 -4.11 24.12 21.53
CA CYS A 834 -3.69 22.86 20.93
C CYS A 834 -3.44 21.79 22.00
N MET A 835 -3.95 20.58 21.76
CA MET A 835 -3.80 19.41 22.61
C MET A 835 -3.40 18.18 21.80
N TRP A 836 -2.19 17.65 22.04
CA TRP A 836 -1.67 16.45 21.38
C TRP A 836 -1.36 15.35 22.38
N ILE A 837 -1.93 14.17 22.17
CA ILE A 837 -1.74 13.02 23.04
C ILE A 837 -1.40 11.79 22.19
N SER A 838 -0.23 11.20 22.44
CA SER A 838 0.22 10.05 21.67
C SER A 838 0.90 8.94 22.47
N ASN A 839 0.79 7.69 21.99
CA ASN A 839 1.51 6.52 22.53
C ASN A 839 1.35 6.26 24.06
N CYS A 840 0.28 6.76 24.71
CA CYS A 840 0.02 6.52 26.13
C CYS A 840 -0.87 5.29 26.30
N ASN A 841 -0.27 4.11 26.47
CA ASN A 841 -0.98 2.84 26.29
C ASN A 841 -1.95 2.47 27.41
N GLU A 842 -1.74 2.87 28.68
CA GLU A 842 -2.70 2.61 29.78
C GLU A 842 -3.78 3.67 29.94
N MET A 843 -3.76 4.74 29.14
CA MET A 843 -4.73 5.82 29.21
C MET A 843 -6.12 5.29 28.89
N THR A 844 -7.08 5.42 29.81
CA THR A 844 -8.47 4.96 29.63
C THR A 844 -9.43 6.11 29.33
N GLU A 845 -9.12 7.32 29.78
CA GLU A 845 -9.90 8.53 29.52
C GLU A 845 -8.98 9.76 29.46
N ILE A 846 -9.34 10.82 28.73
CA ILE A 846 -8.55 12.06 28.76
C ILE A 846 -8.95 12.87 30.01
N VAL A 847 -10.24 13.11 30.19
CA VAL A 847 -10.80 13.78 31.36
C VAL A 847 -11.45 12.74 32.28
N ALA A 848 -11.02 12.70 33.54
CA ALA A 848 -11.58 11.85 34.58
C ALA A 848 -12.80 12.48 35.26
N ASN A 849 -13.78 11.64 35.59
CA ASN A 849 -14.97 12.06 36.34
C ASN A 849 -14.60 12.38 37.81
N GLY A 850 -15.17 13.44 38.39
CA GLY A 850 -14.88 13.89 39.75
C GLY A 850 -16.14 14.19 40.56
N ASP A 851 -16.00 14.30 41.90
CA ASP A 851 -17.10 14.46 42.87
C ASP A 851 -17.84 15.82 42.83
N VAL A 852 -17.54 16.68 41.84
CA VAL A 852 -18.01 18.07 41.81
C VAL A 852 -19.29 18.17 41.01
N LYS A 853 -20.40 18.60 41.61
CA LYS A 853 -21.71 18.84 40.95
C LYS A 853 -21.67 20.09 40.05
N GLU A 854 -21.28 19.98 38.78
CA GLU A 854 -21.29 21.14 37.88
C GLU A 854 -21.60 20.77 36.42
N ASP A 855 -22.30 21.63 35.68
CA ASP A 855 -23.05 21.19 34.49
C ASP A 855 -22.31 21.23 33.12
N GLU A 856 -21.22 22.00 32.96
CA GLU A 856 -20.53 22.21 31.66
C GLU A 856 -19.00 22.46 31.77
N ILE A 857 -18.22 21.96 30.80
CA ILE A 857 -16.78 22.16 30.56
C ILE A 857 -16.63 22.80 29.16
N ILE A 858 -15.93 23.94 29.07
CA ILE A 858 -15.78 24.69 27.81
C ILE A 858 -14.30 24.90 27.46
N PHE A 859 -13.88 24.42 26.28
CA PHE A 859 -12.58 24.68 25.67
C PHE A 859 -12.68 25.82 24.65
N ASN A 860 -12.69 27.07 25.14
CA ASN A 860 -13.00 28.26 24.32
C ASN A 860 -12.12 28.43 23.07
N ASN A 861 -10.82 28.17 23.19
CA ASN A 861 -9.84 28.50 22.16
C ASN A 861 -9.21 27.28 21.47
N LEU A 862 -9.69 26.06 21.75
CA LEU A 862 -9.08 24.83 21.22
C LEU A 862 -9.42 24.69 19.74
N GLU A 863 -8.42 24.85 18.86
CA GLU A 863 -8.59 24.76 17.41
C GLU A 863 -8.19 23.38 16.86
N GLU A 864 -7.19 22.76 17.48
CA GLU A 864 -6.60 21.47 17.07
C GLU A 864 -6.60 20.45 18.23
N LEU A 865 -7.19 19.28 17.98
CA LEU A 865 -7.16 18.14 18.90
C LEU A 865 -6.69 16.87 18.17
N GLU A 866 -5.57 16.31 18.61
CA GLU A 866 -5.01 15.08 18.05
C GLU A 866 -4.85 13.99 19.13
N LEU A 867 -5.44 12.83 18.86
CA LEU A 867 -5.33 11.61 19.67
C LEU A 867 -4.78 10.47 18.79
N THR A 868 -3.54 10.04 19.06
CA THR A 868 -2.84 9.09 18.19
C THR A 868 -2.25 7.91 18.97
N ASN A 869 -2.54 6.68 18.57
CA ASN A 869 -1.94 5.46 19.15
C ASN A 869 -2.19 5.28 20.66
N LEU A 870 -3.42 5.53 21.12
CA LEU A 870 -3.82 5.36 22.53
C LEU A 870 -4.55 4.02 22.73
N SER A 871 -3.76 2.98 23.04
CA SER A 871 -4.22 1.58 23.03
C SER A 871 -5.38 1.28 23.97
N ASN A 872 -5.39 1.85 25.19
CA ASN A 872 -6.45 1.61 26.18
C ASN A 872 -7.55 2.68 26.23
N LEU A 873 -7.44 3.75 25.44
CA LEU A 873 -8.35 4.90 25.57
C LEU A 873 -9.76 4.44 25.28
N THR A 874 -10.70 4.70 26.20
CA THR A 874 -12.12 4.32 26.07
C THR A 874 -13.01 5.51 25.71
N SER A 875 -12.67 6.72 26.17
CA SER A 875 -13.38 7.97 25.84
C SER A 875 -12.52 9.20 26.06
N PHE A 876 -12.89 10.35 25.48
CA PHE A 876 -12.29 11.64 25.86
C PHE A 876 -12.75 12.05 27.27
N TYR A 877 -14.03 11.87 27.60
CA TYR A 877 -14.57 12.15 28.94
C TYR A 877 -15.69 11.16 29.31
N SER A 878 -15.52 10.40 30.39
CA SER A 878 -16.52 9.40 30.81
C SER A 878 -17.69 9.96 31.63
N GLY A 879 -17.57 11.19 32.16
CA GLY A 879 -18.63 11.84 32.92
C GLY A 879 -19.71 12.46 32.04
N ASN A 880 -20.81 12.89 32.67
CA ASN A 880 -22.05 13.31 32.01
C ASN A 880 -22.17 14.82 31.77
N TYR A 881 -21.13 15.61 32.07
CA TYR A 881 -21.11 17.05 31.83
C TYR A 881 -21.01 17.42 30.37
N THR A 882 -21.53 18.60 30.05
CA THR A 882 -21.51 19.14 28.68
C THR A 882 -20.08 19.53 28.30
N LEU A 883 -19.52 19.11 27.15
CA LEU A 883 -18.23 19.57 26.62
C LEU A 883 -18.40 20.53 25.44
N ASN A 884 -18.00 21.79 25.56
CA ASN A 884 -18.15 22.76 24.47
C ASN A 884 -16.79 23.16 23.87
N PHE A 885 -16.70 23.12 22.55
CA PHE A 885 -15.50 23.40 21.75
C PHE A 885 -15.84 24.45 20.67
N PRO A 886 -16.09 25.71 21.04
CA PRO A 886 -16.58 26.74 20.11
C PRO A 886 -15.63 27.07 18.95
N SER A 887 -14.33 26.80 19.08
CA SER A 887 -13.30 27.15 18.07
C SER A 887 -12.66 25.95 17.36
N LEU A 888 -13.12 24.72 17.64
CA LEU A 888 -12.46 23.51 17.12
C LEU A 888 -12.69 23.36 15.62
N ASN A 889 -11.61 23.42 14.85
CA ASN A 889 -11.62 23.32 13.39
C ASN A 889 -11.27 21.91 12.91
N GLU A 890 -10.35 21.24 13.61
CA GLU A 890 -9.80 19.95 13.21
C GLU A 890 -9.76 18.97 14.40
N LEU A 891 -10.33 17.78 14.17
CA LEU A 891 -10.31 16.66 15.10
C LEU A 891 -9.75 15.42 14.42
N GLN A 892 -8.62 14.93 14.92
CA GLN A 892 -7.99 13.70 14.44
C GLN A 892 -7.95 12.65 15.55
N VAL A 893 -8.50 11.48 15.28
CA VAL A 893 -8.43 10.32 16.17
C VAL A 893 -7.94 9.11 15.38
N THR A 894 -6.70 8.70 15.63
CA THR A 894 -6.05 7.60 14.89
C THR A 894 -5.46 6.56 15.83
N ARG A 895 -5.53 5.26 15.46
CA ARG A 895 -4.93 4.16 16.23
C ARG A 895 -5.31 4.11 17.72
N CYS A 896 -6.55 4.46 18.08
CA CYS A 896 -7.06 4.39 19.46
C CYS A 896 -8.03 3.20 19.65
N PRO A 897 -7.55 1.94 19.65
CA PRO A 897 -8.36 0.75 19.43
C PRO A 897 -9.42 0.46 20.50
N LYS A 898 -9.34 0.99 21.73
CA LYS A 898 -10.35 0.76 22.79
C LYS A 898 -11.43 1.85 22.88
N MET A 899 -11.34 2.91 22.07
CA MET A 899 -12.19 4.09 22.24
C MET A 899 -13.60 3.79 21.76
N LYS A 900 -14.60 3.97 22.62
CA LYS A 900 -16.00 3.59 22.36
C LYS A 900 -16.89 4.78 22.00
N PHE A 901 -16.69 5.91 22.68
CA PHE A 901 -17.43 7.17 22.52
C PHE A 901 -16.51 8.36 22.83
N PHE A 902 -16.84 9.57 22.36
CA PHE A 902 -16.03 10.76 22.65
C PHE A 902 -16.30 11.28 24.07
N SER A 903 -17.56 11.56 24.44
CA SER A 903 -17.96 11.88 25.82
C SER A 903 -19.27 11.18 26.21
N SER A 904 -19.64 11.17 27.50
CA SER A 904 -20.99 10.71 27.90
C SER A 904 -22.00 11.84 28.13
N GLY A 905 -21.56 13.11 28.17
CA GLY A 905 -22.41 14.31 28.19
C GLY A 905 -22.48 15.04 26.84
N ILE A 906 -23.37 16.03 26.73
CA ILE A 906 -23.67 16.85 25.52
C ILE A 906 -22.38 17.53 25.04
N SER A 907 -22.04 17.50 23.76
CA SER A 907 -20.80 18.17 23.29
C SER A 907 -21.03 19.15 22.14
N SER A 908 -20.79 20.45 22.26
CA SER A 908 -21.01 21.39 21.13
C SER A 908 -19.72 21.70 20.38
N THR A 909 -19.71 21.54 19.04
CA THR A 909 -18.56 21.85 18.15
C THR A 909 -19.02 22.68 16.93
N PRO A 910 -19.46 23.94 17.13
CA PRO A 910 -20.17 24.71 16.10
C PRO A 910 -19.33 25.07 14.85
N MET A 911 -17.99 25.03 14.93
CA MET A 911 -17.08 25.42 13.84
C MET A 911 -16.40 24.23 13.12
N LEU A 912 -16.67 22.99 13.52
CA LEU A 912 -15.95 21.81 13.03
C LEU A 912 -16.28 21.51 11.56
N GLN A 913 -15.28 21.66 10.67
CA GLN A 913 -15.44 21.50 9.22
C GLN A 913 -15.04 20.12 8.70
N GLN A 914 -14.07 19.48 9.35
CA GLN A 914 -13.47 18.22 8.91
C GLN A 914 -13.27 17.26 10.08
N ILE A 915 -13.52 15.98 9.81
CA ILE A 915 -13.35 14.90 10.78
C ILE A 915 -12.75 13.70 10.06
N GLU A 916 -11.62 13.21 10.57
CA GLU A 916 -10.98 11.99 10.10
C GLU A 916 -10.87 10.95 11.24
N TRP A 917 -11.45 9.77 11.00
CA TRP A 917 -11.26 8.59 11.83
C TRP A 917 -10.53 7.52 11.02
N GLY A 918 -9.31 7.16 11.45
CA GLY A 918 -8.39 6.37 10.63
C GLY A 918 -7.52 5.35 11.38
N SER A 919 -7.34 4.18 10.76
CA SER A 919 -6.43 3.06 11.11
C SER A 919 -6.56 2.45 12.52
N ASN A 920 -7.01 1.19 12.60
CA ASN A 920 -7.03 0.33 13.80
C ASN A 920 -7.88 0.80 14.99
N LEU A 921 -8.95 1.56 14.75
CA LEU A 921 -9.99 1.82 15.77
C LEU A 921 -10.85 0.57 15.97
N SER A 922 -10.29 -0.40 16.70
CA SER A 922 -10.88 -1.73 16.83
C SER A 922 -12.05 -1.82 17.80
N ASN A 923 -12.48 -0.79 18.53
CA ASN A 923 -13.59 -0.88 19.49
C ASN A 923 -14.49 0.35 19.49
N LEU A 924 -14.33 1.27 18.53
CA LEU A 924 -15.35 2.29 18.31
C LEU A 924 -16.62 1.52 18.00
N THR A 925 -17.59 1.51 18.91
CA THR A 925 -18.83 0.72 18.75
C THR A 925 -19.93 1.54 18.11
N SER A 926 -19.87 2.86 18.26
CA SER A 926 -20.82 3.79 17.67
C SER A 926 -20.25 5.21 17.71
N PHE A 927 -20.56 6.05 16.71
CA PHE A 927 -20.34 7.50 16.82
C PHE A 927 -21.18 8.11 17.97
N TYR A 928 -22.30 7.47 18.33
CA TYR A 928 -23.24 7.88 19.37
C TYR A 928 -23.63 6.69 20.26
N SER A 929 -23.20 6.69 21.53
CA SER A 929 -23.79 5.86 22.60
C SER A 929 -24.04 6.71 23.84
N GLY A 930 -25.27 7.21 24.00
CA GLY A 930 -25.74 7.89 25.21
C GLY A 930 -25.26 9.33 25.38
N ASN A 931 -26.20 10.28 25.39
CA ASN A 931 -26.08 11.71 25.75
C ASN A 931 -24.99 12.59 25.07
N CYS A 932 -24.21 12.04 24.15
CA CYS A 932 -23.10 12.72 23.50
C CYS A 932 -23.52 13.47 22.22
N THR A 933 -24.07 14.70 22.32
CA THR A 933 -24.56 15.46 21.15
C THR A 933 -23.49 16.32 20.49
N LEU A 934 -22.46 15.75 19.85
CA LEU A 934 -21.60 16.51 18.92
C LEU A 934 -22.46 17.13 17.81
N ASN A 935 -22.65 18.45 17.87
CA ASN A 935 -23.43 19.21 16.90
C ASN A 935 -22.55 19.57 15.69
N PHE A 936 -22.69 18.83 14.59
CA PHE A 936 -21.88 18.96 13.37
C PHE A 936 -22.47 19.93 12.34
N THR A 937 -23.21 20.97 12.78
CA THR A 937 -23.95 21.86 11.86
C THR A 937 -23.10 22.46 10.75
N SER A 938 -21.78 22.56 10.91
CA SER A 938 -20.85 23.15 9.93
C SER A 938 -20.01 22.13 9.13
N LEU A 939 -20.26 20.82 9.30
CA LEU A 939 -19.46 19.75 8.70
C LEU A 939 -19.73 19.62 7.19
N ASP A 940 -18.68 19.74 6.36
CA ASP A 940 -18.77 19.65 4.89
C ASP A 940 -18.42 18.25 4.36
N GLU A 941 -17.36 17.65 4.92
CA GLU A 941 -16.84 16.35 4.53
C GLU A 941 -16.65 15.42 5.73
N LEU A 942 -17.08 14.18 5.56
CA LEU A 942 -16.96 13.11 6.54
C LEU A 942 -16.26 11.90 5.92
N LEU A 943 -15.08 11.58 6.47
CA LEU A 943 -14.28 10.44 6.06
C LEU A 943 -14.12 9.44 7.22
N VAL A 944 -14.60 8.22 7.00
CA VAL A 944 -14.42 7.12 7.97
C VAL A 944 -13.82 5.92 7.28
N THR A 945 -12.63 5.52 7.72
CA THR A 945 -11.86 4.44 7.09
C THR A 945 -11.32 3.43 8.10
N ARG A 946 -11.36 2.14 7.74
CA ARG A 946 -10.73 1.04 8.49
C ARG A 946 -11.15 0.98 9.97
N CYS A 947 -12.46 1.06 10.24
CA CYS A 947 -13.06 0.96 11.57
C CYS A 947 -13.86 -0.37 11.73
N PRO A 948 -13.20 -1.51 12.02
CA PRO A 948 -13.80 -2.84 11.86
C PRO A 948 -14.78 -3.28 12.97
N LYS A 949 -14.89 -2.58 14.10
CA LYS A 949 -15.89 -2.90 15.15
C LYS A 949 -17.00 -1.84 15.34
N MET A 950 -17.02 -0.82 14.49
CA MET A 950 -18.04 0.24 14.52
C MET A 950 -19.39 -0.30 14.11
N LYS A 951 -20.37 -0.35 15.03
CA LYS A 951 -21.68 -0.99 14.79
C LYS A 951 -22.74 -0.05 14.22
N PHE A 952 -22.71 1.24 14.59
CA PHE A 952 -23.70 2.26 14.20
C PHE A 952 -23.07 3.64 13.99
N PHE A 953 -23.52 4.40 12.98
CA PHE A 953 -23.17 5.83 12.84
C PHE A 953 -24.09 6.75 13.69
N SER A 954 -25.30 6.30 14.01
CA SER A 954 -26.23 6.97 14.93
C SER A 954 -27.16 5.93 15.57
N SER A 955 -27.28 5.88 16.91
CA SER A 955 -28.20 4.94 17.58
C SER A 955 -29.55 5.60 17.84
N GLY A 956 -30.61 5.14 17.17
CA GLY A 956 -31.97 5.33 17.68
C GLY A 956 -32.15 4.41 18.87
N ILE A 957 -32.55 4.95 20.01
CA ILE A 957 -32.69 4.21 21.27
C ILE A 957 -33.71 3.08 21.10
N SER A 958 -33.28 1.82 21.26
CA SER A 958 -34.16 0.67 21.43
C SER A 958 -34.06 0.17 22.88
N SER A 959 -34.73 0.85 23.82
CA SER A 959 -35.04 0.30 25.15
C SER A 959 -35.92 1.25 25.95
N THR A 960 -37.06 0.72 26.36
CA THR A 960 -38.07 1.24 27.27
C THR A 960 -37.49 1.82 28.57
N THR A 961 -37.55 3.13 28.79
CA THR A 961 -37.83 3.74 30.11
C THR A 961 -38.28 5.18 29.93
N MET A 962 -39.23 5.58 30.76
CA MET A 962 -40.01 6.82 30.71
C MET A 962 -39.19 8.03 31.21
N LEU A 963 -38.09 8.38 30.54
CA LEU A 963 -37.34 9.62 30.77
C LEU A 963 -37.22 10.41 29.47
N GLN A 964 -37.88 11.57 29.50
CA GLN A 964 -37.95 12.68 28.54
C GLN A 964 -37.25 12.52 27.19
N GLN A 965 -38.09 12.55 26.17
CA GLN A 965 -37.83 12.97 24.80
C GLN A 965 -36.80 14.09 24.73
N ILE A 966 -35.58 13.77 24.30
CA ILE A 966 -34.78 14.71 23.54
C ILE A 966 -34.84 14.19 22.11
N GLU A 967 -35.78 14.72 21.34
CA GLU A 967 -35.71 14.67 19.88
C GLU A 967 -34.33 15.20 19.49
N TRP A 968 -33.47 14.34 18.95
CA TRP A 968 -32.22 14.79 18.40
C TRP A 968 -32.52 15.71 17.24
N GLY A 969 -31.93 16.91 17.29
CA GLY A 969 -32.11 17.93 16.27
C GLY A 969 -31.82 17.34 14.90
N SER A 970 -32.81 17.38 14.03
CA SER A 970 -32.74 17.17 12.58
C SER A 970 -31.76 18.13 11.86
N THR A 971 -30.81 18.72 12.59
CA THR A 971 -29.95 19.84 12.19
C THR A 971 -28.47 19.51 12.12
N SER A 972 -28.00 18.40 12.70
CA SER A 972 -26.55 18.16 12.89
C SER A 972 -25.77 17.89 11.61
N PHE A 973 -26.35 17.34 10.54
CA PHE A 973 -25.63 17.11 9.27
C PHE A 973 -26.17 17.96 8.11
N GLN A 974 -26.81 19.09 8.42
CA GLN A 974 -27.49 19.91 7.42
C GLN A 974 -26.59 20.44 6.33
N ASN A 975 -25.29 20.64 6.58
CA ASN A 975 -24.34 21.16 5.60
C ASN A 975 -23.45 20.09 4.96
N LEU A 976 -23.62 18.81 5.32
CA LEU A 976 -22.75 17.75 4.82
C LEU A 976 -22.99 17.51 3.32
N ARG A 977 -21.94 17.67 2.50
CA ARG A 977 -22.00 17.50 1.04
C ARG A 977 -21.41 16.18 0.58
N PHE A 978 -20.36 15.72 1.26
CA PHE A 978 -19.61 14.52 0.88
C PHE A 978 -19.49 13.54 2.04
N MET A 979 -19.95 12.31 1.80
CA MET A 979 -19.82 11.21 2.76
C MET A 979 -19.09 10.03 2.12
N ARG A 980 -17.94 9.65 2.71
CA ARG A 980 -17.18 8.48 2.29
C ARG A 980 -16.90 7.56 3.46
N VAL A 981 -17.36 6.31 3.34
CA VAL A 981 -17.13 5.25 4.31
C VAL A 981 -16.45 4.08 3.61
N SER A 982 -15.35 3.60 4.16
CA SER A 982 -14.59 2.49 3.55
C SER A 982 -13.97 1.56 4.60
N ASP A 983 -13.97 0.25 4.32
CA ASP A 983 -13.30 -0.76 5.16
C ASP A 983 -13.82 -0.81 6.62
N CYS A 984 -15.10 -0.50 6.84
CA CYS A 984 -15.75 -0.46 8.15
C CYS A 984 -16.60 -1.72 8.40
N ASN A 985 -15.93 -2.87 8.54
CA ASN A 985 -16.56 -4.20 8.66
C ASN A 985 -17.27 -4.47 10.00
N GLY A 986 -17.54 -3.47 10.82
CA GLY A 986 -18.38 -3.62 12.01
C GLY A 986 -19.81 -3.13 11.82
N LEU A 987 -20.03 -2.27 10.81
CA LEU A 987 -21.26 -1.49 10.69
C LEU A 987 -22.35 -2.42 10.22
N ARG A 988 -23.49 -2.45 10.91
CA ARG A 988 -24.71 -3.07 10.39
C ARG A 988 -25.56 -2.09 9.61
N SER A 989 -25.63 -0.85 10.09
CA SER A 989 -26.29 0.27 9.44
C SER A 989 -25.38 1.49 9.41
N LEU A 990 -25.56 2.36 8.40
CA LEU A 990 -24.89 3.65 8.38
C LEU A 990 -25.68 4.61 9.29
N VAL A 991 -26.75 5.24 8.82
CA VAL A 991 -27.51 6.25 9.59
C VAL A 991 -28.87 5.73 10.07
N THR A 992 -29.54 6.41 11.00
CA THR A 992 -30.97 6.20 11.30
C THR A 992 -31.86 7.03 10.37
N ALA A 993 -33.16 6.72 10.33
CA ALA A 993 -34.16 7.52 9.60
C ALA A 993 -34.12 9.02 9.96
N ALA A 994 -34.09 9.34 11.25
CA ALA A 994 -33.99 10.71 11.75
C ALA A 994 -32.73 11.44 11.24
N VAL A 995 -31.57 10.77 11.22
CA VAL A 995 -30.32 11.37 10.71
C VAL A 995 -30.36 11.51 9.19
N ALA A 996 -30.92 10.54 8.48
CA ALA A 996 -31.08 10.61 7.03
C ALA A 996 -31.87 11.85 6.59
N LYS A 997 -32.90 12.28 7.35
CA LYS A 997 -33.64 13.54 7.10
C LYS A 997 -32.79 14.81 7.22
N SER A 998 -31.74 14.79 8.03
CA SER A 998 -30.86 15.96 8.19
C SER A 998 -29.87 16.11 7.02
N LEU A 999 -29.66 15.08 6.20
CA LEU A 999 -28.70 15.05 5.08
C LEU A 999 -29.22 15.78 3.82
N VAL A 1000 -29.82 16.96 4.00
CA VAL A 1000 -30.51 17.72 2.94
C VAL A 1000 -29.57 18.28 1.88
N GLN A 1001 -28.30 18.57 2.23
CA GLN A 1001 -27.29 19.08 1.29
C GLN A 1001 -26.39 17.98 0.71
N LEU A 1002 -26.60 16.72 1.06
CA LEU A 1002 -25.72 15.63 0.65
C LEU A 1002 -25.76 15.44 -0.87
N GLU A 1003 -24.64 15.67 -1.54
CA GLU A 1003 -24.52 15.57 -2.99
C GLU A 1003 -24.02 14.20 -3.43
N ARG A 1004 -23.12 13.59 -2.65
CA ARG A 1004 -22.49 12.31 -2.98
C ARG A 1004 -22.32 11.42 -1.76
N MET A 1005 -22.79 10.19 -1.91
CA MET A 1005 -22.60 9.13 -0.92
C MET A 1005 -21.85 7.96 -1.56
N ARG A 1006 -20.72 7.59 -0.96
CA ARG A 1006 -19.92 6.43 -1.40
C ARG A 1006 -19.58 5.53 -0.21
N ILE A 1007 -20.02 4.28 -0.30
CA ILE A 1007 -19.75 3.24 0.68
C ILE A 1007 -19.03 2.09 -0.03
N LYS A 1008 -17.88 1.68 0.49
CA LYS A 1008 -17.04 0.63 -0.12
C LYS A 1008 -16.53 -0.37 0.92
N ASN A 1009 -16.55 -1.66 0.60
CA ASN A 1009 -15.87 -2.71 1.37
C ASN A 1009 -16.27 -2.73 2.87
N CYS A 1010 -17.56 -2.55 3.16
CA CYS A 1010 -18.12 -2.62 4.52
C CYS A 1010 -18.98 -3.88 4.61
N ASN A 1011 -18.33 -5.02 4.79
CA ASN A 1011 -18.91 -6.33 4.49
C ASN A 1011 -19.97 -6.81 5.50
N GLU A 1012 -19.99 -6.28 6.72
CA GLU A 1012 -21.01 -6.61 7.75
C GLU A 1012 -22.27 -5.74 7.68
N MET A 1013 -22.29 -4.73 6.79
CA MET A 1013 -23.42 -3.81 6.63
C MET A 1013 -24.63 -4.56 6.11
N THR A 1014 -25.74 -4.56 6.84
CA THR A 1014 -27.02 -5.19 6.46
C THR A 1014 -28.03 -4.18 5.92
N GLU A 1015 -27.92 -2.91 6.31
CA GLU A 1015 -28.74 -1.81 5.82
C GLU A 1015 -27.94 -0.51 5.71
N ILE A 1016 -28.39 0.50 4.95
CA ILE A 1016 -27.74 1.83 4.94
C ILE A 1016 -28.41 2.75 5.95
N VAL A 1017 -29.74 2.83 5.91
CA VAL A 1017 -30.57 3.54 6.86
C VAL A 1017 -31.22 2.51 7.79
N ALA A 1018 -31.12 2.70 9.09
CA ALA A 1018 -31.74 1.83 10.08
C ALA A 1018 -33.21 2.19 10.29
N ASN A 1019 -34.05 1.16 10.48
CA ASN A 1019 -35.45 1.35 10.88
C ASN A 1019 -35.53 1.86 12.32
N SER A 1020 -36.45 2.79 12.60
CA SER A 1020 -36.66 3.37 13.92
C SER A 1020 -38.13 3.24 14.34
N ASP A 1021 -38.39 2.99 15.62
CA ASP A 1021 -39.74 2.88 16.20
C ASP A 1021 -40.56 4.19 16.16
N VAL A 1022 -39.96 5.28 15.66
CA VAL A 1022 -40.58 6.60 15.53
C VAL A 1022 -41.46 6.62 14.28
N LYS A 1023 -42.71 7.09 14.43
CA LYS A 1023 -43.64 7.40 13.33
C LYS A 1023 -43.10 8.56 12.50
N GLU A 1024 -42.48 8.27 11.37
CA GLU A 1024 -41.86 9.26 10.50
C GLU A 1024 -42.43 9.18 9.08
N ASP A 1025 -43.06 10.23 8.56
CA ASP A 1025 -43.86 10.09 7.32
C ASP A 1025 -43.03 9.86 6.03
N GLU A 1026 -41.87 10.52 5.85
CA GLU A 1026 -41.05 10.44 4.62
C GLU A 1026 -39.57 10.85 4.86
N ILE A 1027 -38.61 10.16 4.24
CA ILE A 1027 -37.17 10.51 4.22
C ILE A 1027 -36.77 10.96 2.81
N ILE A 1028 -36.29 12.20 2.66
CA ILE A 1028 -35.97 12.81 1.36
C ILE A 1028 -34.50 13.23 1.27
N PHE A 1029 -33.77 12.68 0.30
CA PHE A 1029 -32.40 13.10 -0.03
C PHE A 1029 -32.41 14.16 -1.16
N ASN A 1030 -32.65 15.42 -0.79
CA ASN A 1030 -32.94 16.50 -1.75
C ASN A 1030 -31.87 16.74 -2.82
N LYS A 1031 -30.59 16.70 -2.46
CA LYS A 1031 -29.47 17.04 -3.37
C LYS A 1031 -28.61 15.84 -3.78
N LEU A 1032 -28.97 14.61 -3.39
CA LEU A 1032 -28.12 13.45 -3.63
C LEU A 1032 -28.13 13.10 -5.13
N GLU A 1033 -27.06 13.47 -5.83
CA GLU A 1033 -26.94 13.26 -7.28
C GLU A 1033 -26.38 11.87 -7.61
N LYS A 1034 -25.41 11.40 -6.79
CA LYS A 1034 -24.66 10.17 -7.04
C LYS A 1034 -24.61 9.29 -5.79
N LEU A 1035 -25.16 8.09 -5.90
CA LEU A 1035 -25.12 7.05 -4.87
C LEU A 1035 -24.34 5.83 -5.37
N LYS A 1036 -23.26 5.47 -4.66
CA LYS A 1036 -22.40 4.32 -5.00
C LYS A 1036 -22.24 3.38 -3.81
N LEU A 1037 -22.75 2.17 -3.98
CA LEU A 1037 -22.64 1.04 -3.05
C LEU A 1037 -21.80 -0.06 -3.71
N ILE A 1038 -20.64 -0.37 -3.14
CA ILE A 1038 -19.66 -1.26 -3.78
C ILE A 1038 -19.07 -2.20 -2.74
N ASP A 1039 -19.02 -3.50 -3.02
CA ASP A 1039 -18.39 -4.50 -2.14
C ASP A 1039 -19.03 -4.51 -0.74
N LEU A 1040 -20.35 -4.69 -0.66
CA LEU A 1040 -21.11 -4.74 0.61
C LEU A 1040 -21.73 -6.13 0.78
N SER A 1041 -20.91 -7.08 1.24
CA SER A 1041 -21.24 -8.51 1.23
C SER A 1041 -22.54 -8.88 1.95
N ASN A 1042 -22.82 -8.28 3.11
CA ASN A 1042 -24.01 -8.58 3.92
C ASN A 1042 -25.21 -7.65 3.68
N LEU A 1043 -25.13 -6.67 2.77
CA LEU A 1043 -26.17 -5.66 2.62
C LEU A 1043 -27.46 -6.33 2.17
N THR A 1044 -28.54 -6.19 2.94
CA THR A 1044 -29.86 -6.78 2.65
C THR A 1044 -30.84 -5.76 2.06
N SER A 1045 -30.76 -4.49 2.47
CA SER A 1045 -31.57 -3.40 1.91
C SER A 1045 -30.91 -2.02 2.10
N PHE A 1046 -31.38 -0.98 1.41
CA PHE A 1046 -30.97 0.39 1.72
C PHE A 1046 -31.66 0.88 3.00
N TYR A 1047 -32.95 0.60 3.16
CA TYR A 1047 -33.74 0.94 4.34
C TYR A 1047 -34.82 -0.11 4.61
N PRO A 1048 -34.88 -0.70 5.82
CA PRO A 1048 -35.85 -1.73 6.17
C PRO A 1048 -37.11 -1.19 6.90
N GLY A 1049 -37.33 0.13 6.91
CA GLY A 1049 -38.54 0.71 7.48
C GLY A 1049 -39.71 0.78 6.50
N ASN A 1050 -40.90 1.03 7.05
CA ASN A 1050 -42.16 1.09 6.28
C ASN A 1050 -42.43 2.48 5.69
N TYR A 1051 -41.51 3.44 5.84
CA TYR A 1051 -41.69 4.81 5.40
C TYR A 1051 -41.12 5.06 3.99
N THR A 1052 -41.64 6.11 3.36
CA THR A 1052 -41.24 6.50 2.01
C THR A 1052 -39.80 7.03 1.98
N LEU A 1053 -38.96 6.45 1.12
CA LEU A 1053 -37.68 7.04 0.70
C LEU A 1053 -37.83 7.79 -0.62
N ASN A 1054 -37.28 8.99 -0.71
CA ASN A 1054 -37.35 9.82 -1.90
C ASN A 1054 -35.96 10.39 -2.27
N PHE A 1055 -35.63 10.30 -3.56
CA PHE A 1055 -34.34 10.71 -4.13
C PHE A 1055 -34.56 11.66 -5.33
N PRO A 1056 -35.13 12.86 -5.09
CA PRO A 1056 -35.61 13.72 -6.17
C PRO A 1056 -34.51 14.17 -7.13
N SER A 1057 -33.25 14.29 -6.69
CA SER A 1057 -32.12 14.73 -7.54
C SER A 1057 -31.20 13.61 -8.02
N LEU A 1058 -31.50 12.34 -7.70
CA LEU A 1058 -30.60 11.24 -8.00
C LEU A 1058 -30.58 10.96 -9.50
N THR A 1059 -29.40 11.09 -10.10
CA THR A 1059 -29.18 10.87 -11.54
C THR A 1059 -28.48 9.55 -11.81
N ASN A 1060 -27.62 9.11 -10.88
CA ASN A 1060 -26.80 7.92 -11.03
C ASN A 1060 -26.86 7.04 -9.77
N LEU A 1061 -27.38 5.82 -9.96
CA LEU A 1061 -27.40 4.76 -8.98
C LEU A 1061 -26.51 3.61 -9.43
N LYS A 1062 -25.46 3.32 -8.63
CA LYS A 1062 -24.59 2.16 -8.84
C LYS A 1062 -24.54 1.28 -7.59
N VAL A 1063 -25.01 0.04 -7.74
CA VAL A 1063 -24.89 -1.02 -6.74
C VAL A 1063 -24.09 -2.16 -7.37
N THR A 1064 -22.99 -2.57 -6.73
CA THR A 1064 -22.09 -3.59 -7.29
C THR A 1064 -21.56 -4.50 -6.18
N ARG A 1065 -21.62 -5.82 -6.39
CA ARG A 1065 -21.13 -6.85 -5.45
C ARG A 1065 -21.75 -6.68 -4.06
N CYS A 1066 -23.09 -6.73 -4.03
CA CYS A 1066 -23.92 -6.71 -2.81
C CYS A 1066 -24.80 -7.97 -2.77
N PRO A 1067 -24.21 -9.17 -2.58
CA PRO A 1067 -24.84 -10.46 -2.87
C PRO A 1067 -26.01 -10.84 -1.94
N LYS A 1068 -26.14 -10.26 -0.74
CA LYS A 1068 -27.28 -10.54 0.17
C LYS A 1068 -28.45 -9.57 0.01
N MET A 1069 -28.36 -8.61 -0.92
CA MET A 1069 -29.35 -7.53 -1.02
C MET A 1069 -30.64 -8.10 -1.58
N LYS A 1070 -31.75 -8.05 -0.83
CA LYS A 1070 -33.05 -8.65 -1.22
C LYS A 1070 -33.99 -7.63 -1.84
N PHE A 1071 -33.97 -6.41 -1.33
CA PHE A 1071 -34.78 -5.28 -1.79
C PHE A 1071 -33.94 -4.01 -1.69
N PHE A 1072 -34.25 -2.97 -2.47
CA PHE A 1072 -33.66 -1.66 -2.21
C PHE A 1072 -34.30 -0.99 -0.97
N SER A 1073 -35.59 -1.18 -0.71
CA SER A 1073 -36.25 -0.84 0.57
C SER A 1073 -37.39 -1.83 0.87
N SER A 1074 -37.72 -2.04 2.14
CA SER A 1074 -38.60 -3.15 2.59
C SER A 1074 -40.10 -2.82 2.57
N GLY A 1075 -40.63 -2.28 1.48
CA GLY A 1075 -42.09 -2.17 1.29
C GLY A 1075 -42.77 -3.54 1.24
N ILE A 1076 -43.02 -4.11 2.43
CA ILE A 1076 -43.79 -5.27 2.88
C ILE A 1076 -44.22 -6.25 1.79
N SER A 1077 -43.58 -7.42 1.78
CA SER A 1077 -44.26 -8.67 1.47
C SER A 1077 -44.88 -9.21 2.78
N ILE A 1078 -46.17 -9.58 2.73
CA ILE A 1078 -46.94 -10.36 3.73
C ILE A 1078 -47.75 -9.50 4.75
N MET A 1079 -48.95 -9.04 4.37
CA MET A 1079 -50.21 -8.99 5.17
C MET A 1079 -51.37 -8.47 4.28
N PRO A 1080 -52.48 -9.20 4.04
CA PRO A 1080 -53.48 -8.83 3.02
C PRO A 1080 -54.49 -7.72 3.36
N MET A 1081 -54.33 -6.89 4.40
CA MET A 1081 -55.44 -6.02 4.87
C MET A 1081 -55.16 -4.53 5.13
N LEU A 1082 -53.97 -3.98 4.82
CA LEU A 1082 -53.78 -2.53 4.81
C LEU A 1082 -52.99 -2.09 3.58
N GLN A 1083 -53.72 -1.75 2.52
CA GLN A 1083 -53.23 -0.94 1.41
C GLN A 1083 -52.80 0.42 1.96
N GLN A 1084 -51.49 0.68 2.02
CA GLN A 1084 -50.83 1.94 1.61
C GLN A 1084 -49.38 2.00 2.13
N ILE A 1085 -48.52 2.55 1.27
CA ILE A 1085 -47.15 3.03 1.51
C ILE A 1085 -46.03 2.00 1.29
N GLY A 1086 -45.52 2.05 0.06
CA GLY A 1086 -44.19 1.59 -0.31
C GLY A 1086 -43.74 2.50 -1.46
N TRP A 1087 -42.88 3.47 -1.14
CA TRP A 1087 -42.40 4.56 -2.01
C TRP A 1087 -43.47 5.61 -2.36
N GLY A 1088 -43.09 6.88 -2.26
CA GLY A 1088 -43.86 7.97 -2.83
C GLY A 1088 -43.77 7.80 -4.33
N SER A 1089 -44.88 7.98 -5.04
CA SER A 1089 -44.98 7.92 -6.50
C SER A 1089 -43.99 8.82 -7.29
N THR A 1090 -43.05 9.49 -6.62
CA THR A 1090 -42.14 10.51 -7.12
C THR A 1090 -40.64 10.25 -6.85
N SER A 1091 -40.25 9.09 -6.29
CA SER A 1091 -38.92 8.91 -5.68
C SER A 1091 -37.69 8.89 -6.62
N PHE A 1092 -37.83 8.56 -7.91
CA PHE A 1092 -36.70 8.49 -8.86
C PHE A 1092 -36.93 9.28 -10.15
N GLN A 1093 -37.67 10.38 -10.09
CA GLN A 1093 -38.08 11.14 -11.26
C GLN A 1093 -36.92 11.65 -12.14
N ASN A 1094 -35.72 11.86 -11.59
CA ASN A 1094 -34.55 12.35 -12.32
C ASN A 1094 -33.48 11.27 -12.59
N LEU A 1095 -33.76 10.01 -12.23
CA LEU A 1095 -32.79 8.93 -12.39
C LEU A 1095 -32.58 8.64 -13.88
N ARG A 1096 -31.33 8.71 -14.34
CA ARG A 1096 -30.95 8.47 -15.74
C ARG A 1096 -30.23 7.15 -15.93
N PHE A 1097 -29.34 6.81 -14.98
CA PHE A 1097 -28.52 5.60 -15.03
C PHE A 1097 -28.73 4.74 -13.81
N MET A 1098 -29.14 3.51 -14.06
CA MET A 1098 -29.25 2.48 -13.05
C MET A 1098 -28.36 1.29 -13.43
N ARG A 1099 -27.35 1.01 -12.58
CA ARG A 1099 -26.47 -0.16 -12.73
C ARG A 1099 -26.48 -1.00 -11.47
N VAL A 1100 -26.92 -2.25 -11.62
CA VAL A 1100 -26.89 -3.28 -10.60
C VAL A 1100 -26.05 -4.45 -11.12
N SER A 1101 -25.06 -4.89 -10.35
CA SER A 1101 -24.20 -6.01 -10.75
C SER A 1101 -23.81 -6.85 -9.55
N ASP A 1102 -23.80 -8.18 -9.71
CA ASP A 1102 -23.33 -9.12 -8.68
C ASP A 1102 -24.13 -9.01 -7.36
N CYS A 1103 -25.45 -8.80 -7.48
CA CYS A 1103 -26.40 -8.64 -6.37
C CYS A 1103 -27.34 -9.84 -6.29
N ASN A 1104 -26.77 -11.02 -5.99
CA ASN A 1104 -27.44 -12.32 -6.06
C ASN A 1104 -28.58 -12.54 -5.07
N GLY A 1105 -28.93 -11.60 -4.18
CA GLY A 1105 -30.03 -11.75 -3.24
C GLY A 1105 -31.35 -11.16 -3.74
N LEU A 1106 -31.31 -10.32 -4.78
CA LEU A 1106 -32.45 -9.54 -5.24
C LEU A 1106 -33.40 -10.47 -5.99
N ARG A 1107 -34.66 -10.58 -5.53
CA ARG A 1107 -35.73 -11.29 -6.28
C ARG A 1107 -36.38 -10.39 -7.31
N SER A 1108 -36.51 -9.11 -6.97
CA SER A 1108 -37.00 -8.02 -7.83
C SER A 1108 -36.19 -6.76 -7.59
N LEU A 1109 -36.18 -5.85 -8.58
CA LEU A 1109 -35.42 -4.60 -8.51
C LEU A 1109 -36.27 -3.44 -8.00
N VAL A 1110 -37.50 -3.30 -8.51
CA VAL A 1110 -38.46 -2.24 -8.16
C VAL A 1110 -39.89 -2.78 -8.13
N THR A 1111 -40.83 -2.05 -7.52
CA THR A 1111 -42.28 -2.33 -7.61
C THR A 1111 -42.91 -1.59 -8.79
N ALA A 1112 -44.14 -1.94 -9.17
CA ALA A 1112 -44.93 -1.24 -10.20
C ALA A 1112 -45.04 0.28 -9.94
N ALA A 1113 -45.35 0.67 -8.70
CA ALA A 1113 -45.42 2.08 -8.28
C ALA A 1113 -44.09 2.83 -8.49
N VAL A 1114 -42.95 2.20 -8.18
CA VAL A 1114 -41.62 2.80 -8.37
C VAL A 1114 -41.27 2.87 -9.85
N ALA A 1115 -41.61 1.84 -10.63
CA ALA A 1115 -41.40 1.80 -12.06
C ALA A 1115 -42.06 2.99 -12.77
N LYS A 1116 -43.26 3.41 -12.36
CA LYS A 1116 -43.92 4.62 -12.86
C LYS A 1116 -43.15 5.91 -12.61
N SER A 1117 -42.35 5.97 -11.55
CA SER A 1117 -41.53 7.16 -11.25
C SER A 1117 -40.26 7.26 -12.09
N LEU A 1118 -39.84 6.16 -12.75
CA LEU A 1118 -38.61 6.08 -13.56
C LEU A 1118 -38.77 6.72 -14.96
N VAL A 1119 -39.47 7.86 -15.03
CA VAL A 1119 -39.84 8.53 -16.29
C VAL A 1119 -38.64 9.07 -17.07
N GLN A 1120 -37.54 9.45 -16.40
CA GLN A 1120 -36.31 9.95 -17.03
C GLN A 1120 -35.23 8.86 -17.17
N LEU A 1121 -35.52 7.60 -16.83
CA LEU A 1121 -34.53 6.54 -16.87
C LEU A 1121 -34.11 6.28 -18.31
N GLU A 1122 -32.85 6.56 -18.65
CA GLU A 1122 -32.30 6.37 -19.99
C GLU A 1122 -31.72 4.96 -20.14
N ARG A 1123 -31.07 4.45 -19.08
CA ARG A 1123 -30.36 3.16 -19.13
C ARG A 1123 -30.52 2.35 -17.87
N MET A 1124 -30.91 1.09 -18.07
CA MET A 1124 -30.95 0.07 -17.03
C MET A 1124 -30.01 -1.08 -17.39
N ARG A 1125 -29.06 -1.38 -16.51
CA ARG A 1125 -28.19 -2.55 -16.63
C ARG A 1125 -28.20 -3.39 -15.36
N ILE A 1126 -28.55 -4.65 -15.52
CA ILE A 1126 -28.53 -5.68 -14.47
C ILE A 1126 -27.62 -6.81 -14.97
N LYS A 1127 -26.58 -7.16 -14.19
CA LYS A 1127 -25.63 -8.22 -14.52
C LYS A 1127 -25.46 -9.18 -13.34
N ASN A 1128 -25.42 -10.49 -13.57
CA ASN A 1128 -25.01 -11.49 -12.58
C ASN A 1128 -25.79 -11.38 -11.25
N CYS A 1129 -27.12 -11.38 -11.32
CA CYS A 1129 -28.02 -11.33 -10.16
C CYS A 1129 -28.92 -12.57 -10.19
N ASN A 1130 -28.36 -13.70 -9.78
CA ASN A 1130 -28.88 -15.02 -10.12
C ASN A 1130 -30.22 -15.40 -9.47
N GLU A 1131 -30.58 -14.85 -8.30
CA GLU A 1131 -31.86 -15.11 -7.63
C GLU A 1131 -33.03 -14.22 -8.11
N MET A 1132 -32.76 -13.30 -9.03
CA MET A 1132 -33.78 -12.39 -9.56
C MET A 1132 -34.81 -13.17 -10.37
N THR A 1133 -36.08 -13.15 -9.95
CA THR A 1133 -37.20 -13.85 -10.61
C THR A 1133 -38.04 -12.93 -11.48
N GLU A 1134 -38.08 -11.64 -11.12
CA GLU A 1134 -38.75 -10.57 -11.86
C GLU A 1134 -37.94 -9.27 -11.77
N ILE A 1135 -38.10 -8.30 -12.67
CA ILE A 1135 -37.43 -6.99 -12.53
C ILE A 1135 -38.34 -6.00 -11.78
N VAL A 1136 -39.60 -5.95 -12.20
CA VAL A 1136 -40.68 -5.18 -11.61
C VAL A 1136 -41.60 -6.14 -10.88
N ALA A 1137 -41.78 -5.96 -9.57
CA ALA A 1137 -42.71 -6.74 -8.77
C ALA A 1137 -44.15 -6.21 -8.91
N ASN A 1138 -45.12 -7.12 -8.97
CA ASN A 1138 -46.53 -6.78 -8.89
C ASN A 1138 -46.89 -6.30 -7.47
N SER A 1139 -47.70 -5.26 -7.35
CA SER A 1139 -48.20 -4.74 -6.08
C SER A 1139 -49.73 -4.82 -6.04
N ASP A 1140 -50.34 -5.00 -4.85
CA ASP A 1140 -51.80 -5.09 -4.63
C ASP A 1140 -52.58 -3.79 -4.95
N VAL A 1141 -51.92 -2.83 -5.59
CA VAL A 1141 -52.50 -1.55 -6.03
C VAL A 1141 -53.06 -1.73 -7.44
N LYS A 1142 -54.32 -1.33 -7.64
CA LYS A 1142 -54.91 -1.24 -8.97
C LYS A 1142 -54.19 -0.15 -9.76
N GLU A 1143 -53.42 -0.55 -10.76
CA GLU A 1143 -52.60 0.36 -11.56
C GLU A 1143 -52.89 0.16 -13.05
N ASP A 1144 -53.33 1.19 -13.77
CA ASP A 1144 -53.83 0.97 -15.13
C ASP A 1144 -52.72 0.69 -16.18
N GLU A 1145 -51.57 1.38 -16.11
CA GLU A 1145 -50.45 1.26 -17.08
C GLU A 1145 -49.11 1.72 -16.47
N ILE A 1146 -47.99 1.04 -16.77
CA ILE A 1146 -46.62 1.44 -16.38
C ILE A 1146 -45.86 1.87 -17.62
N ILE A 1147 -45.40 3.13 -17.66
CA ILE A 1147 -44.74 3.73 -18.83
C ILE A 1147 -43.28 4.10 -18.53
N PHE A 1148 -42.33 3.50 -19.24
CA PHE A 1148 -40.92 3.87 -19.23
C PHE A 1148 -40.60 4.85 -20.37
N ASN A 1149 -40.96 6.12 -20.20
CA ASN A 1149 -40.91 7.14 -21.26
C ASN A 1149 -39.57 7.28 -21.97
N LYS A 1150 -38.46 7.33 -21.22
CA LYS A 1150 -37.11 7.65 -21.73
C LYS A 1150 -36.18 6.43 -21.80
N LEU A 1151 -36.65 5.23 -21.45
CA LEU A 1151 -35.79 4.06 -21.34
C LEU A 1151 -35.34 3.64 -22.73
N GLU A 1152 -34.11 3.99 -23.05
CA GLU A 1152 -33.46 3.78 -24.33
C GLU A 1152 -32.81 2.40 -24.41
N LYS A 1153 -32.15 1.98 -23.31
CA LYS A 1153 -31.40 0.73 -23.25
C LYS A 1153 -31.70 -0.08 -22.00
N LEU A 1154 -32.17 -1.31 -22.23
CA LEU A 1154 -32.30 -2.33 -21.20
C LEU A 1154 -31.32 -3.47 -21.44
N LYS A 1155 -30.46 -3.75 -20.46
CA LYS A 1155 -29.53 -4.88 -20.48
C LYS A 1155 -29.73 -5.79 -19.26
N LEU A 1156 -30.07 -7.05 -19.52
CA LEU A 1156 -30.23 -8.13 -18.57
C LEU A 1156 -29.22 -9.22 -18.93
N ILE A 1157 -28.25 -9.47 -18.07
CA ILE A 1157 -27.12 -10.36 -18.37
C ILE A 1157 -26.89 -11.29 -17.18
N ASP A 1158 -26.79 -12.59 -17.40
CA ASP A 1158 -26.51 -13.58 -16.35
C ASP A 1158 -27.54 -13.52 -15.19
N LEU A 1159 -28.83 -13.67 -15.52
CA LEU A 1159 -29.93 -13.71 -14.54
C LEU A 1159 -30.60 -15.07 -14.55
N SER A 1160 -29.96 -16.02 -13.85
CA SER A 1160 -30.28 -17.45 -13.93
C SER A 1160 -31.74 -17.80 -13.60
N ASN A 1161 -32.36 -17.11 -12.62
CA ASN A 1161 -33.73 -17.38 -12.17
C ASN A 1161 -34.81 -16.46 -12.74
N LEU A 1162 -34.46 -15.50 -13.62
CA LEU A 1162 -35.43 -14.50 -14.09
C LEU A 1162 -36.51 -15.18 -14.92
N THR A 1163 -37.79 -14.98 -14.59
CA THR A 1163 -38.95 -15.60 -15.25
C THR A 1163 -39.70 -14.62 -16.16
N ASN A 1164 -39.82 -13.36 -15.73
CA ASN A 1164 -40.42 -12.26 -16.47
C ASN A 1164 -39.79 -10.91 -16.08
N PHE A 1165 -40.03 -9.87 -16.88
CA PHE A 1165 -39.67 -8.50 -16.50
C PHE A 1165 -40.68 -7.94 -15.50
N TYR A 1166 -41.96 -8.24 -15.67
CA TYR A 1166 -43.07 -7.87 -14.76
C TYR A 1166 -44.06 -9.03 -14.59
N SER A 1167 -44.43 -9.35 -13.36
CA SER A 1167 -45.38 -10.44 -13.06
C SER A 1167 -46.85 -10.03 -12.98
N GLY A 1168 -47.16 -8.74 -13.04
CA GLY A 1168 -48.53 -8.23 -13.01
C GLY A 1168 -49.20 -8.17 -14.39
N ASN A 1169 -50.53 -8.14 -14.39
CA ASN A 1169 -51.34 -8.23 -15.61
C ASN A 1169 -51.61 -6.87 -16.28
N TYR A 1170 -50.99 -5.79 -15.80
CA TYR A 1170 -51.16 -4.45 -16.35
C TYR A 1170 -50.27 -4.18 -17.56
N THR A 1171 -50.64 -3.15 -18.31
CA THR A 1171 -49.93 -2.78 -19.54
C THR A 1171 -48.56 -2.19 -19.21
N LEU A 1172 -47.49 -2.73 -19.79
CA LEU A 1172 -46.17 -2.10 -19.81
C LEU A 1172 -45.96 -1.38 -21.14
N ASN A 1173 -45.56 -0.12 -21.09
CA ASN A 1173 -45.29 0.67 -22.28
C ASN A 1173 -43.86 1.20 -22.25
N PHE A 1174 -43.11 0.97 -23.33
CA PHE A 1174 -41.75 1.48 -23.50
C PHE A 1174 -41.63 2.29 -24.79
N PRO A 1175 -42.11 3.56 -24.81
CA PRO A 1175 -42.17 4.38 -26.01
C PRO A 1175 -40.81 4.66 -26.67
N SER A 1176 -39.70 4.64 -25.91
CA SER A 1176 -38.35 4.97 -26.39
C SER A 1176 -37.36 3.80 -26.40
N LEU A 1177 -37.82 2.59 -26.03
CA LEU A 1177 -36.92 1.44 -25.89
C LEU A 1177 -36.51 0.89 -27.23
N TYR A 1178 -35.31 1.27 -27.67
CA TYR A 1178 -34.72 0.78 -28.91
C TYR A 1178 -33.72 -0.36 -28.71
N LYS A 1179 -33.13 -0.54 -27.50
CA LYS A 1179 -32.34 -1.76 -27.15
C LYS A 1179 -32.99 -2.62 -26.11
N LEU A 1180 -33.02 -3.91 -26.41
CA LEU A 1180 -33.13 -4.96 -25.41
C LEU A 1180 -31.98 -5.98 -25.59
N GLU A 1181 -31.20 -6.20 -24.54
CA GLU A 1181 -30.21 -7.28 -24.50
C GLU A 1181 -30.53 -8.18 -23.32
N VAL A 1182 -30.86 -9.45 -23.61
CA VAL A 1182 -31.14 -10.49 -22.62
C VAL A 1182 -30.21 -11.67 -22.91
N THR A 1183 -29.14 -11.80 -22.14
CA THR A 1183 -28.15 -12.87 -22.34
C THR A 1183 -28.03 -13.73 -21.09
N ARG A 1184 -28.01 -15.06 -21.27
CA ARG A 1184 -27.83 -16.04 -20.18
C ARG A 1184 -28.89 -15.87 -19.07
N CYS A 1185 -30.18 -15.84 -19.45
CA CYS A 1185 -31.34 -15.75 -18.55
C CYS A 1185 -32.32 -16.92 -18.83
N PRO A 1186 -31.93 -18.17 -18.53
CA PRO A 1186 -32.57 -19.39 -19.06
C PRO A 1186 -34.02 -19.64 -18.63
N LYS A 1187 -34.46 -19.12 -17.47
CA LYS A 1187 -35.84 -19.32 -16.96
C LYS A 1187 -36.85 -18.30 -17.50
N MET A 1188 -36.41 -17.30 -18.25
CA MET A 1188 -37.28 -16.21 -18.68
C MET A 1188 -38.13 -16.72 -19.85
N LYS A 1189 -39.43 -16.85 -19.65
CA LYS A 1189 -40.34 -17.39 -20.68
C LYS A 1189 -41.20 -16.32 -21.34
N PHE A 1190 -41.60 -15.30 -20.59
CA PHE A 1190 -42.43 -14.19 -21.07
C PHE A 1190 -41.83 -12.87 -20.56
N PHE A 1191 -42.04 -11.75 -21.24
CA PHE A 1191 -41.58 -10.44 -20.74
C PHE A 1191 -42.53 -9.87 -19.69
N SER A 1192 -43.85 -9.98 -19.88
CA SER A 1192 -44.87 -9.68 -18.86
C SER A 1192 -46.04 -10.66 -18.95
N SER A 1193 -46.85 -10.76 -17.89
CA SER A 1193 -48.16 -11.45 -17.94
C SER A 1193 -49.28 -10.56 -18.50
N GLY A 1194 -49.14 -9.23 -18.44
CA GLY A 1194 -49.99 -8.24 -19.11
C GLY A 1194 -49.54 -7.88 -20.54
N ILE A 1195 -50.25 -6.93 -21.18
CA ILE A 1195 -49.90 -6.39 -22.50
C ILE A 1195 -48.59 -5.59 -22.40
N SER A 1196 -47.58 -5.92 -23.20
CA SER A 1196 -46.41 -5.05 -23.37
C SER A 1196 -46.42 -4.39 -24.74
N SER A 1197 -46.29 -3.06 -24.77
CA SER A 1197 -46.14 -2.24 -25.97
C SER A 1197 -44.73 -1.64 -26.03
N THR A 1198 -44.04 -1.86 -27.15
CA THR A 1198 -42.66 -1.45 -27.39
C THR A 1198 -42.53 -0.89 -28.82
N PRO A 1199 -43.18 0.24 -29.14
CA PRO A 1199 -43.36 0.72 -30.52
C PRO A 1199 -42.06 1.12 -31.24
N MET A 1200 -40.97 1.34 -30.50
CA MET A 1200 -39.65 1.70 -31.02
C MET A 1200 -38.60 0.60 -30.83
N LEU A 1201 -39.01 -0.65 -30.51
CA LEU A 1201 -38.05 -1.72 -30.24
C LEU A 1201 -37.39 -2.20 -31.51
N GLN A 1202 -36.16 -1.74 -31.67
CA GLN A 1202 -35.39 -1.94 -32.87
C GLN A 1202 -34.57 -3.24 -32.75
N GLN A 1203 -33.70 -3.46 -31.74
CA GLN A 1203 -33.11 -4.80 -31.49
C GLN A 1203 -33.38 -5.42 -30.15
N ILE A 1204 -33.42 -6.74 -30.27
CA ILE A 1204 -33.36 -7.74 -29.24
C ILE A 1204 -32.08 -8.54 -29.48
N LYS A 1205 -31.25 -8.74 -28.45
CA LYS A 1205 -30.12 -9.69 -28.47
C LYS A 1205 -30.37 -10.78 -27.45
N ARG A 1206 -30.49 -12.05 -27.88
CA ARG A 1206 -30.74 -13.24 -27.04
C ARG A 1206 -29.48 -14.10 -26.90
N GLY A 1207 -29.26 -14.70 -25.73
CA GLY A 1207 -28.21 -15.71 -25.51
C GLY A 1207 -28.71 -17.14 -25.79
N SER A 1208 -27.80 -18.05 -26.15
CA SER A 1208 -28.05 -19.42 -26.67
C SER A 1208 -28.74 -20.43 -25.74
N SER A 1209 -29.30 -20.02 -24.59
CA SER A 1209 -29.91 -20.92 -23.59
C SER A 1209 -31.30 -20.49 -23.09
N SER A 1210 -31.97 -19.54 -23.75
CA SER A 1210 -33.21 -18.93 -23.26
C SER A 1210 -34.33 -18.97 -24.31
N GLU A 1211 -35.28 -19.90 -24.16
CA GLU A 1211 -36.55 -19.97 -24.90
C GLU A 1211 -37.53 -18.89 -24.37
N VAL A 1212 -37.26 -17.62 -24.64
CA VAL A 1212 -38.17 -16.53 -24.27
C VAL A 1212 -39.23 -16.34 -25.37
N VAL A 1213 -40.48 -16.73 -25.09
CA VAL A 1213 -41.67 -16.43 -25.91
C VAL A 1213 -42.21 -15.07 -25.46
N VAL A 1214 -41.79 -13.99 -26.12
CA VAL A 1214 -42.32 -12.66 -25.79
C VAL A 1214 -43.55 -12.39 -26.64
N VAL A 1215 -44.73 -12.37 -26.02
CA VAL A 1215 -45.97 -11.92 -26.66
C VAL A 1215 -46.04 -10.40 -26.48
N TRP A 1216 -45.81 -9.66 -27.56
CA TRP A 1216 -46.09 -8.22 -27.62
C TRP A 1216 -47.47 -8.05 -28.27
N ILE A 1217 -48.33 -7.19 -27.70
CA ILE A 1217 -49.61 -6.83 -28.32
C ILE A 1217 -49.42 -5.41 -28.83
N ASP A 1218 -49.41 -5.28 -30.15
CA ASP A 1218 -49.33 -3.97 -30.80
C ASP A 1218 -50.68 -3.23 -30.64
N GLY A 1219 -50.66 -1.90 -30.79
CA GLY A 1219 -51.79 -0.99 -30.56
C GLY A 1219 -53.05 -1.29 -31.39
N ASP A 1220 -52.97 -2.22 -32.34
CA ASP A 1220 -54.08 -2.67 -33.20
C ASP A 1220 -54.76 -3.98 -32.73
N GLY A 1221 -54.38 -4.54 -31.58
CA GLY A 1221 -55.04 -5.71 -30.99
C GLY A 1221 -54.71 -7.07 -31.65
N GLN A 1222 -53.65 -7.14 -32.45
CA GLN A 1222 -53.09 -8.42 -32.94
C GLN A 1222 -51.95 -8.90 -32.03
N SER A 1223 -52.02 -10.16 -31.59
CA SER A 1223 -50.92 -10.84 -30.89
C SER A 1223 -49.81 -11.19 -31.87
N ILE A 1224 -48.63 -10.59 -31.72
CA ILE A 1224 -47.45 -11.00 -32.49
C ILE A 1224 -46.79 -12.16 -31.75
N SER A 1225 -47.09 -13.40 -32.14
CA SER A 1225 -46.22 -14.55 -31.84
C SER A 1225 -45.26 -14.72 -33.01
N GLU A 1226 -44.04 -14.19 -32.92
CA GLU A 1226 -43.01 -14.46 -33.93
C GLU A 1226 -42.43 -15.86 -33.72
N ASN A 1227 -42.88 -16.80 -34.56
CA ASN A 1227 -42.15 -18.02 -34.87
C ASN A 1227 -41.01 -17.65 -35.82
N VAL A 1228 -39.76 -17.70 -35.35
CA VAL A 1228 -38.58 -17.79 -36.22
C VAL A 1228 -38.09 -19.23 -36.16
N GLU A 1229 -38.01 -19.87 -37.33
CA GLU A 1229 -37.82 -21.30 -37.56
C GLU A 1229 -36.57 -21.88 -36.87
N ASN A 1230 -36.76 -23.04 -36.23
CA ASN A 1230 -35.68 -23.93 -35.82
C ASN A 1230 -35.08 -24.62 -37.05
N SER A 1231 -33.75 -24.59 -37.20
CA SER A 1231 -33.03 -25.59 -37.98
C SER A 1231 -32.65 -26.78 -37.07
N MET A 1232 -33.48 -27.82 -37.07
CA MET A 1232 -33.10 -29.19 -36.70
C MET A 1232 -32.63 -29.93 -37.95
N GLU A 1233 -31.45 -30.56 -37.91
CA GLU A 1233 -31.12 -31.71 -38.75
C GLU A 1233 -30.40 -32.78 -37.89
N ASP A 1234 -31.05 -33.94 -37.85
CA ASP A 1234 -30.67 -35.31 -37.51
C ASP A 1234 -29.29 -35.66 -36.92
N CYS A 1235 -29.32 -36.45 -35.83
CA CYS A 1235 -28.73 -37.79 -35.79
C CYS A 1235 -29.44 -38.65 -34.72
N ALA A 1236 -30.17 -39.66 -35.19
CA ALA A 1236 -30.81 -40.70 -34.40
C ALA A 1236 -29.90 -41.94 -34.22
N GLY A 1237 -30.08 -42.66 -33.11
CA GLY A 1237 -29.57 -44.01 -32.82
C GLY A 1237 -28.35 -44.02 -31.88
N ALA A 1238 -28.30 -44.73 -30.75
CA ALA A 1238 -29.12 -45.83 -30.26
C ALA A 1238 -29.07 -45.95 -28.70
N SER A 1239 -30.27 -46.06 -28.12
CA SER A 1239 -30.74 -47.01 -27.08
C SER A 1239 -30.04 -47.22 -25.71
N THR A 1240 -30.87 -47.00 -24.66
CA THR A 1240 -31.12 -47.79 -23.41
C THR A 1240 -30.02 -47.83 -22.33
N GLN A 1241 -30.26 -47.65 -21.01
CA GLN A 1241 -31.41 -47.96 -20.14
C GLN A 1241 -31.25 -47.29 -18.73
N HIS A 1242 -32.38 -46.94 -18.08
CA HIS A 1242 -32.72 -46.92 -16.62
C HIS A 1242 -31.60 -46.89 -15.54
N LEU A 1243 -31.65 -46.07 -14.46
CA LEU A 1243 -32.61 -46.14 -13.33
C LEU A 1243 -32.41 -44.97 -12.31
N GLU A 1244 -33.39 -44.88 -11.41
CA GLU A 1244 -33.75 -43.84 -10.44
C GLU A 1244 -32.86 -43.65 -9.19
N LEU A 1245 -33.20 -42.59 -8.44
CA LEU A 1245 -32.74 -42.17 -7.11
C LEU A 1245 -32.81 -43.25 -6.02
N GLU A 1246 -31.93 -43.18 -5.00
CA GLU A 1246 -32.28 -42.75 -3.62
C GLU A 1246 -31.13 -42.85 -2.59
N MET A 1247 -31.26 -42.01 -1.57
CA MET A 1247 -30.43 -41.84 -0.38
C MET A 1247 -30.51 -43.02 0.62
N SER A 1248 -29.43 -43.25 1.38
CA SER A 1248 -29.39 -43.04 2.85
C SER A 1248 -28.40 -43.97 3.57
N ILE A 1249 -27.58 -43.35 4.42
CA ILE A 1249 -27.30 -43.72 5.82
C ILE A 1249 -27.67 -45.16 6.20
N GLU A 1250 -26.66 -46.04 6.28
CA GLU A 1250 -26.53 -47.03 7.35
C GLU A 1250 -25.22 -47.82 7.20
N LYS A 1251 -24.13 -47.28 7.74
CA LYS A 1251 -23.01 -48.07 8.29
C LYS A 1251 -22.21 -47.29 9.32
N LEU A 1252 -22.96 -46.53 10.13
CA LEU A 1252 -22.53 -45.91 11.39
C LEU A 1252 -22.64 -46.90 12.57
N LYS A 1253 -22.84 -48.18 12.31
CA LYS A 1253 -22.93 -49.22 13.33
C LYS A 1253 -22.49 -50.53 12.74
N GLU A 1254 -21.20 -50.79 12.80
CA GLU A 1254 -20.68 -52.02 13.36
C GLU A 1254 -19.18 -51.77 13.58
N PHE A 1255 -18.84 -51.46 14.83
CA PHE A 1255 -18.41 -52.45 15.79
C PHE A 1255 -16.99 -52.92 15.43
N MET A 1256 -16.03 -52.41 16.20
CA MET A 1256 -15.29 -53.25 17.15
C MET A 1256 -14.07 -53.86 16.48
N GLU A 1257 -12.89 -53.30 16.71
CA GLU A 1257 -11.88 -53.74 17.69
C GLU A 1257 -10.57 -53.59 16.88
N LYS A 1258 -9.41 -53.12 17.34
CA LYS A 1258 -8.79 -52.99 18.64
C LYS A 1258 -7.47 -52.23 18.44
N GLU A 1259 -7.19 -51.31 19.37
CA GLU A 1259 -5.92 -51.13 20.12
C GLU A 1259 -4.61 -50.86 19.33
N GLU A 1260 -3.68 -50.01 19.78
CA GLU A 1260 -3.32 -49.42 21.09
C GLU A 1260 -2.31 -48.28 20.74
N VAL A 1261 -2.22 -47.11 21.38
CA VAL A 1261 -1.81 -46.75 22.76
C VAL A 1261 -2.11 -45.22 22.88
N ILE A 1262 -3.07 -44.69 23.65
CA ILE A 1262 -3.25 -44.56 25.13
C ILE A 1262 -2.14 -43.70 25.80
N CYS A 1263 -2.37 -42.71 26.66
CA CYS A 1263 -3.54 -41.93 27.10
C CYS A 1263 -3.04 -40.80 28.03
N MET A 1264 -3.77 -39.68 27.98
CA MET A 1264 -4.25 -38.86 29.10
C MET A 1264 -3.33 -38.34 30.23
N LEU A 1265 -3.43 -37.01 30.37
CA LEU A 1265 -3.58 -36.23 31.62
C LEU A 1265 -2.34 -35.91 32.46
N VAL A 1266 -1.73 -34.77 32.13
CA VAL A 1266 -1.25 -33.73 33.07
C VAL A 1266 -1.54 -32.38 32.35
N ALA A 1267 -2.58 -31.60 32.61
CA ALA A 1267 -2.94 -30.89 33.83
C ALA A 1267 -1.79 -30.08 34.44
N ARG A 1268 -1.78 -28.78 34.15
CA ARG A 1268 -1.37 -27.70 35.07
C ARG A 1268 0.10 -27.68 35.54
N THR A 1269 0.66 -26.48 35.36
CA THR A 1269 1.45 -25.74 36.36
C THR A 1269 2.88 -26.27 36.59
N TYR A 1270 3.95 -25.49 36.69
CA TYR A 1270 4.25 -24.07 36.87
C TYR A 1270 5.52 -23.88 36.01
N GLY A 1271 5.72 -22.83 35.24
CA GLY A 1271 5.65 -21.44 35.63
C GLY A 1271 6.97 -20.78 35.19
N CYS A 1272 6.95 -19.46 35.04
CA CYS A 1272 8.12 -18.58 35.10
C CYS A 1272 9.11 -18.71 33.92
N PHE A 1273 9.60 -17.68 33.24
CA PHE A 1273 9.62 -16.25 33.49
C PHE A 1273 9.97 -15.56 32.15
N SER A 1274 9.29 -14.44 31.88
CA SER A 1274 9.74 -13.24 31.15
C SER A 1274 10.43 -13.31 29.78
N LYS A 1275 9.94 -12.42 28.89
CA LYS A 1275 10.66 -11.63 27.88
C LYS A 1275 11.26 -12.46 26.71
N ARG A 1276 10.92 -12.19 25.45
CA ARG A 1276 10.90 -10.89 24.77
C ARG A 1276 10.07 -10.98 23.50
#